data_AF-A0A1I8JCN3-F1
#
_entry.id   AF-A0A1I8JCN3-F1
#
_cell.length_a   1.000
_cell.length_b   1.000
_cell.length_c   1.000
_cell.angle_alpha   90.00
_cell.angle_beta   90.00
_cell.angle_gamma   90.00
#
_symmetry.space_group_name_H-M   'P 1'
#
loop_
_entity.id
_entity.type
_entity.pdbx_description
1 polymer ?
#
loop_
_entity_poly.entity_id
_entity_poly.type
_entity_poly.pdbx_seq_one_letter_code
_entity_poly.pdbx_strand_id
1 'polypeptide(L)'
;MAQSYATVLNLISAGCVGLIATAVAALLSSQCSLYGLGFLGIICSAATSIALTCQYLRQMRPCNTLSWNGFIQMAKTRLLTATLGRYSVWNLKRAYRSGSRMLAMQHITLMKHVARSRKTVFGRDHGFAEIRGIEDFRVRVPVRDYAELDKYNQLAYRGEPNVFFPGRVEFLFKTSGTTGKNKTFPGARRFLKDFATAFLATKFCFEEFTRKSGRRNEFGVPTGPLSKFVVSRGDILTTPVEPFQRVHDAKAAFYIHAVFALWHDRIGDVSAFYPTTLSTFIRCVIDNWDSVLSDIERGRLSADKVGIEPELLAVLNSHLSPKPARAAQLRALFGDGQDLSGFFEKAWPDIPCVMLARSGSFQSSYRYLRKYLGNLPTFGSMLSGSEGFVGININVKEVDCNVPERYNPMLSPSFVEFVPVDAGGSDVGEAKLAHELEVGGLYETVLTSFKCFRVRSGDVIRIVAMDRCAPVFELSHRKSHMLSVDAEKTTENALQSCVLLAAERLNCHVIDFSAAECFLYEPVAGTCRGTKYYALFVELDGDRRLAEDDKQLFDQTLRESSEHYDQMRVGGRIDTMQVLQVKLGAFAALRLQMMRRNDGISEFQFKMPRVLRSEDSLRCLLDGCLLASYMRTYEELLNLATAAAALLLSGLAFAMLQLSGGPLTFAAFGVLATLSVTAAVVSQYLRLQQPCNTLGWRGFLMLSLLKLLGVTWARYSVWDLKRAYKSGSAMRAKQQQTLMQLVEQSRETIFGQDHGFAEVRGIEDFRARVPVRNYNELDKYNQLAYRGEPDVYFKGQPDCLFKTSGTTGKNKTFSVIRPIAERSLMSIFMLVYYTRELLASRHGRQYKLKRLFVVRNLPKDRQNEFGVPIAPLTKYFHTPVDIYTTPVEAFKKIHDADTGFYVHSVFALWHEQIGEVNVFFPTNLISLVRCVSSNWDSVLSDIENGKLSAEKLKDVDKELLSLLNQYLSPKPERAAQLRSLFGDGKDLSGFFEKAWPDVPFVMLARSGSFESPYRFLKKYLGNVPTFCPFIISTEGLFGINLNLETDDRPETYHPFLSGSFVEFIPIDADGNDLGEPLLAHELKVGQLYETVSTSFNCFRLRVGDVIKVTKMDGCAPVFEISHRKSHVLAVHVEKTTEKSLQNCVALAARRLGCEIVDFSATDCFLYESITGTSKETKFYIIFVELDSSRVLVEDELLVFDKALRDSLEDYNLFRSEGDIDTMTVVQVQPGAFGTLRRRMMELNPDISEAQFKMPRVLRLAEHVECLLEQRL
;
A
#
# COMPACT_ATOMS: atom_id res chain seq x y z
N MET A 1 -51.80 -8.09 18.74
CA MET A 1 -50.99 -7.33 17.76
C MET A 1 -51.62 -7.25 16.36
N ALA A 2 -52.07 -8.34 15.73
CA ALA A 2 -52.67 -8.28 14.38
C ALA A 2 -54.02 -7.53 14.31
N GLN A 3 -54.90 -7.68 15.32
CA GLN A 3 -56.15 -6.90 15.43
C GLN A 3 -55.89 -5.41 15.69
N SER A 4 -54.85 -5.08 16.44
CA SER A 4 -54.42 -3.70 16.73
C SER A 4 -53.94 -2.98 15.46
N TYR A 5 -53.34 -3.71 14.51
CA TYR A 5 -52.89 -3.19 13.21
C TYR A 5 -54.04 -2.82 12.26
N ALA A 6 -55.12 -3.61 12.24
CA ALA A 6 -56.29 -3.34 11.41
C ALA A 6 -57.08 -2.11 11.89
N THR A 7 -57.18 -1.92 13.21
CA THR A 7 -57.86 -0.77 13.82
C THR A 7 -57.11 0.55 13.54
N VAL A 8 -55.78 0.54 13.62
CA VAL A 8 -54.94 1.72 13.29
C VAL A 8 -55.03 2.08 11.81
N LEU A 9 -55.03 1.09 10.90
CA LEU A 9 -55.21 1.33 9.46
C LEU A 9 -56.61 1.86 9.12
N ASN A 10 -57.66 1.43 9.83
CA ASN A 10 -59.01 1.94 9.64
C ASN A 10 -59.15 3.40 10.11
N LEU A 11 -58.56 3.74 11.26
CA LEU A 11 -58.49 5.12 11.79
C LEU A 11 -57.75 6.07 10.85
N ILE A 12 -56.64 5.63 10.25
CA ILE A 12 -55.86 6.41 9.27
C ILE A 12 -56.67 6.61 7.98
N SER A 13 -57.40 5.59 7.52
CA SER A 13 -58.24 5.72 6.31
C SER A 13 -59.42 6.68 6.52
N ALA A 14 -60.06 6.65 7.69
CA ALA A 14 -61.17 7.55 8.03
C ALA A 14 -60.70 9.01 8.18
N GLY A 15 -59.52 9.21 8.79
CA GLY A 15 -58.89 10.54 8.91
C GLY A 15 -58.51 11.16 7.57
N CYS A 16 -58.01 10.37 6.62
CA CYS A 16 -57.69 10.84 5.28
C CYS A 16 -58.93 11.23 4.45
N VAL A 17 -60.04 10.50 4.58
CA VAL A 17 -61.30 10.84 3.89
C VAL A 17 -61.92 12.11 4.48
N GLY A 18 -61.86 12.29 5.81
CA GLY A 18 -62.29 13.53 6.47
C GLY A 18 -61.50 14.76 6.01
N LEU A 19 -60.17 14.66 5.94
CA LEU A 19 -59.29 15.73 5.46
C LEU A 19 -59.56 16.14 4.00
N ILE A 20 -59.84 15.16 3.14
CA ILE A 20 -60.19 15.42 1.73
C ILE A 20 -61.57 16.10 1.63
N ALA A 21 -62.55 15.65 2.40
CA ALA A 21 -63.89 16.26 2.41
C ALA A 21 -63.88 17.70 2.94
N THR A 22 -63.06 17.98 3.95
CA THR A 22 -62.94 19.34 4.52
C THR A 22 -62.21 20.28 3.57
N ALA A 23 -61.18 19.77 2.86
CA ALA A 23 -60.46 20.52 1.84
C ALA A 23 -61.31 20.83 0.60
N VAL A 24 -62.20 19.90 0.19
CA VAL A 24 -63.14 20.11 -0.93
C VAL A 24 -64.26 21.09 -0.54
N ALA A 25 -64.77 21.03 0.69
CA ALA A 25 -65.79 21.97 1.18
C ALA A 25 -65.27 23.42 1.29
N ALA A 26 -64.00 23.62 1.67
CA ALA A 26 -63.35 24.93 1.72
C ALA A 26 -63.09 25.55 0.33
N LEU A 27 -63.02 24.72 -0.71
CA LEU A 27 -62.80 25.13 -2.10
C LEU A 27 -64.08 25.58 -2.81
N LEU A 28 -65.24 25.03 -2.43
CA LEU A 28 -66.53 25.45 -2.97
C LEU A 28 -66.97 26.82 -2.42
N SER A 29 -66.35 27.32 -1.36
CA SER A 29 -66.72 28.58 -0.70
C SER A 29 -65.77 29.75 -0.94
N SER A 30 -64.62 29.59 -1.61
CA SER A 30 -63.66 30.69 -1.82
C SER A 30 -62.98 30.68 -3.20
N GLN A 31 -63.08 31.81 -3.92
CA GLN A 31 -62.38 32.04 -5.19
C GLN A 31 -60.86 32.10 -4.95
N CYS A 32 -60.08 31.14 -5.46
CA CYS A 32 -58.63 31.09 -5.22
C CYS A 32 -57.79 30.71 -6.46
N SER A 33 -56.54 31.21 -6.47
CA SER A 33 -55.59 31.32 -7.58
C SER A 33 -54.75 30.05 -7.86
N LEU A 34 -53.98 30.05 -8.96
CA LEU A 34 -53.18 28.92 -9.50
C LEU A 34 -52.26 28.21 -8.48
N TYR A 35 -51.82 28.88 -7.42
CA TYR A 35 -51.00 28.26 -6.37
C TYR A 35 -51.80 27.26 -5.51
N GLY A 36 -53.11 27.45 -5.37
CA GLY A 36 -54.01 26.53 -4.65
C GLY A 36 -54.20 25.19 -5.38
N LEU A 37 -54.22 25.21 -6.71
CA LEU A 37 -54.34 23.99 -7.55
C LEU A 37 -53.07 23.13 -7.50
N GLY A 38 -51.88 23.76 -7.43
CA GLY A 38 -50.61 23.05 -7.27
C GLY A 38 -50.48 22.36 -5.90
N PHE A 39 -50.94 23.02 -4.84
CA PHE A 39 -50.93 22.46 -3.50
C PHE A 39 -51.94 21.29 -3.36
N LEU A 40 -53.10 21.39 -4.01
CA LEU A 40 -54.08 20.30 -4.07
C LEU A 40 -53.59 19.09 -4.87
N GLY A 41 -52.88 19.30 -5.98
CA GLY A 41 -52.27 18.20 -6.75
C GLY A 41 -51.26 17.40 -5.94
N ILE A 42 -50.52 18.08 -5.06
CA ILE A 42 -49.57 17.44 -4.14
C ILE A 42 -50.32 16.64 -3.07
N ILE A 43 -51.36 17.21 -2.45
CA ILE A 43 -52.17 16.54 -1.42
C ILE A 43 -52.93 15.35 -1.98
N CYS A 44 -53.55 15.47 -3.16
CA CYS A 44 -54.22 14.36 -3.84
C CYS A 44 -53.21 13.27 -4.24
N SER A 45 -52.03 13.62 -4.77
CA SER A 45 -51.00 12.62 -5.11
C SER A 45 -50.46 11.88 -3.87
N ALA A 46 -50.34 12.60 -2.75
CA ALA A 46 -49.92 12.03 -1.47
C ALA A 46 -51.01 11.11 -0.92
N ALA A 47 -52.28 11.51 -0.96
CA ALA A 47 -53.42 10.70 -0.52
C ALA A 47 -53.62 9.45 -1.40
N THR A 48 -53.50 9.57 -2.73
CA THR A 48 -53.57 8.42 -3.65
C THR A 48 -52.37 7.48 -3.45
N SER A 49 -51.18 8.02 -3.19
CA SER A 49 -49.99 7.22 -2.86
C SER A 49 -50.16 6.49 -1.53
N ILE A 50 -50.74 7.13 -0.51
CA ILE A 50 -51.02 6.50 0.79
C ILE A 50 -52.10 5.43 0.64
N ALA A 51 -53.18 5.68 -0.12
CA ALA A 51 -54.23 4.71 -0.37
C ALA A 51 -53.74 3.48 -1.17
N LEU A 52 -52.93 3.70 -2.22
CA LEU A 52 -52.29 2.63 -2.99
C LEU A 52 -51.28 1.85 -2.13
N THR A 53 -50.54 2.53 -1.25
CA THR A 53 -49.61 1.89 -0.30
C THR A 53 -50.36 1.03 0.72
N CYS A 54 -51.48 1.51 1.26
CA CYS A 54 -52.32 0.74 2.18
C CYS A 54 -53.03 -0.45 1.50
N GLN A 55 -53.48 -0.29 0.25
CA GLN A 55 -54.05 -1.39 -0.55
C GLN A 55 -52.99 -2.43 -0.94
N TYR A 56 -51.76 -1.99 -1.23
CA TYR A 56 -50.60 -2.83 -1.50
C TYR A 56 -50.13 -3.59 -0.24
N LEU A 57 -50.17 -2.94 0.93
CA LEU A 57 -49.89 -3.58 2.23
C LEU A 57 -50.94 -4.63 2.63
N ARG A 58 -52.20 -4.47 2.21
CA ARG A 58 -53.28 -5.46 2.44
C ARG A 58 -53.12 -6.75 1.63
N GLN A 59 -52.43 -6.73 0.49
CA GLN A 59 -52.27 -7.89 -0.40
C GLN A 59 -50.99 -8.71 -0.12
N MET A 60 -50.08 -8.20 0.72
CA MET A 60 -48.82 -8.85 1.05
C MET A 60 -49.00 -9.76 2.27
N ARG A 61 -48.95 -11.08 2.11
CA ARG A 61 -48.64 -11.98 3.25
C ARG A 61 -47.16 -11.77 3.58
N PRO A 62 -46.78 -11.21 4.75
CA PRO A 62 -45.39 -10.91 5.04
C PRO A 62 -44.57 -12.20 5.08
N CYS A 63 -43.38 -12.18 4.47
CA CYS A 63 -42.34 -13.14 4.81
C CYS A 63 -41.84 -12.73 6.19
N ASN A 64 -41.96 -13.61 7.19
CA ASN A 64 -41.72 -13.30 8.61
C ASN A 64 -40.27 -12.87 8.96
N THR A 65 -39.38 -12.74 7.96
CA THR A 65 -37.95 -12.46 8.14
C THR A 65 -37.51 -11.08 7.63
N LEU A 66 -38.36 -10.29 6.95
CA LEU A 66 -37.95 -8.98 6.42
C LEU A 66 -38.15 -7.87 7.46
N SER A 67 -37.08 -7.13 7.79
CA SER A 67 -37.14 -5.98 8.69
C SER A 67 -37.91 -4.81 8.05
N TRP A 68 -38.48 -3.91 8.87
CA TRP A 68 -39.19 -2.71 8.37
C TRP A 68 -38.26 -1.80 7.56
N ASN A 69 -36.99 -1.66 7.96
CA ASN A 69 -35.99 -0.92 7.18
C ASN A 69 -35.72 -1.59 5.83
N GLY A 70 -35.59 -2.92 5.79
CA GLY A 70 -35.42 -3.66 4.55
C GLY A 70 -36.60 -3.54 3.61
N PHE A 71 -37.82 -3.55 4.14
CA PHE A 71 -39.04 -3.30 3.38
C PHE A 71 -39.05 -1.90 2.72
N ILE A 72 -38.68 -0.85 3.46
CA ILE A 72 -38.62 0.53 2.95
C ILE A 72 -37.52 0.70 1.89
N GLN A 73 -36.35 0.09 2.10
CA GLN A 73 -35.25 0.12 1.13
C GLN A 73 -35.61 -0.63 -0.16
N MET A 74 -36.33 -1.74 -0.04
CA MET A 74 -36.87 -2.49 -1.18
C MET A 74 -37.87 -1.65 -1.97
N ALA A 75 -38.77 -0.94 -1.28
CA ALA A 75 -39.75 -0.04 -1.92
C ALA A 75 -39.07 1.14 -2.65
N LYS A 76 -38.06 1.79 -2.06
CA LYS A 76 -37.32 2.90 -2.67
C LYS A 76 -36.54 2.47 -3.91
N THR A 77 -35.81 1.37 -3.81
CA THR A 77 -35.02 0.83 -4.93
C THR A 77 -35.92 0.40 -6.09
N ARG A 78 -37.09 -0.18 -5.79
CA ARG A 78 -38.10 -0.53 -6.80
C ARG A 78 -38.69 0.69 -7.47
N LEU A 79 -39.03 1.73 -6.71
CA LEU A 79 -39.53 2.99 -7.26
C LEU A 79 -38.52 3.59 -8.25
N LEU A 80 -37.22 3.62 -7.90
CA LEU A 80 -36.16 4.14 -8.77
C LEU A 80 -35.94 3.27 -10.03
N THR A 81 -36.01 1.94 -9.91
CA THR A 81 -35.83 1.03 -11.05
C THR A 81 -37.03 1.10 -12.01
N ALA A 82 -38.26 1.11 -11.46
CA ALA A 82 -39.51 1.17 -12.22
C ALA A 82 -39.77 2.55 -12.87
N THR A 83 -39.17 3.62 -12.35
CA THR A 83 -39.26 4.98 -12.90
C THR A 83 -38.05 5.32 -13.77
N LEU A 84 -36.87 5.48 -13.18
CA LEU A 84 -35.64 5.92 -13.87
C LEU A 84 -35.04 4.84 -14.78
N GLY A 85 -35.05 3.58 -14.34
CA GLY A 85 -34.60 2.44 -15.16
C GLY A 85 -35.50 2.23 -16.38
N ARG A 86 -36.82 2.18 -16.16
CA ARG A 86 -37.83 2.11 -17.23
C ARG A 86 -37.73 3.28 -18.20
N TYR A 87 -37.59 4.50 -17.70
CA TYR A 87 -37.43 5.69 -18.53
C TYR A 87 -36.17 5.62 -19.40
N SER A 88 -35.05 5.17 -18.82
CA SER A 88 -33.78 5.02 -19.54
C SER A 88 -33.88 4.01 -20.68
N VAL A 89 -34.49 2.84 -20.42
CA VAL A 89 -34.72 1.81 -21.45
C VAL A 89 -35.77 2.24 -22.47
N TRP A 90 -36.83 2.93 -22.04
CA TRP A 90 -37.81 3.51 -22.95
C TRP A 90 -37.17 4.54 -23.90
N ASN A 91 -36.27 5.38 -23.39
CA ASN A 91 -35.57 6.38 -24.17
C ASN A 91 -34.63 5.72 -25.20
N LEU A 92 -33.89 4.68 -24.80
CA LEU A 92 -33.07 3.88 -25.73
C LEU A 92 -33.94 3.21 -26.81
N LYS A 93 -35.02 2.52 -26.42
CA LYS A 93 -35.96 1.90 -27.37
C LYS A 93 -36.64 2.92 -28.30
N ARG A 94 -36.85 4.16 -27.83
CA ARG A 94 -37.36 5.27 -28.65
C ARG A 94 -36.31 5.74 -29.65
N ALA A 95 -35.05 5.80 -29.23
CA ALA A 95 -33.92 6.14 -30.09
C ALA A 95 -33.72 5.09 -31.19
N TYR A 96 -33.74 3.80 -30.85
CA TYR A 96 -33.58 2.67 -31.78
C TYR A 96 -34.65 2.57 -32.88
N ARG A 97 -35.72 3.35 -32.82
CA ARG A 97 -36.78 3.35 -33.85
C ARG A 97 -36.35 3.98 -35.18
N SER A 98 -35.28 4.77 -35.20
CA SER A 98 -34.81 5.46 -36.41
C SER A 98 -33.36 5.89 -36.24
N GLY A 99 -32.55 5.76 -37.28
CA GLY A 99 -31.15 6.22 -37.27
C GLY A 99 -30.99 7.68 -36.83
N SER A 100 -31.87 8.58 -37.28
CA SER A 100 -31.86 10.01 -36.91
C SER A 100 -32.04 10.26 -35.40
N ARG A 101 -32.83 9.44 -34.70
CA ARG A 101 -32.98 9.54 -33.24
C ARG A 101 -31.81 8.94 -32.48
N MET A 102 -31.20 7.88 -33.00
CA MET A 102 -29.95 7.35 -32.46
C MET A 102 -28.84 8.39 -32.57
N LEU A 103 -28.72 9.01 -33.74
CA LEU A 103 -27.82 10.13 -34.01
C LEU A 103 -28.10 11.30 -33.06
N ALA A 104 -29.36 11.73 -32.91
CA ALA A 104 -29.72 12.82 -32.00
C ALA A 104 -29.36 12.52 -30.54
N MET A 105 -29.57 11.29 -30.08
CA MET A 105 -29.23 10.89 -28.71
C MET A 105 -27.71 10.86 -28.50
N GLN A 106 -26.93 10.32 -29.45
CA GLN A 106 -25.47 10.36 -29.41
C GLN A 106 -24.92 11.79 -29.53
N HIS A 107 -25.54 12.64 -30.33
CA HIS A 107 -25.21 14.07 -30.43
C HIS A 107 -25.40 14.77 -29.08
N ILE A 108 -26.54 14.57 -28.42
CA ILE A 108 -26.78 15.14 -27.07
C ILE A 108 -25.76 14.61 -26.06
N THR A 109 -25.47 13.31 -26.08
CA THR A 109 -24.48 12.69 -25.17
C THR A 109 -23.07 13.26 -25.40
N LEU A 110 -22.63 13.37 -26.67
CA LEU A 110 -21.35 13.97 -27.02
C LEU A 110 -21.27 15.43 -26.61
N MET A 111 -22.28 16.23 -26.95
CA MET A 111 -22.29 17.66 -26.64
C MET A 111 -22.31 17.94 -25.13
N LYS A 112 -22.86 17.04 -24.31
CA LYS A 112 -22.71 17.10 -22.84
C LYS A 112 -21.25 16.92 -22.41
N HIS A 113 -20.53 15.96 -22.98
CA HIS A 113 -19.10 15.75 -22.68
C HIS A 113 -18.23 16.89 -23.20
N VAL A 114 -18.49 17.40 -24.40
CA VAL A 114 -17.80 18.55 -25.00
C VAL A 114 -18.04 19.82 -24.17
N ALA A 115 -19.28 20.13 -23.82
CA ALA A 115 -19.61 21.32 -23.02
C ALA A 115 -18.95 21.27 -21.64
N ARG A 116 -18.98 20.10 -20.99
CA ARG A 116 -18.35 19.90 -19.67
C ARG A 116 -16.83 20.05 -19.73
N SER A 117 -16.22 19.65 -20.84
CA SER A 117 -14.77 19.62 -20.99
C SER A 117 -14.24 20.83 -21.76
N ARG A 118 -15.10 21.78 -22.14
CA ARG A 118 -14.75 22.93 -22.97
C ARG A 118 -13.57 23.75 -22.44
N LYS A 119 -13.46 23.89 -21.13
CA LYS A 119 -12.40 24.67 -20.45
C LYS A 119 -11.25 23.81 -19.94
N THR A 120 -11.22 22.51 -20.24
CA THR A 120 -10.17 21.61 -19.79
C THR A 120 -8.94 21.69 -20.69
N VAL A 121 -7.79 21.18 -20.25
CA VAL A 121 -6.57 21.11 -21.07
C VAL A 121 -6.87 20.39 -22.38
N PHE A 122 -7.49 19.21 -22.30
CA PHE A 122 -7.89 18.45 -23.49
C PHE A 122 -8.86 19.26 -24.38
N GLY A 123 -9.84 19.93 -23.78
CA GLY A 123 -10.82 20.72 -24.53
C GLY A 123 -10.23 21.94 -25.23
N ARG A 124 -9.20 22.58 -24.66
CA ARG A 124 -8.49 23.68 -25.32
C ARG A 124 -7.60 23.17 -26.47
N ASP A 125 -6.81 22.13 -26.21
CA ASP A 125 -5.90 21.53 -27.21
C ASP A 125 -6.66 21.05 -28.47
N HIS A 126 -7.93 20.65 -28.31
CA HIS A 126 -8.79 20.18 -29.40
C HIS A 126 -9.94 21.15 -29.79
N GLY A 127 -9.90 22.41 -29.34
CA GLY A 127 -10.84 23.44 -29.81
C GLY A 127 -12.33 23.21 -29.48
N PHE A 128 -12.65 22.65 -28.30
CA PHE A 128 -14.02 22.30 -27.89
C PHE A 128 -14.98 23.51 -27.81
N ALA A 129 -14.46 24.74 -27.81
CA ALA A 129 -15.28 25.95 -27.86
C ALA A 129 -15.97 26.13 -29.23
N GLU A 130 -15.39 25.59 -30.29
CA GLU A 130 -15.84 25.74 -31.68
C GLU A 130 -16.69 24.54 -32.16
N ILE A 131 -16.67 23.42 -31.44
CA ILE A 131 -17.46 22.24 -31.78
C ILE A 131 -18.96 22.54 -31.64
N ARG A 132 -19.72 22.35 -32.72
CA ARG A 132 -21.18 22.49 -32.78
C ARG A 132 -21.89 21.15 -33.00
N GLY A 133 -21.20 20.15 -33.52
CA GLY A 133 -21.74 18.80 -33.67
C GLY A 133 -20.70 17.68 -33.79
N ILE A 134 -21.18 16.49 -34.17
CA ILE A 134 -20.36 15.26 -34.27
C ILE A 134 -19.25 15.41 -35.31
N GLU A 135 -19.52 16.01 -36.47
CA GLU A 135 -18.53 16.17 -37.53
C GLU A 135 -17.39 17.10 -37.12
N ASP A 136 -17.70 18.25 -36.50
CA ASP A 136 -16.67 19.14 -35.94
C ASP A 136 -15.78 18.43 -34.90
N PHE A 137 -16.39 17.55 -34.10
CA PHE A 137 -15.67 16.76 -33.12
C PHE A 137 -14.76 15.72 -33.78
N ARG A 138 -15.22 15.05 -34.83
CA ARG A 138 -14.43 14.05 -35.59
C ARG A 138 -13.23 14.68 -36.28
N VAL A 139 -13.38 15.89 -36.83
CA VAL A 139 -12.28 16.65 -37.47
C VAL A 139 -11.22 17.05 -36.44
N ARG A 140 -11.64 17.48 -35.24
CA ARG A 140 -10.72 18.04 -34.23
C ARG A 140 -10.10 17.02 -33.28
N VAL A 141 -10.77 15.88 -33.10
CA VAL A 141 -10.34 14.82 -32.18
C VAL A 141 -10.09 13.55 -32.98
N PRO A 142 -8.82 13.11 -33.17
CA PRO A 142 -8.53 11.84 -33.84
C PRO A 142 -8.87 10.63 -32.97
N VAL A 143 -9.22 9.53 -33.62
CA VAL A 143 -9.27 8.18 -33.02
C VAL A 143 -7.85 7.81 -32.59
N ARG A 144 -7.70 7.27 -31.38
CA ARG A 144 -6.38 6.99 -30.80
C ARG A 144 -6.37 5.76 -29.91
N ASP A 145 -5.20 5.20 -29.70
CA ASP A 145 -4.94 4.22 -28.67
C ASP A 145 -4.79 4.86 -27.29
N TYR A 146 -4.94 4.04 -26.25
CA TYR A 146 -4.81 4.52 -24.88
C TYR A 146 -3.43 5.14 -24.58
N ALA A 147 -2.36 4.60 -25.19
CA ALA A 147 -1.00 5.11 -25.00
C ALA A 147 -0.85 6.56 -25.49
N GLU A 148 -1.61 6.96 -26.50
CA GLU A 148 -1.56 8.33 -27.06
C GLU A 148 -2.26 9.35 -26.15
N LEU A 149 -3.02 8.89 -25.14
CA LEU A 149 -3.52 9.76 -24.08
C LEU A 149 -2.50 10.02 -22.98
N ASP A 150 -1.30 9.42 -23.02
CA ASP A 150 -0.35 9.47 -21.90
C ASP A 150 0.02 10.91 -21.50
N LYS A 151 0.15 11.83 -22.48
CA LYS A 151 0.32 13.27 -22.21
C LYS A 151 -0.73 13.80 -21.22
N TYR A 152 -2.00 13.51 -21.46
CA TYR A 152 -3.12 13.99 -20.64
C TYR A 152 -3.29 13.15 -19.38
N ASN A 153 -3.10 11.83 -19.46
CA ASN A 153 -3.17 10.92 -18.32
C ASN A 153 -2.10 11.28 -17.27
N GLN A 154 -0.87 11.58 -17.68
CA GLN A 154 0.17 12.03 -16.77
C GLN A 154 -0.16 13.37 -16.10
N LEU A 155 -0.75 14.32 -16.82
CA LEU A 155 -1.24 15.57 -16.20
C LEU A 155 -2.31 15.26 -15.15
N ALA A 156 -3.28 14.42 -15.49
CA ALA A 156 -4.35 14.01 -14.58
C ALA A 156 -3.80 13.25 -13.34
N TYR A 157 -2.79 12.40 -13.50
CA TYR A 157 -2.16 11.63 -12.40
C TYR A 157 -1.27 12.47 -11.50
N ARG A 158 -0.68 13.53 -12.04
CA ARG A 158 0.04 14.56 -11.25
C ARG A 158 -0.91 15.44 -10.45
N GLY A 159 -2.22 15.20 -10.54
CA GLY A 159 -3.25 15.92 -9.81
C GLY A 159 -3.62 17.26 -10.43
N GLU A 160 -3.19 17.55 -11.67
CA GLU A 160 -3.53 18.78 -12.36
C GLU A 160 -5.06 18.90 -12.48
N PRO A 161 -5.65 20.05 -12.07
CA PRO A 161 -7.08 20.25 -12.22
C PRO A 161 -7.45 20.49 -13.68
N ASN A 162 -8.68 20.16 -14.05
CA ASN A 162 -9.26 20.51 -15.35
C ASN A 162 -8.53 19.88 -16.55
N VAL A 163 -8.10 18.62 -16.47
CA VAL A 163 -7.39 17.96 -17.58
C VAL A 163 -8.36 17.34 -18.59
N PHE A 164 -9.16 16.37 -18.18
CA PHE A 164 -10.23 15.78 -19.01
C PHE A 164 -11.61 16.35 -18.66
N PHE A 165 -11.86 16.58 -17.37
CA PHE A 165 -13.10 17.14 -16.82
C PHE A 165 -12.77 18.22 -15.78
N PRO A 166 -13.72 19.12 -15.44
CA PRO A 166 -13.50 20.17 -14.44
C PRO A 166 -13.27 19.59 -13.03
N GLY A 167 -12.30 20.15 -12.31
CA GLY A 167 -11.86 19.66 -10.99
C GLY A 167 -10.64 18.75 -11.05
N ARG A 168 -10.21 18.23 -9.90
CA ARG A 168 -9.08 17.28 -9.79
C ARG A 168 -9.58 15.84 -9.86
N VAL A 169 -8.69 14.95 -10.23
CA VAL A 169 -8.93 13.50 -10.17
C VAL A 169 -9.08 13.09 -8.70
N GLU A 170 -10.18 12.39 -8.38
CA GLU A 170 -10.47 11.89 -7.04
C GLU A 170 -10.15 10.39 -6.90
N PHE A 171 -10.19 9.63 -8.01
CA PHE A 171 -9.85 8.21 -8.03
C PHE A 171 -9.37 7.77 -9.42
N LEU A 172 -8.63 6.67 -9.46
CA LEU A 172 -8.10 6.08 -10.68
C LEU A 172 -8.75 4.71 -10.92
N PHE A 173 -9.38 4.53 -12.09
CA PHE A 173 -9.97 3.26 -12.52
C PHE A 173 -8.95 2.44 -13.30
N LYS A 174 -8.43 1.35 -12.72
CA LYS A 174 -7.58 0.42 -13.47
C LYS A 174 -8.43 -0.57 -14.28
N THR A 175 -8.01 -0.87 -15.50
CA THR A 175 -8.59 -1.96 -16.32
C THR A 175 -8.08 -3.30 -15.85
N SER A 176 -8.81 -4.38 -16.15
CA SER A 176 -8.46 -5.77 -15.79
C SER A 176 -7.24 -6.36 -16.54
N GLY A 177 -6.51 -5.52 -17.30
CA GLY A 177 -5.29 -5.79 -18.08
C GLY A 177 -4.91 -7.25 -18.37
N THR A 178 -5.26 -7.72 -19.55
CA THR A 178 -4.90 -9.06 -20.06
C THR A 178 -3.55 -9.10 -20.80
N THR A 179 -2.87 -7.95 -20.97
CA THR A 179 -1.67 -7.81 -21.83
C THR A 179 -0.43 -7.25 -21.13
N GLY A 180 -0.37 -7.26 -19.79
CA GLY A 180 0.84 -6.93 -19.02
C GLY A 180 1.10 -5.45 -18.70
N LYS A 181 0.31 -4.50 -19.22
CA LYS A 181 0.25 -3.10 -18.73
C LYS A 181 -1.20 -2.65 -18.55
N ASN A 182 -1.59 -2.36 -17.31
CA ASN A 182 -2.97 -1.96 -17.00
C ASN A 182 -3.27 -0.53 -17.45
N LYS A 183 -4.25 -0.35 -18.36
CA LYS A 183 -4.80 0.99 -18.68
C LYS A 183 -5.43 1.55 -17.40
N THR A 184 -5.14 2.81 -17.07
CA THR A 184 -5.67 3.52 -15.90
C THR A 184 -6.45 4.76 -16.35
N PHE A 185 -7.66 4.97 -15.87
CA PHE A 185 -8.48 6.12 -16.26
C PHE A 185 -8.76 7.03 -15.06
N PRO A 186 -8.66 8.36 -15.22
CA PRO A 186 -9.00 9.30 -14.15
C PRO A 186 -10.50 9.32 -13.85
N GLY A 187 -10.86 9.54 -12.59
CA GLY A 187 -12.22 9.51 -12.08
C GLY A 187 -12.51 10.60 -11.04
N ALA A 188 -13.79 10.94 -10.89
CA ALA A 188 -14.32 11.91 -9.93
C ALA A 188 -15.70 11.46 -9.41
N ARG A 189 -16.13 11.89 -8.20
CA ARG A 189 -17.41 11.48 -7.55
C ARG A 189 -18.62 11.64 -8.45
N ARG A 190 -18.61 12.63 -9.33
CA ARG A 190 -19.69 12.92 -10.26
C ARG A 190 -19.93 11.80 -11.29
N PHE A 191 -18.93 10.96 -11.58
CA PHE A 191 -19.07 9.76 -12.42
C PHE A 191 -20.05 8.73 -11.85
N LEU A 192 -20.14 8.64 -10.52
CA LEU A 192 -20.99 7.65 -9.85
C LEU A 192 -22.48 7.83 -10.20
N LYS A 193 -22.90 9.03 -10.63
CA LYS A 193 -24.27 9.30 -11.11
C LYS A 193 -24.55 8.72 -12.50
N ASP A 194 -23.59 8.87 -13.42
CA ASP A 194 -23.69 8.33 -14.78
C ASP A 194 -23.64 6.80 -14.74
N PHE A 195 -22.78 6.24 -13.88
CA PHE A 195 -22.71 4.80 -13.59
C PHE A 195 -24.01 4.27 -12.97
N ALA A 196 -24.57 4.96 -11.97
CA ALA A 196 -25.83 4.55 -11.34
C ALA A 196 -27.03 4.54 -12.31
N THR A 197 -27.07 5.48 -13.26
CA THR A 197 -28.16 5.54 -14.26
C THR A 197 -28.09 4.37 -15.25
N ALA A 198 -26.89 4.06 -15.75
CA ALA A 198 -26.66 2.90 -16.62
C ALA A 198 -26.95 1.57 -15.91
N PHE A 199 -26.61 1.49 -14.62
CA PHE A 199 -26.90 0.33 -13.76
C PHE A 199 -28.41 0.10 -13.58
N LEU A 200 -29.18 1.16 -13.33
CA LEU A 200 -30.65 1.08 -13.19
C LEU A 200 -31.35 0.61 -14.49
N ALA A 201 -30.86 1.03 -15.66
CA ALA A 201 -31.39 0.57 -16.95
C ALA A 201 -31.15 -0.93 -17.16
N THR A 202 -29.94 -1.38 -16.86
CA THR A 202 -29.51 -2.78 -16.94
C THR A 202 -30.33 -3.66 -16.02
N LYS A 203 -30.57 -3.19 -14.79
CA LYS A 203 -31.41 -3.86 -13.81
C LYS A 203 -32.88 -3.94 -14.23
N PHE A 204 -33.44 -2.88 -14.83
CA PHE A 204 -34.80 -2.93 -15.39
C PHE A 204 -34.94 -3.99 -16.51
N CYS A 205 -33.93 -4.15 -17.36
CA CYS A 205 -33.91 -5.22 -18.37
C CYS A 205 -33.88 -6.61 -17.75
N PHE A 206 -33.09 -6.80 -16.68
CA PHE A 206 -33.05 -8.05 -15.92
C PHE A 206 -34.39 -8.37 -15.24
N GLU A 207 -35.06 -7.38 -14.64
CA GLU A 207 -36.41 -7.56 -14.06
C GLU A 207 -37.45 -7.92 -15.13
N GLU A 208 -37.39 -7.31 -16.32
CA GLU A 208 -38.22 -7.69 -17.47
C GLU A 208 -37.91 -9.12 -17.97
N PHE A 209 -36.66 -9.58 -17.86
CA PHE A 209 -36.24 -10.95 -18.20
C PHE A 209 -36.87 -11.97 -17.29
N THR A 210 -36.67 -11.78 -15.99
CA THR A 210 -37.30 -12.58 -14.93
C THR A 210 -38.82 -12.67 -15.08
N ARG A 211 -39.48 -11.56 -15.45
CA ARG A 211 -40.94 -11.51 -15.66
C ARG A 211 -41.40 -12.39 -16.83
N LYS A 212 -40.54 -12.63 -17.82
CA LYS A 212 -40.83 -13.43 -19.01
C LYS A 212 -40.34 -14.88 -18.91
N SER A 213 -39.27 -15.14 -18.16
CA SER A 213 -38.66 -16.46 -17.99
C SER A 213 -39.22 -17.28 -16.81
N GLY A 214 -39.99 -16.69 -15.90
CA GLY A 214 -40.50 -17.38 -14.71
C GLY A 214 -41.58 -18.43 -14.98
N ARG A 215 -41.58 -19.53 -14.21
CA ARG A 215 -42.65 -20.54 -14.16
C ARG A 215 -44.01 -19.87 -13.92
N ARG A 216 -45.00 -20.21 -14.76
CA ARG A 216 -46.40 -19.83 -14.61
C ARG A 216 -47.14 -21.00 -13.97
N ASN A 217 -48.14 -20.73 -13.14
CA ASN A 217 -49.04 -21.79 -12.72
C ASN A 217 -49.91 -22.27 -13.90
N GLU A 218 -50.67 -23.33 -13.67
CA GLU A 218 -51.60 -23.95 -14.62
C GLU A 218 -52.63 -22.98 -15.23
N PHE A 219 -52.86 -21.81 -14.63
CA PHE A 219 -53.76 -20.75 -15.10
C PHE A 219 -53.03 -19.61 -15.86
N GLY A 220 -51.75 -19.79 -16.20
CA GLY A 220 -50.98 -18.80 -16.95
C GLY A 220 -50.54 -17.57 -16.13
N VAL A 221 -50.76 -17.57 -14.82
CA VAL A 221 -50.35 -16.50 -13.90
C VAL A 221 -48.91 -16.75 -13.44
N PRO A 222 -48.00 -15.76 -13.52
CA PRO A 222 -46.63 -15.93 -13.03
C PRO A 222 -46.63 -16.21 -11.52
N THR A 223 -45.99 -17.31 -11.09
CA THR A 223 -45.85 -17.65 -9.67
C THR A 223 -44.37 -17.60 -9.25
N GLY A 224 -44.11 -17.02 -8.07
CA GLY A 224 -42.76 -16.90 -7.50
C GLY A 224 -42.72 -15.96 -6.29
N PRO A 225 -41.69 -16.07 -5.44
CA PRO A 225 -41.52 -15.23 -4.26
C PRO A 225 -41.32 -13.77 -4.63
N LEU A 226 -41.71 -12.86 -3.72
CA LEU A 226 -41.64 -11.39 -3.85
C LEU A 226 -40.24 -10.88 -4.24
N SER A 227 -39.21 -11.67 -3.97
CA SER A 227 -37.80 -11.44 -4.29
C SER A 227 -37.51 -11.46 -5.80
N LYS A 228 -38.39 -11.97 -6.67
CA LYS A 228 -38.22 -11.96 -8.15
C LYS A 228 -38.13 -10.57 -8.82
N PHE A 229 -38.18 -9.47 -8.06
CA PHE A 229 -38.39 -8.14 -8.65
C PHE A 229 -37.49 -7.00 -8.14
N VAL A 230 -36.42 -7.20 -7.34
CA VAL A 230 -35.54 -6.07 -6.91
C VAL A 230 -34.12 -6.47 -6.46
N VAL A 231 -33.10 -5.73 -6.94
CA VAL A 231 -31.74 -5.53 -6.36
C VAL A 231 -31.51 -4.08 -5.88
N SER A 232 -31.24 -3.83 -4.59
CA SER A 232 -30.08 -3.05 -4.08
C SER A 232 -30.19 -2.72 -2.58
N ARG A 233 -29.06 -2.87 -1.88
CA ARG A 233 -28.72 -2.56 -0.48
C ARG A 233 -29.25 -3.49 0.63
N GLY A 234 -28.28 -4.11 1.31
CA GLY A 234 -28.32 -4.63 2.68
C GLY A 234 -29.36 -5.70 2.95
N ASP A 235 -30.58 -5.28 3.24
CA ASP A 235 -31.62 -6.11 3.86
C ASP A 235 -32.43 -6.97 2.87
N ILE A 236 -32.05 -6.96 1.58
CA ILE A 236 -32.71 -7.71 0.49
C ILE A 236 -31.78 -8.81 -0.06
N LEU A 237 -30.48 -8.74 0.27
CA LEU A 237 -29.51 -9.78 -0.07
C LEU A 237 -29.68 -10.95 0.89
N THR A 238 -29.46 -12.17 0.42
CA THR A 238 -29.52 -13.36 1.29
C THR A 238 -28.47 -13.31 2.39
N THR A 239 -27.29 -12.80 2.08
CA THR A 239 -26.24 -12.53 3.05
C THR A 239 -26.34 -11.09 3.53
N PRO A 240 -26.22 -10.83 4.85
CA PRO A 240 -26.14 -9.48 5.40
C PRO A 240 -25.03 -8.64 4.75
N VAL A 241 -25.00 -7.33 4.98
CA VAL A 241 -24.03 -6.45 4.29
C VAL A 241 -22.62 -6.59 4.89
N GLU A 242 -22.54 -7.06 6.13
CA GLU A 242 -21.34 -7.14 6.95
C GLU A 242 -20.29 -8.10 6.35
N PRO A 243 -20.64 -9.29 5.82
CA PRO A 243 -19.70 -10.13 5.08
C PRO A 243 -19.15 -9.46 3.83
N PHE A 244 -19.93 -8.63 3.13
CA PHE A 244 -19.43 -7.88 1.97
C PHE A 244 -18.45 -6.75 2.35
N GLN A 245 -18.42 -6.31 3.62
CA GLN A 245 -17.64 -5.14 4.07
C GLN A 245 -16.51 -5.46 5.05
N ARG A 246 -16.66 -6.52 5.84
CA ARG A 246 -15.84 -6.86 7.01
C ARG A 246 -15.19 -8.24 6.88
N VAL A 247 -15.65 -9.08 5.94
CA VAL A 247 -15.05 -10.39 5.68
C VAL A 247 -14.17 -10.27 4.45
N HIS A 248 -12.88 -10.32 4.71
CA HIS A 248 -11.83 -10.11 3.74
C HIS A 248 -11.24 -11.43 3.23
N ASP A 249 -11.44 -12.51 3.98
CA ASP A 249 -11.15 -13.88 3.52
C ASP A 249 -12.21 -14.32 2.51
N ALA A 250 -11.76 -14.64 1.30
CA ALA A 250 -12.64 -15.13 0.25
C ALA A 250 -13.30 -16.48 0.63
N LYS A 251 -12.60 -17.38 1.34
CA LYS A 251 -13.14 -18.69 1.71
C LYS A 251 -14.23 -18.56 2.77
N ALA A 252 -13.98 -17.79 3.83
CA ALA A 252 -14.99 -17.44 4.82
C ALA A 252 -16.18 -16.71 4.17
N ALA A 253 -15.94 -15.75 3.28
CA ALA A 253 -17.01 -15.03 2.60
C ALA A 253 -17.89 -15.99 1.79
N PHE A 254 -17.31 -16.89 0.98
CA PHE A 254 -18.10 -17.87 0.23
C PHE A 254 -18.82 -18.90 1.12
N TYR A 255 -18.22 -19.32 2.24
CA TYR A 255 -18.90 -20.19 3.20
C TYR A 255 -20.08 -19.49 3.87
N ILE A 256 -19.92 -18.23 4.29
CA ILE A 256 -21.02 -17.42 4.84
C ILE A 256 -22.11 -17.23 3.77
N HIS A 257 -21.72 -16.88 2.54
CA HIS A 257 -22.66 -16.77 1.43
C HIS A 257 -23.40 -18.09 1.18
N ALA A 258 -22.72 -19.23 1.29
CA ALA A 258 -23.31 -20.56 1.13
C ALA A 258 -24.34 -20.85 2.24
N VAL A 259 -23.98 -20.63 3.52
CA VAL A 259 -24.90 -20.84 4.65
C VAL A 259 -26.11 -19.92 4.52
N PHE A 260 -25.93 -18.61 4.33
CA PHE A 260 -27.04 -17.68 4.23
C PHE A 260 -27.91 -17.91 2.98
N ALA A 261 -27.32 -18.22 1.82
CA ALA A 261 -28.12 -18.53 0.63
C ALA A 261 -28.94 -19.82 0.82
N LEU A 262 -28.34 -20.90 1.34
CA LEU A 262 -29.02 -22.19 1.49
C LEU A 262 -30.00 -22.23 2.68
N TRP A 263 -29.78 -21.37 3.68
CA TRP A 263 -30.68 -21.15 4.81
C TRP A 263 -32.05 -20.59 4.36
N HIS A 264 -32.07 -19.86 3.25
CA HIS A 264 -33.31 -19.49 2.56
C HIS A 264 -33.78 -20.63 1.64
N ASP A 265 -35.06 -20.99 1.78
CA ASP A 265 -35.76 -21.96 0.93
C ASP A 265 -36.18 -21.34 -0.41
N ARG A 266 -36.34 -20.01 -0.45
CA ARG A 266 -36.75 -19.24 -1.62
C ARG A 266 -35.86 -18.01 -1.81
N ILE A 267 -35.17 -17.95 -2.95
CA ILE A 267 -34.38 -16.80 -3.41
C ILE A 267 -35.02 -16.25 -4.70
N GLY A 268 -34.96 -14.93 -4.89
CA GLY A 268 -35.61 -14.25 -6.02
C GLY A 268 -34.76 -14.11 -7.27
N ASP A 269 -33.46 -13.93 -7.11
CA ASP A 269 -32.47 -13.89 -8.18
C ASP A 269 -31.09 -14.28 -7.65
N VAL A 270 -30.23 -14.78 -8.53
CA VAL A 270 -28.80 -14.94 -8.26
C VAL A 270 -28.05 -14.03 -9.21
N SER A 271 -27.24 -13.14 -8.66
CA SER A 271 -26.54 -12.12 -9.42
C SER A 271 -25.03 -12.21 -9.19
N ALA A 272 -24.28 -12.62 -10.21
CA ALA A 272 -22.81 -12.60 -10.21
C ALA A 272 -22.32 -12.03 -11.55
N PHE A 273 -21.50 -10.98 -11.56
CA PHE A 273 -21.06 -10.38 -12.83
C PHE A 273 -20.16 -11.31 -13.65
N TYR A 274 -19.48 -12.26 -13.00
CA TYR A 274 -18.50 -13.15 -13.62
C TYR A 274 -18.77 -14.63 -13.28
N PRO A 275 -18.71 -15.56 -14.26
CA PRO A 275 -18.79 -17.00 -14.03
C PRO A 275 -17.78 -17.54 -13.03
N THR A 276 -16.58 -16.97 -12.98
CA THR A 276 -15.53 -17.39 -12.04
C THR A 276 -15.98 -17.26 -10.59
N THR A 277 -16.70 -16.18 -10.24
CA THR A 277 -17.24 -15.97 -8.88
C THR A 277 -18.27 -17.04 -8.49
N LEU A 278 -19.19 -17.38 -9.40
CA LEU A 278 -20.22 -18.38 -9.12
C LEU A 278 -19.64 -19.81 -9.11
N SER A 279 -18.57 -20.05 -9.88
CA SER A 279 -17.81 -21.31 -9.88
C SER A 279 -17.13 -21.55 -8.54
N THR A 280 -16.54 -20.50 -7.96
CA THR A 280 -15.93 -20.57 -6.63
C THR A 280 -16.97 -20.77 -5.53
N PHE A 281 -18.15 -20.15 -5.65
CA PHE A 281 -19.27 -20.37 -4.72
C PHE A 281 -19.73 -21.83 -4.71
N ILE A 282 -20.02 -22.43 -5.88
CA ILE A 282 -20.51 -23.82 -5.92
C ILE A 282 -19.45 -24.82 -5.43
N ARG A 283 -18.17 -24.56 -5.73
CA ARG A 283 -17.07 -25.38 -5.20
C ARG A 283 -16.98 -25.28 -3.68
N CYS A 284 -17.15 -24.09 -3.10
CA CYS A 284 -17.22 -23.92 -1.66
C CYS A 284 -18.39 -24.69 -1.02
N VAL A 285 -19.56 -24.70 -1.65
CA VAL A 285 -20.70 -25.50 -1.19
C VAL A 285 -20.37 -26.99 -1.22
N ILE A 286 -19.82 -27.50 -2.33
CA ILE A 286 -19.48 -28.92 -2.49
C ILE A 286 -18.41 -29.35 -1.49
N ASP A 287 -17.35 -28.55 -1.32
CA ASP A 287 -16.22 -28.90 -0.45
C ASP A 287 -16.60 -28.87 1.05
N ASN A 288 -17.73 -28.22 1.40
CA ASN A 288 -18.10 -27.97 2.80
C ASN A 288 -19.58 -28.29 3.13
N TRP A 289 -20.27 -29.07 2.28
CA TRP A 289 -21.73 -29.21 2.34
C TRP A 289 -22.24 -29.69 3.71
N ASP A 290 -21.59 -30.68 4.31
CA ASP A 290 -22.04 -31.23 5.60
C ASP A 290 -21.99 -30.18 6.73
N SER A 291 -20.90 -29.40 6.78
CA SER A 291 -20.74 -28.31 7.75
C SER A 291 -21.74 -27.18 7.49
N VAL A 292 -21.94 -26.80 6.23
CA VAL A 292 -22.93 -25.77 5.84
C VAL A 292 -24.35 -26.18 6.25
N LEU A 293 -24.73 -27.45 6.05
CA LEU A 293 -26.06 -27.93 6.43
C LEU A 293 -26.22 -28.11 7.94
N SER A 294 -25.17 -28.51 8.66
CA SER A 294 -25.15 -28.54 10.13
C SER A 294 -25.37 -27.15 10.74
N ASP A 295 -24.78 -26.12 10.13
CA ASP A 295 -24.94 -24.73 10.57
C ASP A 295 -26.36 -24.20 10.33
N ILE A 296 -26.99 -24.59 9.21
CA ILE A 296 -28.40 -24.29 8.92
C ILE A 296 -29.34 -25.00 9.90
N GLU A 297 -29.07 -26.27 10.21
CA GLU A 297 -29.84 -27.05 11.16
C GLU A 297 -29.82 -26.44 12.56
N ARG A 298 -28.62 -26.04 13.01
CA ARG A 298 -28.41 -25.39 14.32
C ARG A 298 -28.81 -23.92 14.33
N GLY A 299 -28.97 -23.29 13.17
CA GLY A 299 -29.28 -21.86 13.05
C GLY A 299 -28.13 -20.95 13.46
N ARG A 300 -26.89 -21.40 13.33
CA ARG A 300 -25.69 -20.65 13.68
C ARG A 300 -24.49 -21.15 12.87
N LEU A 301 -23.65 -20.22 12.46
CA LEU A 301 -22.37 -20.46 11.80
C LEU A 301 -21.37 -21.11 12.77
N SER A 302 -20.65 -22.11 12.27
CA SER A 302 -19.53 -22.74 12.96
C SER A 302 -18.32 -21.80 12.99
N ALA A 303 -17.94 -21.36 14.20
CA ALA A 303 -16.87 -20.39 14.42
C ALA A 303 -15.53 -20.82 13.81
N ASP A 304 -15.25 -22.12 13.88
CA ASP A 304 -14.05 -22.79 13.35
C ASP A 304 -14.02 -22.89 11.82
N LYS A 305 -15.16 -22.75 11.14
CA LYS A 305 -15.26 -22.81 9.66
C LYS A 305 -15.20 -21.44 9.01
N VAL A 306 -15.75 -20.45 9.69
CA VAL A 306 -15.90 -19.10 9.14
C VAL A 306 -14.76 -18.19 9.54
N GLY A 307 -14.16 -18.39 10.71
CA GLY A 307 -12.97 -17.66 11.08
C GLY A 307 -13.13 -16.14 11.14
N ILE A 308 -14.28 -15.69 11.63
CA ILE A 308 -14.61 -14.27 11.78
C ILE A 308 -14.77 -13.93 13.26
N GLU A 309 -14.70 -12.64 13.55
CA GLU A 309 -14.87 -12.06 14.88
C GLU A 309 -16.10 -12.62 15.60
N PRO A 310 -16.03 -13.01 16.89
CA PRO A 310 -17.18 -13.30 17.73
C PRO A 310 -18.26 -12.22 17.69
N GLU A 311 -17.92 -10.93 17.61
CA GLU A 311 -18.92 -9.86 17.44
C GLU A 311 -19.61 -9.92 16.07
N LEU A 312 -18.87 -10.10 14.97
CA LEU A 312 -19.45 -10.27 13.64
C LEU A 312 -20.22 -11.60 13.53
N LEU A 313 -19.69 -12.68 14.07
CA LEU A 313 -20.30 -14.00 14.13
C LEU A 313 -21.59 -13.96 14.95
N ALA A 314 -21.63 -13.22 16.06
CA ALA A 314 -22.84 -12.99 16.84
C ALA A 314 -23.88 -12.18 16.06
N VAL A 315 -23.45 -11.13 15.35
CA VAL A 315 -24.33 -10.37 14.44
C VAL A 315 -24.89 -11.27 13.35
N LEU A 316 -24.06 -12.07 12.66
CA LEU A 316 -24.51 -12.99 11.63
C LEU A 316 -25.41 -14.11 12.18
N ASN A 317 -25.06 -14.69 13.32
CA ASN A 317 -25.89 -15.69 14.00
C ASN A 317 -27.22 -15.10 14.48
N SER A 318 -27.27 -13.80 14.81
CA SER A 318 -28.54 -13.14 15.14
C SER A 318 -29.52 -13.05 13.95
N HIS A 319 -29.01 -13.16 12.71
CA HIS A 319 -29.82 -13.24 11.50
C HIS A 319 -30.25 -14.67 11.13
N LEU A 320 -29.67 -15.69 11.76
CA LEU A 320 -29.97 -17.09 11.51
C LEU A 320 -30.86 -17.65 12.62
N SER A 321 -31.76 -18.55 12.22
CA SER A 321 -32.56 -19.33 13.17
C SER A 321 -32.53 -20.81 12.77
N PRO A 322 -32.68 -21.75 13.72
CA PRO A 322 -32.59 -23.18 13.43
C PRO A 322 -33.61 -23.61 12.37
N LYS A 323 -33.16 -24.29 11.31
CA LYS A 323 -34.02 -24.82 10.24
C LYS A 323 -33.68 -26.28 9.90
N PRO A 324 -33.91 -27.23 10.83
CA PRO A 324 -33.61 -28.65 10.63
C PRO A 324 -34.32 -29.27 9.42
N ALA A 325 -35.58 -28.91 9.17
CA ALA A 325 -36.33 -29.41 8.02
C ALA A 325 -35.70 -29.01 6.68
N ARG A 326 -35.15 -27.77 6.59
CA ARG A 326 -34.44 -27.29 5.40
C ARG A 326 -33.10 -27.98 5.23
N ALA A 327 -32.36 -28.17 6.32
CA ALA A 327 -31.10 -28.91 6.30
C ALA A 327 -31.31 -30.36 5.86
N ALA A 328 -32.34 -31.05 6.34
CA ALA A 328 -32.70 -32.40 5.92
C ALA A 328 -33.08 -32.48 4.43
N GLN A 329 -33.87 -31.52 3.93
CA GLN A 329 -34.20 -31.41 2.51
C GLN A 329 -32.94 -31.27 1.65
N LEU A 330 -32.00 -30.41 2.05
CA LEU A 330 -30.76 -30.19 1.31
C LEU A 330 -29.79 -31.38 1.43
N ARG A 331 -29.74 -32.08 2.57
CA ARG A 331 -28.91 -33.28 2.74
C ARG A 331 -29.30 -34.39 1.77
N ALA A 332 -30.59 -34.52 1.45
CA ALA A 332 -31.06 -35.47 0.45
C ALA A 332 -30.45 -35.24 -0.95
N LEU A 333 -29.87 -34.07 -1.23
CA LEU A 333 -29.19 -33.75 -2.50
C LEU A 333 -27.71 -34.17 -2.54
N PHE A 334 -27.08 -34.40 -1.38
CA PHE A 334 -25.62 -34.61 -1.25
C PHE A 334 -25.23 -36.04 -0.83
N GLY A 335 -26.18 -36.98 -0.71
CA GLY A 335 -25.90 -38.37 -0.31
C GLY A 335 -25.00 -39.14 -1.27
N ASP A 336 -24.37 -40.22 -0.77
CA ASP A 336 -23.37 -41.02 -1.49
C ASP A 336 -23.85 -41.42 -2.90
N GLY A 337 -23.10 -40.98 -3.92
CA GLY A 337 -23.33 -41.31 -5.33
C GLY A 337 -24.34 -40.43 -6.09
N GLN A 338 -24.89 -39.36 -5.49
CA GLN A 338 -25.89 -38.52 -6.17
C GLN A 338 -25.31 -37.45 -7.13
N ASP A 339 -26.00 -37.25 -8.25
CA ASP A 339 -25.67 -36.24 -9.27
C ASP A 339 -26.15 -34.83 -8.90
N LEU A 340 -25.18 -33.95 -8.62
CA LEU A 340 -25.39 -32.52 -8.34
C LEU A 340 -25.71 -31.67 -9.59
N SER A 341 -25.92 -32.28 -10.75
CA SER A 341 -26.39 -31.56 -11.93
C SER A 341 -27.74 -30.88 -11.65
N GLY A 342 -27.87 -29.62 -12.08
CA GLY A 342 -29.03 -28.79 -11.77
C GLY A 342 -29.16 -28.41 -10.29
N PHE A 343 -28.05 -28.40 -9.53
CA PHE A 343 -28.01 -28.00 -8.11
C PHE A 343 -28.84 -26.74 -7.81
N PHE A 344 -28.69 -25.66 -8.60
CA PHE A 344 -29.40 -24.41 -8.33
C PHE A 344 -30.93 -24.54 -8.46
N GLU A 345 -31.43 -25.34 -9.40
CA GLU A 345 -32.87 -25.63 -9.57
C GLU A 345 -33.42 -26.49 -8.44
N LYS A 346 -32.62 -27.45 -7.96
CA LYS A 346 -32.97 -28.35 -6.86
C LYS A 346 -32.94 -27.62 -5.51
N ALA A 347 -31.92 -26.80 -5.27
CA ALA A 347 -31.76 -26.04 -4.04
C ALA A 347 -32.81 -24.93 -3.91
N TRP A 348 -33.13 -24.23 -5.00
CA TRP A 348 -34.11 -23.14 -5.00
C TRP A 348 -35.06 -23.24 -6.21
N PRO A 349 -36.14 -24.04 -6.10
CA PRO A 349 -37.06 -24.35 -7.20
C PRO A 349 -37.77 -23.15 -7.85
N ASP A 350 -37.79 -22.01 -7.14
CA ASP A 350 -38.47 -20.79 -7.56
C ASP A 350 -37.56 -19.75 -8.23
N ILE A 351 -36.23 -19.99 -8.34
CA ILE A 351 -35.31 -19.04 -8.97
C ILE A 351 -35.64 -18.92 -10.47
N PRO A 352 -35.85 -17.68 -10.98
CA PRO A 352 -36.24 -17.46 -12.37
C PRO A 352 -35.07 -17.42 -13.35
N CYS A 353 -33.91 -16.95 -12.92
CA CYS A 353 -32.71 -16.80 -13.73
C CYS A 353 -31.48 -16.41 -12.89
N VAL A 354 -30.31 -16.46 -13.53
CA VAL A 354 -29.03 -16.01 -12.98
C VAL A 354 -28.47 -14.87 -13.83
N MET A 355 -28.19 -13.70 -13.26
CA MET A 355 -27.46 -12.65 -13.98
C MET A 355 -25.98 -13.02 -14.01
N LEU A 356 -25.42 -13.22 -15.21
CA LEU A 356 -24.06 -13.71 -15.43
C LEU A 356 -23.56 -13.35 -16.84
N ALA A 357 -22.32 -12.87 -16.97
CA ALA A 357 -21.68 -12.70 -18.27
C ALA A 357 -21.21 -14.04 -18.85
N ARG A 358 -21.42 -14.29 -20.15
CA ARG A 358 -21.09 -15.55 -20.84
C ARG A 358 -20.18 -15.40 -22.04
N SER A 359 -20.00 -14.17 -22.51
CA SER A 359 -19.23 -13.84 -23.71
C SER A 359 -17.71 -13.75 -23.46
N GLY A 360 -16.93 -13.97 -24.53
CA GLY A 360 -15.46 -13.89 -24.53
C GLY A 360 -14.78 -14.94 -23.65
N SER A 361 -13.70 -14.54 -22.98
CA SER A 361 -12.83 -15.40 -22.16
C SER A 361 -13.52 -16.14 -21.00
N PHE A 362 -14.81 -15.85 -20.73
CA PHE A 362 -15.59 -16.45 -19.65
C PHE A 362 -16.40 -17.69 -20.06
N GLN A 363 -16.48 -18.00 -21.35
CA GLN A 363 -17.29 -19.10 -21.87
C GLN A 363 -16.85 -20.48 -21.32
N SER A 364 -15.55 -20.69 -21.07
CA SER A 364 -15.04 -21.93 -20.47
C SER A 364 -15.54 -22.11 -19.03
N SER A 365 -15.41 -21.09 -18.18
CA SER A 365 -15.92 -21.13 -16.80
C SER A 365 -17.45 -21.23 -16.75
N TYR A 366 -18.15 -20.67 -17.74
CA TYR A 366 -19.60 -20.83 -17.88
C TYR A 366 -20.00 -22.29 -18.22
N ARG A 367 -19.26 -22.99 -19.08
CA ARG A 367 -19.54 -24.41 -19.38
C ARG A 367 -19.38 -25.31 -18.16
N TYR A 368 -18.35 -25.09 -17.33
CA TYR A 368 -18.21 -25.77 -16.04
C TYR A 368 -19.44 -25.56 -15.15
N LEU A 369 -19.88 -24.30 -15.02
CA LEU A 369 -21.08 -23.96 -14.26
C LEU A 369 -22.37 -24.53 -14.82
N ARG A 370 -22.44 -24.79 -16.14
CA ARG A 370 -23.68 -25.23 -16.80
C ARG A 370 -24.21 -26.53 -16.21
N LYS A 371 -23.33 -27.45 -15.83
CA LYS A 371 -23.71 -28.69 -15.11
C LYS A 371 -24.55 -28.39 -13.88
N TYR A 372 -24.12 -27.45 -13.03
CA TYR A 372 -24.78 -27.11 -11.78
C TYR A 372 -25.99 -26.18 -11.95
N LEU A 373 -25.97 -25.32 -12.97
CA LEU A 373 -27.10 -24.44 -13.30
C LEU A 373 -28.28 -25.21 -13.91
N GLY A 374 -28.04 -26.39 -14.50
CA GLY A 374 -29.09 -27.17 -15.14
C GLY A 374 -29.72 -26.40 -16.30
N ASN A 375 -31.05 -26.33 -16.32
CA ASN A 375 -31.78 -25.60 -17.36
C ASN A 375 -32.05 -24.12 -17.01
N LEU A 376 -31.46 -23.59 -15.93
CA LEU A 376 -31.70 -22.21 -15.53
C LEU A 376 -31.29 -21.21 -16.62
N PRO A 377 -32.16 -20.25 -16.94
CA PRO A 377 -31.83 -19.14 -17.82
C PRO A 377 -30.76 -18.24 -17.20
N THR A 378 -29.81 -17.78 -18.01
CA THR A 378 -28.74 -16.87 -17.59
C THR A 378 -28.74 -15.59 -18.42
N PHE A 379 -28.62 -14.42 -17.78
CA PHE A 379 -28.74 -13.12 -18.42
C PHE A 379 -27.47 -12.27 -18.33
N GLY A 380 -26.81 -12.06 -19.47
CA GLY A 380 -25.71 -11.11 -19.63
C GLY A 380 -26.23 -9.72 -19.89
N SER A 381 -26.01 -8.81 -18.94
CA SER A 381 -26.81 -7.59 -18.87
C SER A 381 -26.21 -6.40 -19.65
N MET A 382 -24.88 -6.35 -19.79
CA MET A 382 -24.18 -5.21 -20.41
C MET A 382 -22.76 -5.57 -20.86
N LEU A 383 -22.29 -4.97 -21.95
CA LEU A 383 -20.89 -4.94 -22.37
C LEU A 383 -20.27 -3.59 -21.96
N SER A 384 -19.32 -3.61 -21.04
CA SER A 384 -18.70 -2.40 -20.47
C SER A 384 -17.26 -2.62 -20.00
N GLY A 385 -16.51 -1.52 -19.88
CA GLY A 385 -15.11 -1.50 -19.42
C GLY A 385 -14.81 -0.26 -18.55
N SER A 386 -13.57 -0.14 -18.09
CA SER A 386 -13.16 1.03 -17.27
C SER A 386 -13.20 2.33 -18.07
N GLU A 387 -13.22 2.28 -19.40
CA GLU A 387 -13.31 3.37 -20.35
C GLU A 387 -14.75 3.87 -20.59
N GLY A 388 -15.76 3.00 -20.47
CA GLY A 388 -17.16 3.35 -20.73
C GLY A 388 -18.09 2.16 -20.97
N PHE A 389 -19.31 2.47 -21.38
CA PHE A 389 -20.37 1.51 -21.68
C PHE A 389 -20.51 1.34 -23.20
N VAL A 390 -20.41 0.11 -23.70
CA VAL A 390 -20.47 -0.20 -25.13
C VAL A 390 -21.85 -0.68 -25.54
N GLY A 391 -22.41 -1.64 -24.78
CA GLY A 391 -23.66 -2.30 -25.14
C GLY A 391 -24.54 -2.65 -23.95
N ILE A 392 -25.84 -2.75 -24.18
CA ILE A 392 -26.86 -3.19 -23.22
C ILE A 392 -27.73 -4.28 -23.84
N ASN A 393 -28.03 -5.32 -23.07
CA ASN A 393 -28.98 -6.33 -23.49
C ASN A 393 -30.42 -5.86 -23.21
N ILE A 394 -31.12 -5.40 -24.24
CA ILE A 394 -32.54 -4.99 -24.16
C ILE A 394 -33.49 -6.02 -24.77
N ASN A 395 -32.94 -7.08 -25.39
CA ASN A 395 -33.65 -8.13 -26.11
C ASN A 395 -33.82 -9.36 -25.24
N VAL A 396 -34.60 -9.12 -24.20
CA VAL A 396 -35.06 -10.02 -23.14
C VAL A 396 -35.76 -11.31 -23.63
N LYS A 397 -35.99 -11.48 -24.94
CA LYS A 397 -36.73 -12.61 -25.52
C LYS A 397 -35.85 -13.76 -26.01
N GLU A 398 -34.54 -13.58 -26.13
CA GLU A 398 -33.62 -14.64 -26.54
C GLU A 398 -33.16 -15.39 -25.27
N VAL A 399 -33.87 -16.47 -24.95
CA VAL A 399 -33.75 -17.21 -23.68
C VAL A 399 -32.81 -18.43 -23.80
N ASP A 400 -32.29 -18.69 -25.00
CA ASP A 400 -31.44 -19.86 -25.22
C ASP A 400 -30.01 -19.61 -24.73
N CYS A 401 -29.63 -20.34 -23.68
CA CYS A 401 -28.29 -20.36 -23.10
C CYS A 401 -27.19 -20.81 -24.07
N ASN A 402 -27.57 -21.47 -25.17
CA ASN A 402 -26.67 -21.92 -26.23
C ASN A 402 -26.38 -20.82 -27.27
N VAL A 403 -27.12 -19.71 -27.24
CA VAL A 403 -26.90 -18.57 -28.14
C VAL A 403 -25.94 -17.56 -27.47
N PRO A 404 -24.95 -17.03 -28.20
CA PRO A 404 -24.06 -16.00 -27.69
C PRO A 404 -24.80 -14.76 -27.17
N GLU A 405 -24.16 -14.01 -26.28
CA GLU A 405 -24.75 -12.80 -25.73
C GLU A 405 -24.82 -11.68 -26.77
N ARG A 406 -26.04 -11.18 -26.98
CA ARG A 406 -26.36 -10.12 -27.92
C ARG A 406 -26.65 -8.82 -27.21
N TYR A 407 -26.10 -7.73 -27.73
CA TYR A 407 -26.21 -6.40 -27.15
C TYR A 407 -26.63 -5.38 -28.21
N ASN A 408 -27.34 -4.34 -27.76
CA ASN A 408 -27.57 -3.13 -28.55
C ASN A 408 -26.66 -1.99 -28.05
N PRO A 409 -26.26 -1.03 -28.90
CA PRO A 409 -25.35 0.06 -28.54
C PRO A 409 -25.85 0.94 -27.40
N MET A 410 -25.06 1.12 -26.34
CA MET A 410 -25.42 2.01 -25.25
C MET A 410 -25.25 3.49 -25.66
N LEU A 411 -26.36 4.18 -25.98
CA LEU A 411 -26.30 5.56 -26.51
C LEU A 411 -26.12 6.67 -25.45
N SER A 412 -26.15 6.32 -24.16
CA SER A 412 -25.90 7.21 -23.01
C SER A 412 -25.59 6.34 -21.78
N PRO A 413 -24.57 6.68 -20.95
CA PRO A 413 -23.86 7.95 -20.89
C PRO A 413 -22.60 8.05 -21.77
N SER A 414 -22.28 7.03 -22.58
CA SER A 414 -21.08 7.03 -23.45
C SER A 414 -21.43 7.43 -24.89
N PHE A 415 -20.51 8.11 -25.56
CA PHE A 415 -20.54 8.28 -27.02
C PHE A 415 -19.67 7.16 -27.62
N VAL A 416 -20.24 6.39 -28.56
CA VAL A 416 -19.67 5.13 -29.07
C VAL A 416 -19.59 5.19 -30.59
N GLU A 417 -18.40 4.93 -31.12
CA GLU A 417 -18.09 4.79 -32.53
C GLU A 417 -17.51 3.40 -32.80
N PHE A 418 -17.45 3.01 -34.08
CA PHE A 418 -17.12 1.65 -34.52
C PHE A 418 -16.22 1.70 -35.76
N VAL A 419 -14.97 1.28 -35.63
CA VAL A 419 -14.02 1.22 -36.75
C VAL A 419 -14.16 -0.14 -37.45
N PRO A 420 -14.46 -0.22 -38.75
CA PRO A 420 -14.56 -1.49 -39.45
C PRO A 420 -13.20 -2.19 -39.52
N VAL A 421 -13.19 -3.51 -39.28
CA VAL A 421 -11.98 -4.34 -39.30
C VAL A 421 -12.15 -5.59 -40.16
N ASP A 422 -11.05 -6.08 -40.74
CA ASP A 422 -11.01 -7.39 -41.41
C ASP A 422 -10.99 -8.55 -40.40
N ALA A 423 -11.06 -9.79 -40.89
CA ALA A 423 -10.99 -11.00 -40.05
C ALA A 423 -9.65 -11.15 -39.31
N GLY A 424 -8.58 -10.50 -39.79
CA GLY A 424 -7.27 -10.43 -39.15
C GLY A 424 -7.11 -9.23 -38.20
N GLY A 425 -8.17 -8.46 -37.96
CA GLY A 425 -8.21 -7.30 -37.08
C GLY A 425 -7.62 -6.01 -37.65
N SER A 426 -7.26 -5.94 -38.94
CA SER A 426 -6.73 -4.72 -39.57
C SER A 426 -7.86 -3.74 -39.89
N ASP A 427 -7.59 -2.44 -39.80
CA ASP A 427 -8.56 -1.40 -40.10
C ASP A 427 -8.83 -1.32 -41.60
N VAL A 428 -10.10 -1.31 -41.99
CA VAL A 428 -10.51 -1.30 -43.41
C VAL A 428 -11.37 -0.10 -43.80
N GLY A 429 -11.52 0.89 -42.91
CA GLY A 429 -12.30 2.10 -43.18
C GLY A 429 -12.43 3.05 -41.98
N GLU A 430 -13.21 4.10 -42.16
CA GLU A 430 -13.42 5.14 -41.14
C GLU A 430 -14.42 4.73 -40.05
N ALA A 431 -14.34 5.42 -38.90
CA ALA A 431 -15.21 5.16 -37.76
C ALA A 431 -16.68 5.49 -38.07
N LYS A 432 -17.54 4.49 -37.96
CA LYS A 432 -18.99 4.56 -38.15
C LYS A 432 -19.73 4.77 -36.82
N LEU A 433 -20.91 5.39 -36.87
CA LEU A 433 -21.88 5.45 -35.78
C LEU A 433 -22.77 4.21 -35.79
N ALA A 434 -23.45 3.95 -34.67
CA ALA A 434 -24.31 2.78 -34.49
C ALA A 434 -25.34 2.55 -35.61
N HIS A 435 -25.91 3.59 -36.21
CA HIS A 435 -26.94 3.43 -37.25
C HIS A 435 -26.38 3.14 -38.65
N GLU A 436 -25.05 3.17 -38.81
CA GLU A 436 -24.33 2.95 -40.07
C GLU A 436 -23.69 1.55 -40.16
N LEU A 437 -23.88 0.71 -39.12
CA LEU A 437 -23.29 -0.63 -39.05
C LEU A 437 -24.10 -1.64 -39.85
N GLU A 438 -23.41 -2.60 -40.47
CA GLU A 438 -24.00 -3.59 -41.36
C GLU A 438 -23.92 -4.99 -40.76
N VAL A 439 -24.96 -5.80 -40.97
CA VAL A 439 -25.01 -7.20 -40.51
C VAL A 439 -23.89 -8.01 -41.15
N GLY A 440 -23.21 -8.84 -40.35
CA GLY A 440 -22.04 -9.62 -40.76
C GLY A 440 -20.71 -8.86 -40.57
N GLY A 441 -20.75 -7.53 -40.49
CA GLY A 441 -19.57 -6.69 -40.33
C GLY A 441 -18.87 -6.86 -38.98
N LEU A 442 -17.54 -6.74 -39.00
CA LEU A 442 -16.69 -6.71 -37.83
C LEU A 442 -16.24 -5.28 -37.55
N TYR A 443 -16.33 -4.86 -36.29
CA TYR A 443 -15.98 -3.50 -35.89
C TYR A 443 -15.25 -3.47 -34.55
N GLU A 444 -14.19 -2.68 -34.46
CA GLU A 444 -13.54 -2.31 -33.20
C GLU A 444 -14.27 -1.13 -32.56
N THR A 445 -14.56 -1.21 -31.26
CA THR A 445 -15.30 -0.15 -30.57
C THR A 445 -14.39 0.99 -30.09
N VAL A 446 -14.85 2.23 -30.29
CA VAL A 446 -14.16 3.47 -29.93
C VAL A 446 -15.05 4.27 -28.98
N LEU A 447 -14.51 4.69 -27.84
CA LEU A 447 -15.28 5.27 -26.75
C LEU A 447 -14.88 6.70 -26.43
N THR A 448 -15.91 7.53 -26.26
CA THR A 448 -15.82 8.86 -25.66
C THR A 448 -16.70 8.93 -24.40
N SER A 449 -16.08 9.34 -23.30
CA SER A 449 -16.70 9.64 -22.02
C SER A 449 -16.04 10.88 -21.42
N PHE A 450 -16.47 11.30 -20.24
CA PHE A 450 -15.86 12.44 -19.53
C PHE A 450 -14.38 12.23 -19.16
N LYS A 451 -13.84 11.00 -19.25
CA LYS A 451 -12.46 10.63 -18.87
C LYS A 451 -11.59 10.12 -20.04
N CYS A 452 -12.14 9.99 -21.24
CA CYS A 452 -11.41 9.59 -22.44
C CYS A 452 -12.17 10.06 -23.70
N PHE A 453 -11.48 10.53 -24.74
CA PHE A 453 -12.11 11.03 -25.97
C PHE A 453 -11.54 10.26 -27.17
N ARG A 454 -12.43 9.60 -27.93
CA ARG A 454 -12.18 8.71 -29.09
C ARG A 454 -11.05 7.69 -28.87
N VAL A 455 -11.14 6.92 -27.78
CA VAL A 455 -10.15 5.89 -27.46
C VAL A 455 -10.62 4.50 -27.88
N ARG A 456 -9.74 3.75 -28.56
CA ARG A 456 -9.96 2.34 -28.90
C ARG A 456 -10.02 1.45 -27.65
N SER A 457 -11.08 0.65 -27.51
CA SER A 457 -11.19 -0.31 -26.40
C SER A 457 -10.31 -1.55 -26.62
N GLY A 458 -10.10 -1.93 -27.89
CA GLY A 458 -9.51 -3.19 -28.32
C GLY A 458 -10.52 -4.34 -28.48
N ASP A 459 -11.80 -4.10 -28.19
CA ASP A 459 -12.87 -5.08 -28.31
C ASP A 459 -13.45 -5.04 -29.73
N VAL A 460 -13.43 -6.19 -30.40
CA VAL A 460 -14.03 -6.37 -31.73
C VAL A 460 -15.38 -7.04 -31.57
N ILE A 461 -16.41 -6.40 -32.13
CA ILE A 461 -17.79 -6.89 -32.15
C ILE A 461 -18.18 -7.34 -33.56
N ARG A 462 -19.09 -8.31 -33.62
CA ARG A 462 -19.74 -8.75 -34.86
C ARG A 462 -21.19 -8.35 -34.83
N ILE A 463 -21.67 -7.70 -35.90
CA ILE A 463 -23.09 -7.38 -36.03
C ILE A 463 -23.82 -8.62 -36.54
N VAL A 464 -24.81 -9.09 -35.79
CA VAL A 464 -25.53 -10.34 -36.09
C VAL A 464 -26.97 -10.11 -36.53
N ALA A 465 -27.55 -8.97 -36.17
CA ALA A 465 -28.90 -8.62 -36.57
C ALA A 465 -29.13 -7.11 -36.46
N MET A 466 -30.31 -6.66 -36.90
CA MET A 466 -30.84 -5.33 -36.65
C MET A 466 -32.14 -5.44 -35.85
N ASP A 467 -32.21 -4.77 -34.69
CA ASP A 467 -33.47 -4.53 -33.97
C ASP A 467 -33.97 -3.14 -34.32
N ARG A 468 -34.93 -3.09 -35.25
CA ARG A 468 -35.38 -1.84 -35.92
C ARG A 468 -34.20 -1.19 -36.64
N CYS A 469 -33.72 -0.03 -36.17
CA CYS A 469 -32.55 0.65 -36.73
C CYS A 469 -31.29 0.50 -35.86
N ALA A 470 -31.38 -0.22 -34.75
CA ALA A 470 -30.23 -0.44 -33.87
C ALA A 470 -29.55 -1.78 -34.21
N PRO A 471 -28.23 -1.79 -34.40
CA PRO A 471 -27.50 -3.02 -34.59
C PRO A 471 -27.55 -3.85 -33.31
N VAL A 472 -27.62 -5.16 -33.50
CA VAL A 472 -27.47 -6.17 -32.47
C VAL A 472 -26.13 -6.83 -32.72
N PHE A 473 -25.28 -6.84 -31.70
CA PHE A 473 -23.91 -7.33 -31.84
C PHE A 473 -23.52 -8.30 -30.74
N GLU A 474 -22.55 -9.14 -31.07
CA GLU A 474 -21.92 -10.10 -30.17
C GLU A 474 -20.42 -9.75 -30.05
N LEU A 475 -19.82 -10.02 -28.88
CA LEU A 475 -18.38 -9.85 -28.70
C LEU A 475 -17.65 -10.96 -29.48
N SER A 476 -16.84 -10.58 -30.47
CA SER A 476 -16.09 -11.55 -31.28
C SER A 476 -14.79 -11.96 -30.61
N HIS A 477 -13.86 -11.01 -30.44
CA HIS A 477 -12.54 -11.25 -29.86
C HIS A 477 -11.90 -9.93 -29.43
N ARG A 478 -10.74 -10.03 -28.75
CA ARG A 478 -9.89 -8.88 -28.45
C ARG A 478 -8.68 -8.88 -29.37
N LYS A 479 -8.41 -7.76 -30.05
CA LYS A 479 -7.34 -7.63 -31.06
C LYS A 479 -5.94 -8.00 -30.53
N SER A 480 -5.71 -7.87 -29.22
CA SER A 480 -4.43 -8.15 -28.55
C SER A 480 -4.18 -9.63 -28.17
N HIS A 481 -5.06 -10.58 -28.50
CA HIS A 481 -4.99 -11.99 -28.04
C HIS A 481 -4.89 -13.04 -29.18
N MET A 482 -4.34 -12.71 -30.35
CA MET A 482 -4.15 -13.68 -31.45
C MET A 482 -2.77 -14.36 -31.37
N LEU A 483 -2.70 -15.65 -31.66
CA LEU A 483 -1.46 -16.41 -31.87
C LEU A 483 -1.03 -16.34 -33.34
N SER A 484 0.28 -16.26 -33.57
CA SER A 484 0.89 -16.34 -34.90
C SER A 484 2.38 -16.66 -34.75
N VAL A 485 2.84 -17.79 -35.31
CA VAL A 485 4.27 -18.14 -35.43
C VAL A 485 4.85 -17.85 -36.81
N ASP A 486 4.01 -17.64 -37.81
CA ASP A 486 4.44 -17.21 -39.14
C ASP A 486 3.61 -16.04 -39.64
N ALA A 487 2.40 -16.30 -40.17
CA ALA A 487 1.49 -15.28 -40.71
C ALA A 487 0.01 -15.63 -40.50
N GLU A 488 -0.27 -16.85 -40.06
CA GLU A 488 -1.57 -17.31 -39.63
C GLU A 488 -1.99 -16.57 -38.36
N LYS A 489 -3.22 -16.03 -38.36
CA LYS A 489 -3.79 -15.38 -37.17
C LYS A 489 -4.78 -16.33 -36.53
N THR A 490 -4.30 -17.15 -35.60
CA THR A 490 -5.18 -18.04 -34.83
C THR A 490 -5.82 -17.25 -33.69
N THR A 491 -7.15 -17.15 -33.73
CA THR A 491 -7.92 -16.38 -32.74
C THR A 491 -8.08 -17.14 -31.42
N GLU A 492 -8.35 -16.40 -30.33
CA GLU A 492 -8.72 -16.97 -29.02
C GLU A 492 -9.88 -17.98 -29.13
N ASN A 493 -10.88 -17.68 -29.98
CA ASN A 493 -12.02 -18.56 -30.20
C ASN A 493 -11.64 -19.89 -30.88
N ALA A 494 -10.73 -19.86 -31.86
CA ALA A 494 -10.28 -21.08 -32.52
C ALA A 494 -9.53 -22.00 -31.55
N LEU A 495 -8.66 -21.41 -30.72
CA LEU A 495 -7.92 -22.12 -29.66
C LEU A 495 -8.87 -22.68 -28.59
N GLN A 496 -9.89 -21.91 -28.20
CA GLN A 496 -10.90 -22.36 -27.25
C GLN A 496 -11.76 -23.51 -27.79
N SER A 497 -12.22 -23.42 -29.04
CA SER A 497 -12.95 -24.50 -29.72
C SER A 497 -12.11 -25.77 -29.79
N CYS A 498 -10.82 -25.64 -30.12
CA CYS A 498 -9.85 -26.74 -30.11
C CYS A 498 -9.83 -27.49 -28.77
N VAL A 499 -9.61 -26.77 -27.67
CA VAL A 499 -9.50 -27.37 -26.32
C VAL A 499 -10.82 -28.00 -25.90
N LEU A 500 -11.95 -27.36 -26.20
CA LEU A 500 -13.28 -27.88 -25.84
C LEU A 500 -13.63 -29.16 -26.59
N LEU A 501 -13.41 -29.19 -27.91
CA LEU A 501 -13.67 -30.38 -28.73
C LEU A 501 -12.76 -31.55 -28.34
N ALA A 502 -11.49 -31.26 -28.05
CA ALA A 502 -10.55 -32.28 -27.58
C ALA A 502 -10.97 -32.82 -26.20
N ALA A 503 -11.34 -31.96 -25.25
CA ALA A 503 -11.80 -32.37 -23.94
C ALA A 503 -13.07 -33.24 -23.99
N GLU A 504 -14.02 -32.91 -24.88
CA GLU A 504 -15.23 -33.69 -25.11
C GLU A 504 -14.93 -35.08 -25.69
N ARG A 505 -14.11 -35.15 -26.75
CA ARG A 505 -13.71 -36.42 -27.38
C ARG A 505 -12.90 -37.30 -26.43
N LEU A 506 -12.09 -36.70 -25.55
CA LEU A 506 -11.32 -37.41 -24.53
C LEU A 506 -12.13 -37.79 -23.30
N ASN A 507 -13.36 -37.29 -23.16
CA ASN A 507 -14.16 -37.38 -21.95
C ASN A 507 -13.37 -37.00 -20.69
N CYS A 508 -12.72 -35.83 -20.74
CA CYS A 508 -11.93 -35.28 -19.63
C CYS A 508 -12.35 -33.86 -19.32
N HIS A 509 -12.18 -33.44 -18.07
CA HIS A 509 -12.54 -32.09 -17.63
C HIS A 509 -11.29 -31.22 -17.54
N VAL A 510 -11.24 -30.17 -18.38
CA VAL A 510 -10.15 -29.16 -18.37
C VAL A 510 -10.51 -28.05 -17.38
N ILE A 511 -9.68 -27.85 -16.36
CA ILE A 511 -9.81 -26.79 -15.35
C ILE A 511 -9.47 -25.42 -15.96
N ASP A 512 -8.33 -25.31 -16.62
CA ASP A 512 -7.91 -24.08 -17.32
C ASP A 512 -6.86 -24.38 -18.39
N PHE A 513 -6.64 -23.43 -19.30
CA PHE A 513 -5.64 -23.56 -20.38
C PHE A 513 -5.08 -22.22 -20.85
N SER A 514 -3.88 -22.23 -21.42
CA SER A 514 -3.29 -21.08 -22.12
C SER A 514 -2.29 -21.56 -23.15
N ALA A 515 -1.97 -20.74 -24.14
CA ALA A 515 -1.02 -21.07 -25.19
C ALA A 515 0.03 -19.97 -25.39
N ALA A 516 1.14 -20.33 -26.01
CA ALA A 516 2.19 -19.41 -26.41
C ALA A 516 2.83 -19.83 -27.74
N GLU A 517 3.40 -18.86 -28.44
CA GLU A 517 4.22 -19.09 -29.62
C GLU A 517 5.56 -19.78 -29.25
N CYS A 518 6.07 -20.71 -30.08
CA CYS A 518 7.28 -21.48 -29.76
C CYS A 518 8.50 -20.60 -29.47
N PHE A 519 8.69 -19.48 -30.16
CA PHE A 519 9.82 -18.58 -29.94
C PHE A 519 9.81 -17.88 -28.56
N LEU A 520 8.67 -17.87 -27.86
CA LEU A 520 8.58 -17.42 -26.46
C LEU A 520 8.70 -18.57 -25.47
N TYR A 521 8.31 -19.78 -25.88
CA TYR A 521 8.35 -20.98 -25.06
C TYR A 521 9.75 -21.62 -24.99
N GLU A 522 10.40 -21.81 -26.14
CA GLU A 522 11.69 -22.51 -26.27
C GLU A 522 12.80 -21.92 -25.37
N PRO A 523 13.01 -20.58 -25.33
CA PRO A 523 14.02 -19.97 -24.45
C PRO A 523 13.75 -20.22 -22.97
N VAL A 524 12.48 -20.37 -22.59
CA VAL A 524 12.07 -20.56 -21.20
C VAL A 524 12.15 -22.02 -20.77
N ALA A 525 11.80 -22.94 -21.67
CA ALA A 525 11.84 -24.38 -21.43
C ALA A 525 13.25 -24.97 -21.57
N GLY A 526 14.21 -24.22 -22.13
CA GLY A 526 15.56 -24.72 -22.41
C GLY A 526 15.58 -25.76 -23.53
N THR A 527 14.60 -25.73 -24.44
CA THR A 527 14.45 -26.66 -25.56
C THR A 527 14.72 -25.95 -26.87
N CYS A 528 15.26 -26.63 -27.87
CA CYS A 528 15.42 -26.09 -29.23
C CYS A 528 15.00 -27.16 -30.24
N ARG A 529 13.80 -27.03 -30.79
CA ARG A 529 13.31 -27.90 -31.88
C ARG A 529 13.64 -27.34 -33.26
N GLY A 530 13.84 -26.02 -33.37
CA GLY A 530 14.15 -25.38 -34.65
C GLY A 530 12.99 -25.35 -35.65
N THR A 531 11.78 -25.74 -35.23
CA THR A 531 10.53 -25.71 -36.03
C THR A 531 9.52 -24.72 -35.42
N LYS A 532 8.57 -24.23 -36.22
CA LYS A 532 7.53 -23.30 -35.77
C LYS A 532 6.31 -24.08 -35.28
N TYR A 533 5.86 -23.88 -34.03
CA TYR A 533 4.70 -24.57 -33.47
C TYR A 533 4.06 -23.79 -32.32
N TYR A 534 2.87 -24.20 -31.87
CA TYR A 534 2.22 -23.66 -30.67
C TYR A 534 2.50 -24.52 -29.44
N ALA A 535 2.74 -23.90 -28.28
CA ALA A 535 2.80 -24.57 -27.00
C ALA A 535 1.50 -24.33 -26.23
N LEU A 536 0.71 -25.40 -25.98
CA LEU A 536 -0.57 -25.36 -25.28
C LEU A 536 -0.43 -25.97 -23.88
N PHE A 537 -0.73 -25.21 -22.84
CA PHE A 537 -0.74 -25.63 -21.45
C PHE A 537 -2.16 -25.98 -21.01
N VAL A 538 -2.37 -27.16 -20.43
CA VAL A 538 -3.68 -27.68 -20.02
C VAL A 538 -3.64 -28.18 -18.58
N GLU A 539 -4.53 -27.70 -17.72
CA GLU A 539 -4.75 -28.23 -16.37
C GLU A 539 -6.02 -29.09 -16.37
N LEU A 540 -5.93 -30.34 -15.91
CA LEU A 540 -7.04 -31.28 -15.87
C LEU A 540 -7.56 -31.49 -14.45
N ASP A 541 -8.85 -31.80 -14.35
CA ASP A 541 -9.50 -32.18 -13.10
C ASP A 541 -9.36 -33.69 -12.87
N GLY A 542 -8.90 -34.07 -11.67
CA GLY A 542 -8.55 -35.44 -11.29
C GLY A 542 -7.13 -35.88 -11.70
N ASP A 543 -6.80 -37.15 -11.43
CA ASP A 543 -5.44 -37.70 -11.57
C ASP A 543 -5.10 -38.21 -12.99
N ARG A 544 -5.96 -37.95 -13.99
CA ARG A 544 -5.75 -38.44 -15.36
C ARG A 544 -4.51 -37.80 -15.99
N ARG A 545 -3.67 -38.62 -16.64
CA ARG A 545 -2.53 -38.16 -17.45
C ARG A 545 -2.83 -38.32 -18.93
N LEU A 546 -2.52 -37.31 -19.74
CA LEU A 546 -2.67 -37.34 -21.19
C LEU A 546 -1.56 -38.20 -21.82
N ALA A 547 -1.94 -39.22 -22.57
CA ALA A 547 -1.04 -39.99 -23.43
C ALA A 547 -0.63 -39.17 -24.67
N GLU A 548 0.38 -39.60 -25.42
CA GLU A 548 0.80 -38.88 -26.64
C GLU A 548 -0.31 -38.83 -27.71
N ASP A 549 -1.11 -39.89 -27.83
CA ASP A 549 -2.27 -39.91 -28.74
C ASP A 549 -3.35 -38.90 -28.30
N ASP A 550 -3.56 -38.73 -26.99
CA ASP A 550 -4.49 -37.73 -26.46
C ASP A 550 -4.03 -36.30 -26.77
N LYS A 551 -2.71 -36.06 -26.76
CA LYS A 551 -2.12 -34.75 -27.08
C LYS A 551 -2.25 -34.41 -28.56
N GLN A 552 -2.12 -35.39 -29.45
CA GLN A 552 -2.30 -35.20 -30.89
C GLN A 552 -3.72 -34.76 -31.25
N LEU A 553 -4.71 -35.20 -30.47
CA LEU A 553 -6.11 -34.83 -30.70
C LEU A 553 -6.37 -33.33 -30.56
N PHE A 554 -5.61 -32.60 -29.72
CA PHE A 554 -5.71 -31.14 -29.64
C PHE A 554 -5.18 -30.45 -30.90
N ASP A 555 -4.12 -30.97 -31.54
CA ASP A 555 -3.65 -30.43 -32.83
C ASP A 555 -4.69 -30.69 -33.93
N GLN A 556 -5.29 -31.88 -33.94
CA GLN A 556 -6.35 -32.23 -34.88
C GLN A 556 -7.57 -31.31 -34.75
N THR A 557 -8.04 -31.04 -33.52
CA THR A 557 -9.22 -30.17 -33.32
C THR A 557 -8.92 -28.70 -33.62
N LEU A 558 -7.67 -28.24 -33.52
CA LEU A 558 -7.27 -26.89 -33.95
C LEU A 558 -7.27 -26.74 -35.46
N ARG A 559 -6.86 -27.79 -36.18
CA ARG A 559 -6.95 -27.84 -37.65
C ARG A 559 -8.40 -27.78 -38.12
N GLU A 560 -9.30 -28.48 -37.44
CA GLU A 560 -10.74 -28.42 -37.71
C GLU A 560 -11.35 -27.03 -37.42
N SER A 561 -10.82 -26.30 -36.43
CA SER A 561 -11.37 -25.01 -35.99
C SER A 561 -10.71 -23.78 -36.65
N SER A 562 -9.58 -23.95 -37.34
CA SER A 562 -8.84 -22.89 -37.99
C SER A 562 -8.27 -23.33 -39.34
N GLU A 563 -8.98 -22.98 -40.41
CA GLU A 563 -8.55 -23.25 -41.80
C GLU A 563 -7.15 -22.70 -42.10
N HIS A 564 -6.82 -21.52 -41.57
CA HIS A 564 -5.52 -20.89 -41.77
C HIS A 564 -4.39 -21.65 -41.06
N TYR A 565 -4.65 -22.19 -39.86
CA TYR A 565 -3.69 -23.05 -39.18
C TYR A 565 -3.52 -24.38 -39.92
N ASP A 566 -4.62 -24.99 -40.38
CA ASP A 566 -4.59 -26.26 -41.12
C ASP A 566 -3.80 -26.14 -42.44
N GLN A 567 -4.03 -25.08 -43.22
CA GLN A 567 -3.29 -24.82 -44.45
C GLN A 567 -1.77 -24.75 -44.21
N MET A 568 -1.36 -24.04 -43.15
CA MET A 568 0.07 -23.91 -42.80
C MET A 568 0.65 -25.19 -42.19
N ARG A 569 -0.17 -25.97 -41.47
CA ARG A 569 0.19 -27.27 -40.88
C ARG A 569 0.38 -28.34 -41.96
N VAL A 570 -0.54 -28.45 -42.91
CA VAL A 570 -0.45 -29.36 -44.08
C VAL A 570 0.70 -28.96 -45.01
N GLY A 571 0.90 -27.64 -45.20
CA GLY A 571 2.00 -27.10 -45.97
C GLY A 571 3.38 -27.21 -45.31
N GLY A 572 3.49 -27.81 -44.12
CA GLY A 572 4.76 -28.04 -43.40
C GLY A 572 5.43 -26.77 -42.86
N ARG A 573 4.75 -25.61 -42.89
CA ARG A 573 5.27 -24.33 -42.36
C ARG A 573 5.13 -24.23 -40.85
N ILE A 574 4.14 -24.92 -40.29
CA ILE A 574 3.92 -25.07 -38.85
C ILE A 574 3.93 -26.56 -38.53
N ASP A 575 4.63 -26.93 -37.47
CA ASP A 575 4.79 -28.27 -36.93
C ASP A 575 3.72 -28.59 -35.86
N THR A 576 3.61 -29.85 -35.43
CA THR A 576 2.54 -30.28 -34.49
C THR A 576 2.56 -29.47 -33.21
N MET A 577 1.40 -28.98 -32.78
CA MET A 577 1.24 -28.30 -31.50
C MET A 577 1.74 -29.17 -30.33
N GLN A 578 2.52 -28.55 -29.44
CA GLN A 578 3.02 -29.20 -28.24
C GLN A 578 2.03 -28.99 -27.08
N VAL A 579 1.42 -30.07 -26.60
CA VAL A 579 0.49 -30.03 -25.45
C VAL A 579 1.21 -30.41 -24.16
N LEU A 580 1.15 -29.52 -23.18
CA LEU A 580 1.81 -29.60 -21.89
C LEU A 580 0.75 -29.69 -20.80
N GLN A 581 0.64 -30.85 -20.15
CA GLN A 581 -0.21 -31.01 -18.98
C GLN A 581 0.49 -30.42 -17.75
N VAL A 582 -0.13 -29.43 -17.11
CA VAL A 582 0.40 -28.79 -15.89
C VAL A 582 -0.23 -29.37 -14.63
N LYS A 583 0.46 -29.23 -13.49
CA LYS A 583 -0.04 -29.73 -12.19
C LYS A 583 -1.30 -28.97 -11.75
N LEU A 584 -2.16 -29.66 -11.01
CA LEU A 584 -3.32 -29.07 -10.35
C LEU A 584 -2.90 -27.88 -9.47
N GLY A 585 -3.52 -26.72 -9.70
CA GLY A 585 -3.20 -25.47 -9.03
C GLY A 585 -2.12 -24.61 -9.72
N ALA A 586 -1.56 -25.03 -10.86
CA ALA A 586 -0.60 -24.24 -11.62
C ALA A 586 -1.22 -22.96 -12.18
N PHE A 587 -2.44 -23.02 -12.73
CA PHE A 587 -3.13 -21.80 -13.18
C PHE A 587 -3.58 -20.92 -12.02
N ALA A 588 -3.82 -21.48 -10.83
CA ALA A 588 -4.06 -20.69 -9.62
C ALA A 588 -2.79 -19.93 -9.19
N ALA A 589 -1.61 -20.57 -9.27
CA ALA A 589 -0.33 -19.92 -9.01
C ALA A 589 -0.01 -18.83 -10.05
N LEU A 590 -0.24 -19.12 -11.35
CA LEU A 590 -0.09 -18.15 -12.43
C LEU A 590 -1.01 -16.95 -12.22
N ARG A 591 -2.29 -17.19 -11.89
CA ARG A 591 -3.26 -16.14 -11.56
C ARG A 591 -2.75 -15.25 -10.43
N LEU A 592 -2.25 -15.84 -9.34
CA LEU A 592 -1.67 -15.09 -8.22
C LEU A 592 -0.42 -14.29 -8.61
N GLN A 593 0.44 -14.85 -9.47
CA GLN A 593 1.61 -14.14 -9.98
C GLN A 593 1.23 -12.95 -10.88
N MET A 594 0.26 -13.14 -11.77
CA MET A 594 -0.21 -12.08 -12.66
C MET A 594 -0.97 -11.00 -11.90
N MET A 595 -1.73 -11.36 -10.86
CA MET A 595 -2.36 -10.40 -9.95
C MET A 595 -1.33 -9.57 -9.16
N ARG A 596 -0.24 -10.19 -8.71
CA ARG A 596 0.87 -9.49 -8.02
C ARG A 596 1.58 -8.46 -8.91
N ARG A 597 1.60 -8.66 -10.22
CA ARG A 597 2.17 -7.71 -11.19
C ARG A 597 1.22 -6.57 -11.56
N ASN A 598 -0.07 -6.85 -11.49
CA ASN A 598 -1.13 -5.94 -11.90
C ASN A 598 -1.80 -5.29 -10.68
N ASP A 599 -1.02 -4.46 -9.96
CA ASP A 599 -1.47 -3.74 -8.77
C ASP A 599 -2.81 -3.04 -9.00
N GLY A 600 -3.82 -3.33 -8.17
CA GLY A 600 -5.12 -2.66 -8.15
C GLY A 600 -6.24 -3.26 -9.03
N ILE A 601 -6.10 -4.50 -9.51
CA ILE A 601 -7.23 -5.30 -10.03
C ILE A 601 -7.70 -6.26 -8.93
N SER A 602 -8.99 -6.28 -8.64
CA SER A 602 -9.59 -7.25 -7.70
C SER A 602 -9.46 -8.68 -8.22
N GLU A 603 -9.23 -9.66 -7.34
CA GLU A 603 -9.18 -11.10 -7.66
C GLU A 603 -10.38 -11.57 -8.49
N PHE A 604 -11.55 -11.01 -8.21
CA PHE A 604 -12.82 -11.35 -8.87
C PHE A 604 -12.96 -10.75 -10.27
N GLN A 605 -12.15 -9.74 -10.62
CA GLN A 605 -12.14 -9.07 -11.93
C GLN A 605 -11.02 -9.61 -12.85
N PHE A 606 -10.18 -10.51 -12.36
CA PHE A 606 -9.02 -11.02 -13.08
C PHE A 606 -9.46 -12.00 -14.20
N LYS A 607 -8.98 -11.76 -15.43
CA LYS A 607 -9.21 -12.62 -16.60
C LYS A 607 -7.92 -13.36 -16.96
N MET A 608 -7.94 -14.69 -16.96
CA MET A 608 -6.79 -15.47 -17.43
C MET A 608 -6.54 -15.22 -18.92
N PRO A 609 -5.36 -14.75 -19.31
CA PRO A 609 -5.02 -14.57 -20.72
C PRO A 609 -4.86 -15.93 -21.41
N ARG A 610 -5.50 -16.12 -22.56
CA ARG A 610 -5.38 -17.37 -23.35
C ARG A 610 -4.10 -17.45 -24.15
N VAL A 611 -3.44 -16.31 -24.39
CA VAL A 611 -2.15 -16.21 -25.05
C VAL A 611 -1.15 -15.58 -24.08
N LEU A 612 -0.09 -16.31 -23.75
CA LEU A 612 0.95 -15.89 -22.83
C LEU A 612 2.11 -15.29 -23.61
N ARG A 613 2.43 -14.02 -23.31
CA ARG A 613 3.54 -13.28 -23.92
C ARG A 613 4.62 -12.83 -22.94
N SER A 614 4.61 -13.41 -21.75
CA SER A 614 5.56 -13.10 -20.69
C SER A 614 6.33 -14.35 -20.34
N GLU A 615 7.66 -14.30 -20.44
CA GLU A 615 8.55 -15.39 -20.03
C GLU A 615 8.27 -15.84 -18.59
N ASP A 616 8.04 -14.90 -17.68
CA ASP A 616 7.75 -15.23 -16.28
C ASP A 616 6.41 -15.96 -16.09
N SER A 617 5.41 -15.72 -16.94
CA SER A 617 4.14 -16.43 -16.89
C SER A 617 4.30 -17.87 -17.37
N LEU A 618 5.17 -18.08 -18.37
CA LEU A 618 5.54 -19.40 -18.86
C LEU A 618 6.34 -20.17 -17.80
N ARG A 619 7.32 -19.53 -17.14
CA ARG A 619 8.05 -20.11 -16.00
C ARG A 619 7.12 -20.53 -14.87
N CYS A 620 6.15 -19.70 -14.51
CA CYS A 620 5.18 -20.02 -13.46
C CYS A 620 4.40 -21.33 -13.70
N LEU A 621 3.97 -21.56 -14.95
CA LEU A 621 3.25 -22.77 -15.31
C LEU A 621 4.15 -24.00 -15.35
N LEU A 622 5.43 -23.82 -15.70
CA LEU A 622 6.43 -24.88 -15.71
C LEU A 622 6.93 -25.24 -14.29
N ASP A 623 6.98 -24.27 -13.37
CA ASP A 623 7.59 -24.40 -12.04
C ASP A 623 6.64 -24.92 -10.93
N GLY A 624 5.35 -25.12 -11.21
CA GLY A 624 4.27 -25.30 -10.22
C GLY A 624 4.62 -26.09 -8.94
N CYS A 625 4.96 -25.39 -7.85
CA CYS A 625 5.12 -25.91 -6.49
C CYS A 625 5.13 -24.77 -5.43
N LEU A 626 4.46 -25.00 -4.27
CA LEU A 626 4.76 -24.52 -2.88
C LEU A 626 3.93 -23.45 -2.14
N LEU A 627 2.97 -22.69 -2.70
CA LEU A 627 2.38 -21.53 -1.96
C LEU A 627 0.99 -21.70 -1.31
N ALA A 628 0.26 -22.80 -1.55
CA ALA A 628 -1.16 -22.89 -1.21
C ALA A 628 -1.50 -23.31 0.24
N SER A 629 -0.55 -23.86 1.01
CA SER A 629 -0.84 -24.44 2.33
C SER A 629 -0.72 -23.47 3.52
N TYR A 630 -0.13 -22.27 3.34
CA TYR A 630 0.34 -21.46 4.48
C TYR A 630 -0.57 -20.31 4.96
N MET A 631 -1.64 -19.93 4.24
CA MET A 631 -2.38 -18.67 4.50
C MET A 631 -3.64 -18.75 5.39
N ARG A 632 -4.10 -19.95 5.79
CA ARG A 632 -5.47 -20.12 6.31
C ARG A 632 -5.70 -19.68 7.77
N THR A 633 -4.65 -19.46 8.56
CA THR A 633 -4.77 -19.32 10.03
C THR A 633 -4.60 -17.88 10.54
N TYR A 634 -4.30 -16.91 9.65
CA TYR A 634 -3.94 -15.53 10.03
C TYR A 634 -5.13 -14.55 10.06
N GLU A 635 -6.29 -14.93 9.50
CA GLU A 635 -7.43 -14.03 9.27
C GLU A 635 -8.42 -13.90 10.44
N GLU A 636 -8.33 -14.74 11.45
CA GLU A 636 -9.35 -14.81 12.50
C GLU A 636 -9.25 -13.71 13.56
N LEU A 637 -8.04 -13.40 14.01
CA LEU A 637 -7.82 -12.57 15.19
C LEU A 637 -7.87 -11.06 14.94
N LEU A 638 -7.72 -10.64 13.68
CA LEU A 638 -7.57 -9.23 13.33
C LEU A 638 -8.88 -8.48 13.14
N ASN A 639 -9.92 -9.23 12.83
CA ASN A 639 -11.21 -8.66 12.57
C ASN A 639 -11.75 -8.05 13.90
N LEU A 640 -11.70 -8.74 15.07
CA LEU A 640 -12.45 -8.35 16.29
C LEU A 640 -12.20 -6.91 16.75
N ALA A 641 -10.94 -6.48 16.69
CA ALA A 641 -10.53 -5.20 17.25
C ALA A 641 -11.06 -4.00 16.44
N THR A 642 -11.46 -4.20 15.19
CA THR A 642 -11.95 -3.16 14.28
C THR A 642 -13.45 -2.86 14.41
N ALA A 643 -14.25 -3.83 14.88
CA ALA A 643 -15.71 -3.70 15.00
C ALA A 643 -16.17 -2.93 16.25
N ALA A 644 -15.52 -3.19 17.38
CA ALA A 644 -15.82 -2.52 18.65
C ALA A 644 -15.59 -0.99 18.59
N ALA A 645 -14.58 -0.53 17.85
CA ALA A 645 -14.27 0.89 17.68
C ALA A 645 -15.32 1.65 16.81
N ALA A 646 -15.99 0.95 15.89
CA ALA A 646 -16.99 1.55 14.99
C ALA A 646 -18.37 1.75 15.67
N LEU A 647 -18.76 0.82 16.56
CA LEU A 647 -20.01 0.87 17.31
C LEU A 647 -20.06 2.03 18.32
N LEU A 648 -18.97 2.29 19.05
CA LEU A 648 -18.85 3.38 20.03
C LEU A 648 -18.96 4.79 19.39
N LEU A 649 -18.33 4.98 18.22
CA LEU A 649 -18.39 6.25 17.49
C LEU A 649 -19.77 6.52 16.86
N SER A 650 -20.52 5.46 16.51
CA SER A 650 -21.88 5.58 15.98
C SER A 650 -22.95 5.87 17.04
N GLY A 651 -22.78 5.37 18.28
CA GLY A 651 -23.66 5.68 19.41
C GLY A 651 -23.56 7.13 19.90
N LEU A 652 -22.34 7.67 19.98
CA LEU A 652 -22.08 9.09 20.29
C LEU A 652 -22.64 10.05 19.22
N ALA A 653 -22.63 9.62 17.95
CA ALA A 653 -23.23 10.37 16.85
C ALA A 653 -24.76 10.40 16.91
N PHE A 654 -25.41 9.32 17.38
CA PHE A 654 -26.87 9.24 17.50
C PHE A 654 -27.40 10.11 18.65
N ALA A 655 -26.65 10.22 19.76
CA ALA A 655 -27.02 11.05 20.91
C ALA A 655 -26.87 12.56 20.64
N MET A 656 -25.84 13.00 19.89
CA MET A 656 -25.68 14.43 19.55
C MET A 656 -26.66 14.92 18.46
N LEU A 657 -27.18 14.02 17.62
CA LEU A 657 -28.22 14.32 16.61
C LEU A 657 -29.58 14.64 17.23
N GLN A 658 -29.86 14.09 18.41
CA GLN A 658 -31.07 14.39 19.18
C GLN A 658 -31.05 15.80 19.79
N LEU A 659 -29.89 16.44 19.91
CA LEU A 659 -29.73 17.70 20.65
C LEU A 659 -29.49 18.95 19.79
N SER A 660 -29.20 18.85 18.49
CA SER A 660 -29.10 20.04 17.63
C SER A 660 -29.39 19.78 16.14
N GLY A 661 -30.58 20.18 15.70
CA GLY A 661 -31.10 20.01 14.34
C GLY A 661 -30.52 20.98 13.31
N GLY A 662 -29.19 21.02 13.17
CA GLY A 662 -28.50 21.88 12.20
C GLY A 662 -27.77 21.10 11.09
N PRO A 663 -27.57 21.66 9.89
CA PRO A 663 -26.90 21.02 8.74
C PRO A 663 -25.46 20.52 9.00
N LEU A 664 -24.81 20.91 10.10
CA LEU A 664 -23.53 20.35 10.53
C LEU A 664 -23.62 18.87 10.97
N THR A 665 -24.75 18.40 11.50
CA THR A 665 -24.90 17.00 11.97
C THR A 665 -25.02 15.98 10.82
N PHE A 666 -25.53 16.42 9.66
CA PHE A 666 -25.57 15.62 8.42
C PHE A 666 -24.19 15.45 7.77
N ALA A 667 -23.28 16.42 7.92
CA ALA A 667 -21.91 16.34 7.42
C ALA A 667 -21.04 15.37 8.25
N ALA A 668 -21.26 15.32 9.58
CA ALA A 668 -20.58 14.39 10.48
C ALA A 668 -20.94 12.91 10.18
N PHE A 669 -22.18 12.65 9.75
CA PHE A 669 -22.67 11.30 9.38
C PHE A 669 -22.02 10.74 8.09
N GLY A 670 -21.67 11.60 7.14
CA GLY A 670 -20.92 11.23 5.93
C GLY A 670 -19.44 10.93 6.19
N VAL A 671 -18.85 11.53 7.22
CA VAL A 671 -17.46 11.30 7.64
C VAL A 671 -17.30 9.95 8.35
N LEU A 672 -18.25 9.57 9.21
CA LEU A 672 -18.23 8.30 9.94
C LEU A 672 -18.41 7.07 9.03
N ALA A 673 -19.25 7.15 7.99
CA ALA A 673 -19.41 6.09 6.99
C ALA A 673 -18.17 5.91 6.08
N THR A 674 -17.33 6.95 5.95
CA THR A 674 -16.08 6.94 5.17
C THR A 674 -14.91 6.36 6.00
N LEU A 675 -14.91 6.58 7.32
CA LEU A 675 -13.91 6.02 8.25
C LEU A 675 -14.01 4.49 8.36
N SER A 676 -15.21 3.90 8.33
CA SER A 676 -15.40 2.43 8.44
C SER A 676 -14.96 1.63 7.21
N VAL A 677 -15.16 2.13 5.99
CA VAL A 677 -14.69 1.47 4.75
C VAL A 677 -13.16 1.55 4.62
N THR A 678 -12.54 2.58 5.20
CA THR A 678 -11.07 2.75 5.24
C THR A 678 -10.41 1.79 6.24
N ALA A 679 -11.05 1.53 7.39
CA ALA A 679 -10.55 0.59 8.41
C ALA A 679 -10.49 -0.88 7.91
N ALA A 680 -11.41 -1.28 7.03
CA ALA A 680 -11.52 -2.61 6.44
C ALA A 680 -10.38 -2.95 5.45
N VAL A 681 -10.04 -2.02 4.54
CA VAL A 681 -8.93 -2.16 3.57
C VAL A 681 -7.57 -2.10 4.27
N VAL A 682 -7.44 -1.26 5.32
CA VAL A 682 -6.26 -1.24 6.18
C VAL A 682 -6.05 -2.64 6.77
N SER A 683 -7.06 -3.27 7.36
CA SER A 683 -6.98 -4.59 8.04
C SER A 683 -6.41 -5.76 7.19
N GLN A 684 -6.68 -5.81 5.88
CA GLN A 684 -6.23 -6.93 5.02
C GLN A 684 -4.76 -6.81 4.56
N TYR A 685 -4.25 -5.58 4.36
CA TYR A 685 -2.82 -5.34 4.03
C TYR A 685 -1.87 -5.78 5.14
N LEU A 686 -2.36 -5.84 6.38
CA LEU A 686 -1.56 -6.05 7.58
C LEU A 686 -1.31 -7.52 7.87
N ARG A 687 -2.25 -8.39 7.50
CA ARG A 687 -2.15 -9.85 7.68
C ARG A 687 -1.10 -10.48 6.78
N LEU A 688 -0.93 -9.94 5.56
CA LEU A 688 0.05 -10.40 4.57
C LEU A 688 1.51 -10.18 4.99
N GLN A 689 1.75 -9.46 6.08
CA GLN A 689 3.09 -9.14 6.53
C GLN A 689 3.63 -10.08 7.61
N GLN A 690 2.92 -11.17 7.94
CA GLN A 690 3.30 -12.15 8.96
C GLN A 690 3.75 -11.50 10.28
N PRO A 691 2.85 -10.81 11.00
CA PRO A 691 3.21 -10.19 12.25
C PRO A 691 3.65 -11.22 13.28
N CYS A 692 4.51 -10.82 14.20
CA CYS A 692 4.94 -11.73 15.25
C CYS A 692 3.75 -12.07 16.17
N ASN A 693 3.62 -13.32 16.62
CA ASN A 693 2.58 -13.72 17.58
C ASN A 693 2.66 -12.97 18.93
N THR A 694 3.81 -12.35 19.22
CA THR A 694 3.99 -11.52 20.40
C THR A 694 3.60 -10.06 20.15
N LEU A 695 3.33 -9.63 18.91
CA LEU A 695 2.77 -8.29 18.67
C LEU A 695 1.32 -8.25 19.16
N GLY A 696 1.04 -7.43 20.17
CA GLY A 696 -0.33 -7.14 20.58
C GLY A 696 -1.10 -6.39 19.48
N TRP A 697 -2.44 -6.38 19.54
CA TRP A 697 -3.30 -5.76 18.52
C TRP A 697 -2.98 -4.28 18.25
N ARG A 698 -2.54 -3.53 19.27
CA ARG A 698 -2.08 -2.13 19.16
C ARG A 698 -0.79 -2.01 18.35
N GLY A 699 0.23 -2.78 18.71
CA GLY A 699 1.50 -2.82 17.99
C GLY A 699 1.30 -3.31 16.55
N PHE A 700 0.41 -4.28 16.37
CA PHE A 700 0.02 -4.76 15.07
C PHE A 700 -0.64 -3.66 14.23
N LEU A 701 -1.73 -3.02 14.69
CA LEU A 701 -2.46 -1.96 13.97
C LEU A 701 -1.56 -0.78 13.61
N MET A 702 -0.55 -0.54 14.45
CA MET A 702 0.36 0.58 14.30
C MET A 702 1.51 0.33 13.35
N LEU A 703 2.26 -0.79 13.45
CA LEU A 703 3.27 -1.12 12.42
C LEU A 703 2.61 -1.21 11.04
N SER A 704 1.37 -1.64 11.04
CA SER A 704 0.49 -1.77 9.91
C SER A 704 0.07 -0.48 9.22
N LEU A 705 -0.44 0.49 10.00
CA LEU A 705 -0.73 1.84 9.52
C LEU A 705 0.55 2.53 9.07
N LEU A 706 1.63 2.38 9.84
CA LEU A 706 2.96 2.91 9.49
C LEU A 706 3.49 2.28 8.21
N LYS A 707 3.23 0.99 7.95
CA LYS A 707 3.62 0.33 6.71
C LYS A 707 2.74 0.76 5.54
N LEU A 708 1.42 0.81 5.67
CA LEU A 708 0.49 1.15 4.58
C LEU A 708 0.64 2.62 4.16
N LEU A 709 0.56 3.53 5.11
CA LEU A 709 0.67 4.96 4.88
C LEU A 709 2.12 5.33 4.61
N GLY A 710 3.04 4.75 5.38
CA GLY A 710 4.46 5.06 5.27
C GLY A 710 5.08 4.58 3.97
N VAL A 711 4.80 3.37 3.47
CA VAL A 711 5.35 2.90 2.18
C VAL A 711 4.76 3.68 1.01
N THR A 712 3.47 4.02 1.07
CA THR A 712 2.81 4.78 -0.01
C THR A 712 3.33 6.22 -0.08
N TRP A 713 3.43 6.90 1.06
CA TRP A 713 4.02 8.25 1.14
C TRP A 713 5.52 8.24 0.88
N ALA A 714 6.25 7.24 1.35
CA ALA A 714 7.66 7.01 1.05
C ALA A 714 7.95 6.93 -0.45
N ARG A 715 7.20 6.07 -1.16
CA ARG A 715 7.34 5.89 -2.62
C ARG A 715 7.03 7.19 -3.35
N TYR A 716 6.05 7.96 -2.88
CA TYR A 716 5.76 9.29 -3.42
C TYR A 716 6.90 10.30 -3.15
N SER A 717 7.36 10.43 -1.90
CA SER A 717 8.42 11.37 -1.52
C SER A 717 9.73 11.08 -2.26
N VAL A 718 10.10 9.82 -2.42
CA VAL A 718 11.30 9.44 -3.18
C VAL A 718 11.09 9.64 -4.68
N TRP A 719 9.90 9.35 -5.23
CA TRP A 719 9.58 9.67 -6.61
C TRP A 719 9.67 11.18 -6.88
N ASP A 720 9.17 12.01 -5.98
CA ASP A 720 9.19 13.47 -6.10
C ASP A 720 10.62 14.03 -5.99
N LEU A 721 11.44 13.51 -5.08
CA LEU A 721 12.87 13.84 -4.99
C LEU A 721 13.63 13.41 -6.24
N LYS A 722 13.48 12.17 -6.70
CA LYS A 722 14.10 11.68 -7.95
C LYS A 722 13.63 12.46 -9.17
N ARG A 723 12.40 12.96 -9.17
CA ARG A 723 11.89 13.86 -10.21
C ARG A 723 12.57 15.22 -10.15
N ALA A 724 12.75 15.78 -8.96
CA ALA A 724 13.47 17.04 -8.78
C ALA A 724 14.94 16.92 -9.20
N TYR A 725 15.61 15.81 -8.90
CA TYR A 725 17.01 15.56 -9.25
C TYR A 725 17.29 15.53 -10.76
N LYS A 726 16.27 15.46 -11.62
CA LYS A 726 16.45 15.47 -13.08
C LYS A 726 16.89 16.81 -13.67
N SER A 727 16.67 17.93 -12.96
CA SER A 727 17.14 19.24 -13.43
C SER A 727 17.44 20.18 -12.26
N GLY A 728 18.47 21.01 -12.41
CA GLY A 728 18.80 22.04 -11.41
C GLY A 728 17.63 22.99 -11.12
N SER A 729 16.87 23.37 -12.15
CA SER A 729 15.67 24.21 -12.00
C SER A 729 14.57 23.55 -11.15
N ALA A 730 14.36 22.24 -11.28
CA ALA A 730 13.38 21.51 -10.47
C ALA A 730 13.86 21.35 -9.02
N MET A 731 15.15 21.12 -8.80
CA MET A 731 15.75 21.10 -7.45
C MET A 731 15.60 22.47 -6.77
N ARG A 732 15.89 23.56 -7.49
CA ARG A 732 15.70 24.93 -6.99
C ARG A 732 14.25 25.20 -6.63
N ALA A 733 13.31 24.86 -7.52
CA ALA A 733 11.88 25.05 -7.28
C ALA A 733 11.40 24.28 -6.05
N LYS A 734 11.93 23.07 -5.82
CA LYS A 734 11.59 22.25 -4.65
C LYS A 734 12.12 22.86 -3.34
N GLN A 735 13.38 23.29 -3.31
CA GLN A 735 13.95 24.02 -2.16
C GLN A 735 13.19 25.34 -1.89
N GLN A 736 12.81 26.08 -2.94
CA GLN A 736 12.01 27.30 -2.79
C GLN A 736 10.64 26.98 -2.17
N GLN A 737 9.98 25.91 -2.60
CA GLN A 737 8.73 25.47 -1.98
C GLN A 737 8.90 25.20 -0.48
N THR A 738 9.94 24.46 -0.10
CA THR A 738 10.24 24.17 1.32
C THR A 738 10.57 25.42 2.11
N LEU A 739 11.39 26.31 1.57
CA LEU A 739 11.72 27.59 2.21
C LEU A 739 10.47 28.43 2.45
N MET A 740 9.62 28.61 1.42
CA MET A 740 8.40 29.43 1.55
C MET A 740 7.43 28.86 2.58
N GLN A 741 7.42 27.54 2.80
CA GLN A 741 6.62 26.93 3.87
C GLN A 741 7.13 27.31 5.27
N LEU A 742 8.46 27.36 5.46
CA LEU A 742 9.07 27.76 6.73
C LEU A 742 8.88 29.27 6.97
N VAL A 743 9.10 30.09 5.94
CA VAL A 743 8.90 31.54 5.98
C VAL A 743 7.45 31.88 6.33
N GLU A 744 6.47 31.25 5.70
CA GLU A 744 5.06 31.53 5.99
C GLU A 744 4.66 31.11 7.42
N GLN A 745 5.21 30.01 7.94
CA GLN A 745 4.96 29.55 9.31
C GLN A 745 5.56 30.49 10.37
N SER A 746 6.64 31.17 10.03
CA SER A 746 7.34 32.09 10.92
C SER A 746 7.05 33.56 10.65
N ARG A 747 6.14 33.87 9.71
CA ARG A 747 5.94 35.22 9.19
C ARG A 747 5.63 36.28 10.24
N GLU A 748 4.90 35.91 11.28
CA GLU A 748 4.44 36.83 12.34
C GLU A 748 5.24 36.71 13.64
N THR A 749 6.29 35.88 13.66
CA THR A 749 7.14 35.65 14.84
C THR A 749 8.11 36.80 15.07
N ILE A 750 8.72 36.89 16.25
CA ILE A 750 9.75 37.90 16.54
C ILE A 750 10.86 37.82 15.48
N PHE A 751 11.34 36.61 15.17
CA PHE A 751 12.34 36.42 14.13
C PHE A 751 11.82 36.85 12.75
N GLY A 752 10.60 36.46 12.39
CA GLY A 752 10.02 36.79 11.09
C GLY A 752 9.75 38.27 10.87
N GLN A 753 9.38 39.00 11.93
CA GLN A 753 9.19 40.45 11.90
C GLN A 753 10.53 41.19 11.79
N ASP A 754 11.50 40.82 12.63
CA ASP A 754 12.87 41.38 12.60
C ASP A 754 13.53 41.20 11.22
N HIS A 755 13.18 40.12 10.51
CA HIS A 755 13.72 39.77 9.20
C HIS A 755 12.76 40.00 8.02
N GLY A 756 11.63 40.69 8.20
CA GLY A 756 10.75 41.12 7.11
C GLY A 756 10.15 39.98 6.27
N PHE A 757 9.76 38.86 6.90
CA PHE A 757 9.25 37.66 6.20
C PHE A 757 8.00 37.92 5.36
N ALA A 758 7.22 38.96 5.66
CA ALA A 758 6.05 39.36 4.89
C ALA A 758 6.38 39.74 3.42
N GLU A 759 7.61 40.18 3.17
CA GLU A 759 8.08 40.63 1.86
C GLU A 759 8.83 39.55 1.09
N VAL A 760 9.13 38.41 1.72
CA VAL A 760 9.86 37.32 1.06
C VAL A 760 8.97 36.65 0.02
N ARG A 761 9.43 36.57 -1.24
CA ARG A 761 8.74 35.89 -2.34
C ARG A 761 9.55 34.72 -2.91
N GLY A 762 10.84 34.64 -2.59
CA GLY A 762 11.74 33.60 -3.07
C GLY A 762 13.01 33.46 -2.25
N ILE A 763 13.92 32.64 -2.76
CA ILE A 763 15.21 32.32 -2.11
C ILE A 763 16.08 33.57 -2.00
N GLU A 764 16.06 34.43 -3.01
CA GLU A 764 16.89 35.63 -3.11
C GLU A 764 16.47 36.67 -2.06
N ASP A 765 15.15 36.90 -1.95
CA ASP A 765 14.58 37.80 -0.94
C ASP A 765 14.89 37.33 0.49
N PHE A 766 14.86 36.02 0.71
CA PHE A 766 15.19 35.40 1.98
C PHE A 766 16.69 35.55 2.31
N ARG A 767 17.58 35.26 1.35
CA ARG A 767 19.03 35.43 1.49
C ARG A 767 19.42 36.88 1.78
N ALA A 768 18.73 37.83 1.17
CA ALA A 768 18.97 39.26 1.40
C ALA A 768 18.58 39.74 2.80
N ARG A 769 17.58 39.09 3.42
CA ARG A 769 17.02 39.51 4.72
C ARG A 769 17.55 38.72 5.91
N VAL A 770 17.93 37.46 5.69
CA VAL A 770 18.42 36.56 6.74
C VAL A 770 19.89 36.24 6.45
N PRO A 771 20.85 36.69 7.27
CA PRO A 771 22.27 36.35 7.08
C PRO A 771 22.57 34.94 7.59
N VAL A 772 23.66 34.34 7.09
CA VAL A 772 24.21 33.09 7.65
C VAL A 772 24.84 33.38 9.01
N ARG A 773 24.56 32.53 10.00
CA ARG A 773 25.01 32.73 11.39
C ARG A 773 25.49 31.45 12.05
N ASN A 774 26.33 31.59 13.06
CA ASN A 774 26.63 30.60 14.07
C ASN A 774 25.58 30.61 15.18
N TYR A 775 25.56 29.56 15.99
CA TYR A 775 24.57 29.41 17.05
C TYR A 775 24.60 30.55 18.07
N ASN A 776 25.79 31.03 18.45
CA ASN A 776 25.96 32.12 19.41
C ASN A 776 25.47 33.47 18.88
N GLU A 777 25.38 33.65 17.57
CA GLU A 777 24.89 34.91 16.97
C GLU A 777 23.36 34.98 16.95
N LEU A 778 22.68 33.89 17.29
CA LEU A 778 21.23 33.81 17.47
C LEU A 778 20.81 33.97 18.94
N ASP A 779 21.73 34.37 19.82
CA ASP A 779 21.54 34.37 21.27
C ASP A 779 20.32 35.19 21.73
N LYS A 780 20.06 36.35 21.10
CA LYS A 780 18.83 37.14 21.32
C LYS A 780 17.58 36.24 21.31
N TYR A 781 17.43 35.44 20.26
CA TYR A 781 16.27 34.58 20.07
C TYR A 781 16.39 33.29 20.91
N ASN A 782 17.60 32.70 21.00
CA ASN A 782 17.81 31.48 21.77
C ASN A 782 17.53 31.67 23.25
N GLN A 783 17.89 32.81 23.85
CA GLN A 783 17.60 33.11 25.25
C GLN A 783 16.10 33.29 25.51
N LEU A 784 15.40 34.02 24.62
CA LEU A 784 13.94 34.16 24.70
C LEU A 784 13.27 32.78 24.63
N ALA A 785 13.68 31.96 23.67
CA ALA A 785 13.13 30.65 23.49
C ALA A 785 13.53 29.68 24.63
N TYR A 786 14.71 29.83 25.23
CA TYR A 786 15.14 29.09 26.41
C TYR A 786 14.26 29.40 27.64
N ARG A 787 13.85 30.65 27.81
CA ARG A 787 12.92 31.07 28.88
C ARG A 787 11.48 30.60 28.65
N GLY A 788 11.18 30.05 27.47
CA GLY A 788 9.83 29.62 27.11
C GLY A 788 8.96 30.74 26.53
N GLU A 789 9.55 31.86 26.09
CA GLU A 789 8.81 32.95 25.46
C GLU A 789 8.10 32.45 24.18
N PRO A 790 6.83 32.86 23.94
CA PRO A 790 6.08 32.48 22.76
C PRO A 790 6.59 33.16 21.49
N ASP A 791 6.29 32.56 20.34
CA ASP A 791 6.36 33.20 19.02
C ASP A 791 7.75 33.72 18.62
N VAL A 792 8.83 33.10 19.13
CA VAL A 792 10.21 33.55 18.86
C VAL A 792 10.65 33.19 17.44
N TYR A 793 10.81 31.90 17.14
CA TYR A 793 11.18 31.40 15.80
C TYR A 793 9.99 30.93 14.99
N PHE A 794 8.99 30.37 15.68
CA PHE A 794 7.78 29.81 15.13
C PHE A 794 6.63 30.11 16.09
N LYS A 795 5.38 30.10 15.60
CA LYS A 795 4.22 30.41 16.44
C LYS A 795 4.01 29.37 17.55
N GLY A 796 3.79 29.83 18.78
CA GLY A 796 3.55 29.04 19.99
C GLY A 796 4.69 29.14 21.02
N GLN A 797 4.44 28.60 22.21
CA GLN A 797 5.48 28.43 23.24
C GLN A 797 6.32 27.17 22.97
N PRO A 798 7.62 27.16 23.31
CA PRO A 798 8.46 25.98 23.22
C PRO A 798 7.94 24.82 24.09
N ASP A 799 7.57 23.70 23.46
CA ASP A 799 7.17 22.47 24.17
C ASP A 799 8.35 21.82 24.91
N CYS A 800 9.55 22.03 24.38
CA CYS A 800 10.79 21.48 24.91
C CYS A 800 12.01 22.13 24.25
N LEU A 801 13.15 21.89 24.88
CA LEU A 801 14.46 22.33 24.45
C LEU A 801 15.28 21.11 24.03
N PHE A 802 15.58 21.03 22.73
CA PHE A 802 16.45 20.01 22.17
C PHE A 802 17.91 20.34 22.43
N LYS A 803 18.56 19.55 23.28
CA LYS A 803 19.99 19.68 23.57
C LYS A 803 20.80 18.82 22.60
N THR A 804 21.84 19.40 22.00
CA THR A 804 22.77 18.66 21.13
C THR A 804 23.66 17.72 21.93
N SER A 805 24.11 16.62 21.32
CA SER A 805 24.96 15.60 21.96
C SER A 805 26.38 16.06 22.28
N GLY A 806 26.71 17.33 22.03
CA GLY A 806 27.81 17.98 22.73
C GLY A 806 29.19 17.41 22.46
N THR A 807 29.64 17.33 21.20
CA THR A 807 31.02 16.87 20.94
C THR A 807 32.08 17.95 21.16
N THR A 808 31.70 19.16 21.58
CA THR A 808 32.58 20.34 21.66
C THR A 808 32.46 21.16 22.96
N GLY A 809 31.87 20.62 24.03
CA GLY A 809 31.94 21.20 25.38
C GLY A 809 30.81 22.15 25.82
N LYS A 810 30.20 22.96 24.95
CA LYS A 810 28.96 23.71 25.27
C LYS A 810 27.81 23.24 24.39
N ASN A 811 26.82 22.63 25.02
CA ASN A 811 25.70 22.01 24.32
C ASN A 811 24.75 23.09 23.80
N LYS A 812 24.58 23.15 22.48
CA LYS A 812 23.56 24.00 21.84
C LYS A 812 22.17 23.51 22.24
N THR A 813 21.27 24.46 22.47
CA THR A 813 19.88 24.22 22.88
C THR A 813 18.91 24.83 21.88
N PHE A 814 18.04 24.03 21.30
CA PHE A 814 17.09 24.47 20.28
C PHE A 814 15.68 24.41 20.84
N SER A 815 14.98 25.53 20.80
CA SER A 815 13.56 25.54 21.12
C SER A 815 12.77 24.78 20.08
N VAL A 816 11.88 23.92 20.54
CA VAL A 816 11.05 23.12 19.65
C VAL A 816 9.59 23.30 19.97
N ILE A 817 8.86 23.66 18.93
CA ILE A 817 7.40 23.62 18.89
C ILE A 817 7.02 22.32 18.21
N ARG A 818 6.45 21.41 19.01
CA ARG A 818 6.24 20.01 18.69
C ARG A 818 5.47 19.80 17.39
N PRO A 819 4.34 20.48 17.10
CA PRO A 819 3.65 20.32 15.81
C PRO A 819 4.52 20.61 14.58
N ILE A 820 5.49 21.53 14.71
CA ILE A 820 6.35 21.99 13.61
C ILE A 820 7.53 21.03 13.42
N ALA A 821 8.13 20.60 14.53
CA ALA A 821 9.12 19.53 14.52
C ALA A 821 8.55 18.21 14.02
N GLU A 822 7.38 17.79 14.48
CA GLU A 822 6.72 16.55 14.03
C GLU A 822 6.46 16.55 12.53
N ARG A 823 5.99 17.68 11.96
CA ARG A 823 5.78 17.81 10.52
C ARG A 823 7.09 17.65 9.73
N SER A 824 8.19 18.21 10.24
CA SER A 824 9.49 18.16 9.61
C SER A 824 10.15 16.78 9.74
N LEU A 825 10.04 16.16 10.93
CA LEU A 825 10.59 14.85 11.27
C LEU A 825 9.79 13.68 10.68
N MET A 826 8.50 13.85 10.37
CA MET A 826 7.68 12.82 9.70
C MET A 826 8.31 12.33 8.39
N SER A 827 8.99 13.24 7.67
CA SER A 827 9.71 12.94 6.43
C SER A 827 10.81 11.89 6.60
N ILE A 828 11.51 11.91 7.75
CA ILE A 828 12.56 10.96 8.11
C ILE A 828 11.97 9.58 8.34
N PHE A 829 10.89 9.51 9.13
CA PHE A 829 10.19 8.25 9.41
C PHE A 829 9.75 7.57 8.12
N MET A 830 9.15 8.31 7.18
CA MET A 830 8.71 7.73 5.89
C MET A 830 9.88 7.19 5.07
N LEU A 831 11.04 7.84 5.08
CA LEU A 831 12.22 7.39 4.36
C LEU A 831 12.80 6.07 4.92
N VAL A 832 12.78 5.87 6.24
CA VAL A 832 13.13 4.57 6.84
C VAL A 832 12.20 3.48 6.32
N TYR A 833 10.89 3.75 6.22
CA TYR A 833 9.93 2.79 5.63
C TYR A 833 10.17 2.51 4.15
N TYR A 834 10.59 3.49 3.35
CA TYR A 834 11.00 3.26 1.96
C TYR A 834 12.15 2.27 1.85
N THR A 835 13.20 2.53 2.63
CA THR A 835 14.48 1.82 2.54
C THR A 835 14.37 0.41 3.11
N ARG A 836 13.52 0.19 4.14
CA ARG A 836 13.14 -1.12 4.69
C ARG A 836 12.68 -2.13 3.63
N GLU A 837 11.73 -1.77 2.78
CA GLU A 837 11.22 -2.71 1.75
C GLU A 837 12.23 -2.98 0.65
N LEU A 838 13.02 -1.96 0.30
CA LEU A 838 13.94 -2.01 -0.83
C LEU A 838 15.24 -2.77 -0.49
N LEU A 839 15.74 -2.65 0.74
CA LEU A 839 16.86 -3.44 1.27
C LEU A 839 16.50 -4.90 1.45
N ALA A 840 15.35 -5.18 2.08
CA ALA A 840 14.87 -6.54 2.23
C ALA A 840 14.79 -7.24 0.86
N SER A 841 14.13 -6.59 -0.12
CA SER A 841 14.00 -7.11 -1.48
C SER A 841 15.34 -7.35 -2.19
N ARG A 842 16.36 -6.50 -1.96
CA ARG A 842 17.69 -6.66 -2.58
C ARG A 842 18.52 -7.79 -1.99
N HIS A 843 18.41 -8.05 -0.69
CA HIS A 843 19.14 -9.13 -0.02
C HIS A 843 18.36 -10.46 -0.01
N GLY A 844 17.28 -10.58 -0.79
CA GLY A 844 16.44 -11.78 -0.83
C GLY A 844 15.70 -12.05 0.48
N ARG A 845 15.61 -11.06 1.38
CA ARG A 845 14.92 -11.15 2.67
C ARG A 845 13.55 -10.47 2.57
N GLN A 846 12.58 -10.87 3.39
CA GLN A 846 11.28 -10.19 3.43
C GLN A 846 11.14 -9.40 4.74
N TYR A 847 10.77 -8.12 4.62
CA TYR A 847 10.47 -7.28 5.78
C TYR A 847 9.06 -7.62 6.31
N LYS A 848 9.00 -8.46 7.34
CA LYS A 848 7.76 -8.93 8.01
C LYS A 848 7.39 -8.01 9.21
N LEU A 849 6.13 -7.96 9.64
CA LEU A 849 5.63 -7.16 10.79
C LEU A 849 6.07 -7.77 12.15
N LYS A 850 7.34 -8.09 12.31
CA LYS A 850 7.92 -8.63 13.55
C LYS A 850 8.31 -7.48 14.50
N ARG A 851 8.60 -7.80 15.78
CA ARG A 851 9.04 -6.78 16.75
C ARG A 851 10.35 -6.15 16.31
N LEU A 852 10.48 -4.84 16.55
CA LEU A 852 11.69 -4.08 16.31
C LEU A 852 12.58 -4.18 17.54
N PHE A 853 13.80 -4.63 17.36
CA PHE A 853 14.77 -4.62 18.44
C PHE A 853 15.42 -3.24 18.51
N VAL A 854 14.96 -2.44 19.46
CA VAL A 854 15.46 -1.08 19.68
C VAL A 854 16.35 -1.07 20.90
N VAL A 855 17.61 -0.65 20.74
CA VAL A 855 18.57 -0.52 21.84
C VAL A 855 18.80 0.95 22.13
N ARG A 856 18.16 1.47 23.19
CA ARG A 856 18.23 2.88 23.60
C ARG A 856 17.91 3.02 25.10
N ASN A 857 18.74 3.75 25.84
CA ASN A 857 18.41 4.24 27.18
C ASN A 857 17.86 5.67 27.11
N LEU A 858 16.63 5.89 27.58
CA LEU A 858 16.05 7.23 27.61
C LEU A 858 16.53 7.98 28.86
N PRO A 859 16.96 9.24 28.72
CA PRO A 859 17.34 10.04 29.86
C PRO A 859 16.12 10.38 30.72
N LYS A 860 16.34 10.56 32.03
CA LYS A 860 15.36 11.09 32.98
C LYS A 860 14.74 12.40 32.47
N ASP A 861 13.47 12.62 32.81
CA ASP A 861 12.80 13.91 32.54
C ASP A 861 13.51 15.02 33.31
N ARG A 862 13.76 16.13 32.63
CA ARG A 862 14.47 17.30 33.16
C ARG A 862 13.81 18.57 32.67
N GLN A 863 13.91 19.62 33.45
CA GLN A 863 13.44 20.95 33.12
C GLN A 863 14.58 21.94 33.39
N ASN A 864 14.59 23.04 32.64
CA ASN A 864 15.43 24.18 32.98
C ASN A 864 14.86 24.97 34.16
N GLU A 865 15.57 26.01 34.57
CA GLU A 865 15.18 26.88 35.69
C GLU A 865 13.86 27.64 35.47
N PHE A 866 13.35 27.70 34.24
CA PHE A 866 12.08 28.31 33.86
C PHE A 866 10.94 27.29 33.74
N GLY A 867 11.19 26.02 34.07
CA GLY A 867 10.20 24.94 33.97
C GLY A 867 10.02 24.36 32.56
N VAL A 868 10.84 24.76 31.58
CA VAL A 868 10.79 24.25 30.21
C VAL A 868 11.50 22.89 30.12
N PRO A 869 10.85 21.83 29.61
CA PRO A 869 11.47 20.51 29.50
C PRO A 869 12.73 20.49 28.61
N ILE A 870 13.81 19.82 29.05
CA ILE A 870 15.02 19.59 28.26
C ILE A 870 15.09 18.11 27.89
N ALA A 871 15.32 17.83 26.60
CA ALA A 871 15.52 16.46 26.15
C ALA A 871 16.28 16.38 24.82
N PRO A 872 16.94 15.24 24.54
CA PRO A 872 17.55 15.00 23.25
C PRO A 872 16.53 14.81 22.12
N LEU A 873 16.86 15.20 20.88
CA LEU A 873 16.02 14.95 19.69
C LEU A 873 15.62 13.47 19.56
N THR A 874 16.48 12.53 19.95
CA THR A 874 16.16 11.09 19.84
C THR A 874 15.13 10.61 20.85
N LYS A 875 14.90 11.34 21.94
CA LYS A 875 13.72 11.10 22.78
C LYS A 875 12.47 11.26 21.93
N TYR A 876 12.42 12.25 21.06
CA TYR A 876 11.27 12.54 20.21
C TYR A 876 11.14 11.64 18.97
N PHE A 877 12.08 10.70 18.72
CA PHE A 877 11.89 9.60 17.77
C PHE A 877 11.06 8.45 18.39
N HIS A 878 9.93 8.79 19.01
CA HIS A 878 9.02 7.80 19.58
C HIS A 878 8.12 7.21 18.49
N THR A 879 8.39 5.95 18.13
CA THR A 879 7.34 5.08 17.57
C THR A 879 6.59 4.45 18.75
N PRO A 880 5.27 4.25 18.69
CA PRO A 880 4.57 3.78 19.88
C PRO A 880 5.00 2.33 20.22
N VAL A 881 4.87 1.93 21.48
CA VAL A 881 5.92 1.09 22.10
C VAL A 881 5.62 -0.41 22.08
N ASP A 882 4.40 -0.76 21.66
CA ASP A 882 3.89 -2.15 21.57
C ASP A 882 4.53 -2.98 20.44
N ILE A 883 5.52 -2.41 19.73
CA ILE A 883 6.22 -3.03 18.59
C ILE A 883 7.68 -3.32 18.91
N TYR A 884 8.20 -2.85 20.05
CA TYR A 884 9.57 -3.09 20.45
C TYR A 884 9.70 -4.43 21.15
N THR A 885 10.85 -5.08 21.07
CA THR A 885 11.11 -6.30 21.85
C THR A 885 11.01 -6.02 23.35
N THR A 886 11.58 -4.92 23.81
CA THR A 886 11.55 -4.51 25.22
C THR A 886 10.29 -3.69 25.55
N PRO A 887 9.64 -3.90 26.71
CA PRO A 887 8.49 -3.11 27.16
C PRO A 887 8.81 -1.62 27.37
N VAL A 888 7.79 -0.77 27.27
CA VAL A 888 7.91 0.70 27.41
C VAL A 888 8.39 1.13 28.78
N GLU A 889 8.01 0.39 29.81
CA GLU A 889 8.29 0.70 31.19
C GLU A 889 9.79 0.57 31.47
N ALA A 890 10.47 -0.34 30.79
CA ALA A 890 11.93 -0.39 30.81
C ALA A 890 12.51 0.92 30.26
N PHE A 891 12.07 1.39 29.10
CA PHE A 891 12.55 2.65 28.53
C PHE A 891 12.22 3.88 29.40
N LYS A 892 11.09 3.89 30.11
CA LYS A 892 10.62 5.05 30.88
C LYS A 892 11.17 5.11 32.31
N LYS A 893 11.32 3.96 32.96
CA LYS A 893 11.65 3.87 34.39
C LYS A 893 13.06 3.35 34.65
N ILE A 894 13.66 2.63 33.71
CA ILE A 894 15.05 2.19 33.81
C ILE A 894 15.94 3.25 33.17
N HIS A 895 16.72 3.90 34.02
CA HIS A 895 17.68 4.92 33.59
C HIS A 895 19.13 4.48 33.78
N ASP A 896 19.35 3.42 34.56
CA ASP A 896 20.64 2.74 34.65
C ASP A 896 20.89 1.95 33.37
N ALA A 897 22.04 2.19 32.76
CA ALA A 897 22.29 1.65 31.43
C ALA A 897 22.63 0.17 31.42
N ASP A 898 23.36 -0.31 32.42
CA ASP A 898 23.69 -1.74 32.55
C ASP A 898 22.40 -2.55 32.73
N THR A 899 21.51 -2.10 33.61
CA THR A 899 20.17 -2.66 33.81
C THR A 899 19.36 -2.58 32.51
N GLY A 900 19.40 -1.45 31.80
CA GLY A 900 18.74 -1.27 30.51
C GLY A 900 19.23 -2.29 29.47
N PHE A 901 20.55 -2.45 29.29
CA PHE A 901 21.13 -3.41 28.35
C PHE A 901 20.83 -4.86 28.74
N TYR A 902 20.83 -5.20 30.03
CA TYR A 902 20.46 -6.54 30.51
C TYR A 902 19.00 -6.85 30.17
N VAL A 903 18.08 -5.93 30.49
CA VAL A 903 16.65 -6.07 30.18
C VAL A 903 16.43 -6.13 28.67
N HIS A 904 17.09 -5.28 27.87
CA HIS A 904 17.04 -5.34 26.41
C HIS A 904 17.50 -6.70 25.88
N SER A 905 18.55 -7.27 26.47
CA SER A 905 19.12 -8.56 26.08
C SER A 905 18.17 -9.72 26.34
N VAL A 906 17.60 -9.80 27.56
CA VAL A 906 16.61 -10.84 27.91
C VAL A 906 15.41 -10.76 26.97
N PHE A 907 14.81 -9.59 26.81
CA PHE A 907 13.63 -9.45 25.94
C PHE A 907 13.92 -9.70 24.46
N ALA A 908 15.08 -9.28 23.95
CA ALA A 908 15.43 -9.54 22.55
C ALA A 908 15.66 -11.03 22.29
N LEU A 909 16.42 -11.71 23.15
CA LEU A 909 16.77 -13.13 22.96
C LEU A 909 15.60 -14.07 23.25
N TRP A 910 14.67 -13.65 24.11
CA TRP A 910 13.40 -14.33 24.35
C TRP A 910 12.54 -14.46 23.06
N HIS A 911 12.71 -13.51 22.12
CA HIS A 911 12.08 -13.61 20.80
C HIS A 911 12.96 -14.40 19.81
N GLU A 912 12.35 -15.42 19.19
CA GLU A 912 12.97 -16.23 18.12
C GLU A 912 13.10 -15.47 16.80
N GLN A 913 12.25 -14.47 16.57
CA GLN A 913 12.18 -13.73 15.31
C GLN A 913 12.09 -12.23 15.58
N ILE A 914 12.99 -11.47 14.95
CA ILE A 914 13.04 -10.00 15.01
C ILE A 914 12.87 -9.42 13.60
N GLY A 915 12.14 -8.32 13.49
CA GLY A 915 11.80 -7.67 12.21
C GLY A 915 12.84 -6.69 11.71
N GLU A 916 13.57 -6.06 12.64
CA GLU A 916 14.67 -5.15 12.38
C GLU A 916 15.44 -4.97 13.69
N VAL A 917 16.74 -4.76 13.58
CA VAL A 917 17.56 -4.26 14.69
C VAL A 917 17.81 -2.79 14.45
N ASN A 918 17.27 -1.93 15.31
CA ASN A 918 17.30 -0.48 15.19
C ASN A 918 18.21 0.11 16.26
N VAL A 919 19.48 0.33 15.89
CA VAL A 919 20.50 0.82 16.79
C VAL A 919 21.33 1.86 16.06
N PHE A 920 20.85 3.11 16.11
CA PHE A 920 21.44 4.20 15.34
C PHE A 920 22.94 4.38 15.62
N PHE A 921 23.37 4.21 16.88
CA PHE A 921 24.77 4.34 17.28
C PHE A 921 25.41 2.97 17.54
N PRO A 922 26.48 2.60 16.81
CA PRO A 922 27.21 1.36 17.02
C PRO A 922 27.62 1.09 18.47
N THR A 923 27.99 2.14 19.22
CA THR A 923 28.42 2.05 20.61
C THR A 923 27.38 1.40 21.53
N ASN A 924 26.08 1.61 21.28
CA ASN A 924 25.01 0.97 22.05
C ASN A 924 24.90 -0.53 21.74
N LEU A 925 25.19 -0.94 20.50
CA LEU A 925 25.20 -2.35 20.13
C LEU A 925 26.38 -3.09 20.76
N ILE A 926 27.54 -2.43 20.82
CA ILE A 926 28.73 -2.94 21.51
C ILE A 926 28.45 -3.17 23.00
N SER A 927 27.87 -2.16 23.68
CA SER A 927 27.48 -2.29 25.09
C SER A 927 26.52 -3.46 25.32
N LEU A 928 25.56 -3.67 24.42
CA LEU A 928 24.63 -4.80 24.51
C LEU A 928 25.34 -6.15 24.31
N VAL A 929 26.21 -6.29 23.32
CA VAL A 929 26.99 -7.53 23.08
C VAL A 929 27.87 -7.87 24.28
N ARG A 930 28.52 -6.87 24.88
CA ARG A 930 29.31 -7.03 26.12
C ARG A 930 28.43 -7.50 27.28
N CYS A 931 27.26 -6.89 27.45
CA CYS A 931 26.31 -7.28 28.49
C CYS A 931 25.87 -8.74 28.35
N VAL A 932 25.49 -9.16 27.14
CA VAL A 932 25.14 -10.56 26.83
C VAL A 932 26.32 -11.48 27.11
N SER A 933 27.52 -11.14 26.65
CA SER A 933 28.71 -11.98 26.81
C SER A 933 29.08 -12.20 28.28
N SER A 934 28.95 -11.17 29.13
CA SER A 934 29.28 -11.27 30.55
C SER A 934 28.18 -11.87 31.42
N ASN A 935 26.93 -11.92 30.92
CA ASN A 935 25.77 -12.37 31.71
C ASN A 935 24.95 -13.46 31.02
N TRP A 936 25.50 -14.15 30.02
CA TRP A 936 24.72 -15.04 29.15
C TRP A 936 23.97 -16.12 29.95
N ASP A 937 24.60 -16.73 30.96
CA ASP A 937 23.93 -17.80 31.71
C ASP A 937 22.73 -17.28 32.51
N SER A 938 22.86 -16.10 33.14
CA SER A 938 21.73 -15.44 33.82
C SER A 938 20.65 -15.01 32.83
N VAL A 939 21.03 -14.43 31.68
CA VAL A 939 20.08 -14.04 30.62
C VAL A 939 19.30 -15.24 30.10
N LEU A 940 19.97 -16.38 29.87
CA LEU A 940 19.31 -17.59 29.39
C LEU A 940 18.49 -18.28 30.47
N SER A 941 18.94 -18.28 31.71
CA SER A 941 18.16 -18.77 32.86
C SER A 941 16.88 -17.94 33.06
N ASP A 942 16.96 -16.63 32.89
CA ASP A 942 15.79 -15.74 32.96
C ASP A 942 14.79 -16.02 31.82
N ILE A 943 15.27 -16.38 30.62
CA ILE A 943 14.43 -16.83 29.48
C ILE A 943 13.83 -18.21 29.75
N GLU A 944 14.62 -19.14 30.29
CA GLU A 944 14.22 -20.51 30.63
C GLU A 944 13.08 -20.50 31.65
N ASN A 945 13.24 -19.71 32.72
CA ASN A 945 12.28 -19.59 33.82
C ASN A 945 11.16 -18.56 33.55
N GLY A 946 11.32 -17.72 32.53
CA GLY A 946 10.36 -16.65 32.20
C GLY A 946 10.29 -15.54 33.24
N LYS A 947 11.38 -15.25 33.97
CA LYS A 947 11.45 -14.22 35.01
C LYS A 947 12.83 -13.60 35.06
N LEU A 948 12.88 -12.28 35.20
CA LEU A 948 14.11 -11.52 35.42
C LEU A 948 14.66 -11.74 36.83
N SER A 949 15.97 -11.95 36.90
CA SER A 949 16.73 -12.04 38.14
C SER A 949 16.83 -10.67 38.83
N ALA A 950 16.16 -10.50 39.97
CA ALA A 950 16.15 -9.24 40.74
C ALA A 950 17.57 -8.76 41.10
N GLU A 951 18.48 -9.70 41.36
CA GLU A 951 19.88 -9.44 41.74
C GLU A 951 20.70 -8.77 40.61
N LYS A 952 20.25 -8.87 39.36
CA LYS A 952 20.90 -8.28 38.19
C LYS A 952 20.37 -6.89 37.82
N LEU A 953 19.30 -6.44 38.49
CA LEU A 953 18.61 -5.20 38.14
C LEU A 953 18.85 -4.14 39.21
N LYS A 954 19.58 -3.08 38.87
CA LYS A 954 19.80 -1.93 39.75
C LYS A 954 18.66 -0.92 39.62
N ASP A 955 18.24 -0.33 40.73
CA ASP A 955 17.18 0.69 40.77
C ASP A 955 15.85 0.29 40.13
N VAL A 956 15.55 -1.02 40.10
CA VAL A 956 14.26 -1.55 39.66
C VAL A 956 13.46 -1.96 40.90
N ASP A 957 12.39 -1.21 41.16
CA ASP A 957 11.48 -1.52 42.27
C ASP A 957 10.70 -2.84 42.03
N LYS A 958 10.15 -3.41 43.11
CA LYS A 958 9.41 -4.68 43.05
C LYS A 958 8.17 -4.61 42.15
N GLU A 959 7.57 -3.42 42.01
CA GLU A 959 6.37 -3.22 41.20
C GLU A 959 6.73 -3.27 39.71
N LEU A 960 7.80 -2.58 39.29
CA LEU A 960 8.36 -2.61 37.96
C LEU A 960 8.91 -3.99 37.61
N LEU A 961 9.60 -4.66 38.53
CA LEU A 961 10.07 -6.03 38.31
C LEU A 961 8.89 -6.99 38.09
N SER A 962 7.85 -6.90 38.93
CA SER A 962 6.62 -7.69 38.77
C SER A 962 5.98 -7.42 37.41
N LEU A 963 5.90 -6.15 37.00
CA LEU A 963 5.35 -5.74 35.72
C LEU A 963 6.16 -6.26 34.53
N LEU A 964 7.49 -6.17 34.56
CA LEU A 964 8.35 -6.67 33.49
C LEU A 964 8.24 -8.20 33.37
N ASN A 965 8.17 -8.91 34.49
CA ASN A 965 8.00 -10.36 34.51
C ASN A 965 6.65 -10.82 33.94
N GLN A 966 5.61 -9.99 33.96
CA GLN A 966 4.33 -10.33 33.31
C GLN A 966 4.45 -10.46 31.78
N TYR A 967 5.47 -9.84 31.17
CA TYR A 967 5.70 -9.94 29.73
C TYR A 967 6.50 -11.18 29.32
N LEU A 968 7.10 -11.90 30.27
CA LEU A 968 7.92 -13.07 30.02
C LEU A 968 7.13 -14.33 30.35
N SER A 969 7.20 -15.30 29.44
CA SER A 969 6.78 -16.68 29.72
C SER A 969 7.99 -17.61 29.65
N PRO A 970 8.02 -18.69 30.43
CA PRO A 970 9.10 -19.67 30.37
C PRO A 970 9.28 -20.19 28.94
N LYS A 971 10.53 -20.19 28.44
CA LYS A 971 10.91 -20.73 27.12
C LYS A 971 12.19 -21.58 27.19
N PRO A 972 12.14 -22.75 27.85
CA PRO A 972 13.31 -23.61 28.02
C PRO A 972 13.92 -24.09 26.70
N GLU A 973 13.11 -24.37 25.68
CA GLU A 973 13.61 -24.78 24.35
C GLU A 973 14.43 -23.68 23.67
N ARG A 974 13.99 -22.42 23.77
CA ARG A 974 14.74 -21.27 23.24
C ARG A 974 16.01 -21.03 24.04
N ALA A 975 15.94 -21.13 25.37
CA ALA A 975 17.11 -21.01 26.23
C ALA A 975 18.15 -22.09 25.90
N ALA A 976 17.74 -23.36 25.72
CA ALA A 976 18.61 -24.45 25.32
C ALA A 976 19.22 -24.24 23.92
N GLN A 977 18.42 -23.78 22.95
CA GLN A 977 18.92 -23.41 21.61
C GLN A 977 20.01 -22.34 21.71
N LEU A 978 19.77 -21.27 22.46
CA LEU A 978 20.73 -20.19 22.63
C LEU A 978 21.95 -20.64 23.43
N ARG A 979 21.79 -21.48 24.45
CA ARG A 979 22.88 -22.05 25.27
C ARG A 979 23.85 -22.87 24.43
N SER A 980 23.40 -23.43 23.29
CA SER A 980 24.30 -24.05 22.31
C SER A 980 25.30 -23.06 21.66
N LEU A 981 24.99 -21.76 21.64
CA LEU A 981 25.86 -20.69 21.12
C LEU A 981 26.85 -20.16 22.17
N PHE A 982 26.60 -20.40 23.46
CA PHE A 982 27.43 -19.94 24.58
C PHE A 982 28.17 -21.12 25.26
N GLY A 983 29.24 -20.82 26.00
CA GLY A 983 30.06 -21.79 26.73
C GLY A 983 31.57 -21.54 26.59
N ASP A 984 32.36 -22.13 27.49
CA ASP A 984 33.81 -21.91 27.56
C ASP A 984 34.49 -22.28 26.23
N GLY A 985 35.05 -21.27 25.56
CA GLY A 985 35.75 -21.40 24.28
C GLY A 985 34.91 -21.27 23.00
N LYS A 986 33.60 -20.97 23.07
CA LYS A 986 32.78 -20.79 21.87
C LYS A 986 32.89 -19.38 21.26
N ASP A 987 33.05 -19.33 19.94
CA ASP A 987 33.14 -18.11 19.14
C ASP A 987 31.76 -17.50 18.84
N LEU A 988 31.55 -16.26 19.31
CA LEU A 988 30.35 -15.45 19.07
C LEU A 988 30.36 -14.74 17.71
N SER A 989 31.31 -15.05 16.81
CA SER A 989 31.27 -14.55 15.43
C SER A 989 29.96 -14.96 14.74
N GLY A 990 29.35 -13.99 14.07
CA GLY A 990 28.01 -14.14 13.48
C GLY A 990 26.91 -14.34 14.52
N PHE A 991 27.08 -13.90 15.77
CA PHE A 991 26.07 -14.01 16.82
C PHE A 991 24.69 -13.54 16.37
N PHE A 992 24.57 -12.37 15.72
CA PHE A 992 23.27 -11.86 15.26
C PHE A 992 22.63 -12.74 14.18
N GLU A 993 23.44 -13.25 13.25
CA GLU A 993 23.00 -14.17 12.20
C GLU A 993 22.52 -15.50 12.79
N LYS A 994 23.24 -16.04 13.79
CA LYS A 994 22.89 -17.29 14.47
C LYS A 994 21.67 -17.12 15.40
N ALA A 995 21.60 -16.02 16.14
CA ALA A 995 20.52 -15.75 17.08
C ALA A 995 19.20 -15.40 16.37
N TRP A 996 19.28 -14.68 15.24
CA TRP A 996 18.13 -14.27 14.42
C TRP A 996 18.40 -14.37 12.91
N PRO A 997 18.29 -15.58 12.33
CA PRO A 997 18.61 -15.85 10.91
C PRO A 997 17.80 -15.04 9.89
N ASP A 998 16.59 -14.62 10.28
CA ASP A 998 15.63 -13.93 9.42
C ASP A 998 15.72 -12.38 9.46
N VAL A 999 16.64 -11.79 10.23
CA VAL A 999 16.72 -10.32 10.36
C VAL A 999 17.05 -9.69 9.00
N PRO A 1000 16.23 -8.76 8.47
CA PRO A 1000 16.44 -8.23 7.13
C PRO A 1000 17.65 -7.29 7.05
N PHE A 1001 17.91 -6.49 8.09
CA PHE A 1001 19.07 -5.61 8.22
C PHE A 1001 19.22 -5.09 9.66
N VAL A 1002 20.40 -4.54 9.99
CA VAL A 1002 20.65 -3.72 11.18
C VAL A 1002 20.78 -2.26 10.76
N MET A 1003 19.91 -1.39 11.30
CA MET A 1003 20.02 0.04 11.11
C MET A 1003 21.11 0.60 12.02
N LEU A 1004 22.23 1.03 11.44
CA LEU A 1004 23.43 1.44 12.15
C LEU A 1004 24.14 2.55 11.37
N ALA A 1005 24.59 3.61 12.02
CA ALA A 1005 25.47 4.60 11.40
C ALA A 1005 26.86 3.99 11.13
N ARG A 1006 27.38 4.14 9.91
CA ARG A 1006 28.70 3.59 9.50
C ARG A 1006 29.70 4.65 9.07
N SER A 1007 29.25 5.89 8.92
CA SER A 1007 30.04 7.02 8.43
C SER A 1007 30.58 7.90 9.57
N GLY A 1008 31.64 8.65 9.27
CA GLY A 1008 32.32 9.52 10.25
C GLY A 1008 32.78 8.73 11.47
N SER A 1009 32.57 9.28 12.68
CA SER A 1009 33.01 8.74 13.99
C SER A 1009 32.63 7.30 14.30
N PHE A 1010 31.75 6.71 13.51
CA PHE A 1010 31.15 5.40 13.72
C PHE A 1010 31.81 4.28 12.91
N GLU A 1011 32.71 4.59 11.99
CA GLU A 1011 33.35 3.59 11.13
C GLU A 1011 34.15 2.55 11.94
N SER A 1012 34.95 2.99 12.91
CA SER A 1012 35.76 2.08 13.73
C SER A 1012 34.90 1.16 14.63
N PRO A 1013 33.96 1.69 15.45
CA PRO A 1013 33.01 0.85 16.18
C PRO A 1013 32.19 -0.12 15.30
N TYR A 1014 31.84 0.28 14.08
CA TYR A 1014 31.14 -0.59 13.13
C TYR A 1014 32.01 -1.78 12.68
N ARG A 1015 33.31 -1.58 12.41
CA ARG A 1015 34.23 -2.66 12.03
C ARG A 1015 34.34 -3.72 13.11
N PHE A 1016 34.45 -3.31 14.39
CA PHE A 1016 34.42 -4.23 15.52
C PHE A 1016 33.12 -5.06 15.56
N LEU A 1017 31.97 -4.44 15.30
CA LEU A 1017 30.69 -5.14 15.26
C LEU A 1017 30.53 -6.11 14.09
N LYS A 1018 31.28 -5.95 12.98
CA LYS A 1018 31.14 -6.79 11.78
C LYS A 1018 31.33 -8.28 12.08
N LYS A 1019 32.28 -8.60 12.99
CA LYS A 1019 32.50 -9.94 13.56
C LYS A 1019 31.22 -10.55 14.15
N TYR A 1020 30.51 -9.80 15.00
CA TYR A 1020 29.29 -10.28 15.67
C TYR A 1020 28.05 -10.25 14.77
N LEU A 1021 28.00 -9.34 13.80
CA LEU A 1021 26.89 -9.21 12.85
C LEU A 1021 26.85 -10.34 11.82
N GLY A 1022 28.00 -10.92 11.45
CA GLY A 1022 28.09 -11.95 10.41
C GLY A 1022 27.63 -11.40 9.06
N ASN A 1023 26.79 -12.16 8.35
CA ASN A 1023 26.25 -11.77 7.04
C ASN A 1023 24.94 -10.94 7.13
N VAL A 1024 24.66 -10.32 8.28
CA VAL A 1024 23.47 -9.45 8.39
C VAL A 1024 23.77 -8.08 7.77
N PRO A 1025 23.03 -7.64 6.73
CA PRO A 1025 23.26 -6.35 6.09
C PRO A 1025 23.11 -5.18 7.06
N THR A 1026 23.93 -4.14 6.90
CA THR A 1026 23.87 -2.93 7.71
C THR A 1026 23.61 -1.68 6.88
N PHE A 1027 22.74 -0.79 7.38
CA PHE A 1027 22.32 0.36 6.57
C PHE A 1027 21.86 1.57 7.39
N CYS A 1028 22.33 2.76 7.03
CA CYS A 1028 21.79 4.02 7.54
C CYS A 1028 21.00 4.80 6.45
N PRO A 1029 19.69 5.06 6.63
CA PRO A 1029 18.86 5.72 5.63
C PRO A 1029 19.13 7.23 5.45
N PHE A 1030 19.77 7.89 6.41
CA PHE A 1030 19.85 9.35 6.42
C PHE A 1030 21.03 9.89 7.24
N ILE A 1031 21.35 11.17 7.00
CA ILE A 1031 22.20 11.99 7.87
C ILE A 1031 21.35 13.10 8.48
N ILE A 1032 21.28 13.12 9.81
CA ILE A 1032 20.47 14.08 10.57
C ILE A 1032 21.27 14.67 11.74
N SER A 1033 20.97 15.93 12.08
CA SER A 1033 21.35 16.57 13.34
C SER A 1033 20.15 17.23 14.03
N THR A 1034 20.38 17.87 15.19
CA THR A 1034 19.33 18.67 15.86
C THR A 1034 18.89 19.85 14.99
N GLU A 1035 19.77 20.37 14.15
CA GLU A 1035 19.55 21.50 13.25
C GLU A 1035 18.75 21.14 11.98
N GLY A 1036 18.61 19.85 11.63
CA GLY A 1036 17.82 19.42 10.47
C GLY A 1036 18.26 18.11 9.82
N LEU A 1037 17.57 17.75 8.73
CA LEU A 1037 17.88 16.59 7.88
C LEU A 1037 18.65 17.05 6.63
N PHE A 1038 19.85 16.50 6.40
CA PHE A 1038 20.73 16.95 5.30
C PHE A 1038 20.71 16.03 4.09
N GLY A 1039 20.77 14.72 4.33
CA GLY A 1039 21.02 13.75 3.28
C GLY A 1039 20.21 12.47 3.45
N ILE A 1040 19.89 11.84 2.32
CA ILE A 1040 19.21 10.56 2.24
C ILE A 1040 20.04 9.54 1.49
N ASN A 1041 20.11 8.31 2.00
CA ASN A 1041 20.84 7.24 1.35
C ASN A 1041 19.90 6.50 0.37
N LEU A 1042 20.01 6.80 -0.92
CA LEU A 1042 19.30 6.08 -1.98
C LEU A 1042 20.16 4.99 -2.63
N ASN A 1043 21.44 4.91 -2.28
CA ASN A 1043 22.40 3.93 -2.80
C ASN A 1043 22.45 2.72 -1.86
N LEU A 1044 21.59 1.74 -2.13
CA LEU A 1044 21.50 0.48 -1.38
C LEU A 1044 22.63 -0.49 -1.80
N GLU A 1045 23.88 -0.05 -1.74
CA GLU A 1045 25.08 -0.83 -2.06
C GLU A 1045 25.52 -1.69 -0.85
N THR A 1046 26.39 -2.66 -1.10
CA THR A 1046 26.89 -3.62 -0.09
C THR A 1046 27.75 -2.94 1.00
N ASP A 1047 27.85 -3.59 2.16
CA ASP A 1047 28.56 -3.15 3.37
C ASP A 1047 30.05 -2.77 3.17
N ASP A 1048 30.64 -3.11 2.02
CA ASP A 1048 32.06 -2.92 1.73
C ASP A 1048 32.41 -1.55 1.12
N ARG A 1049 31.43 -0.66 0.96
CA ARG A 1049 31.61 0.71 0.45
C ARG A 1049 31.17 1.79 1.44
N PRO A 1050 31.80 2.99 1.41
CA PRO A 1050 31.38 4.13 2.21
C PRO A 1050 29.93 4.55 1.93
N GLU A 1051 29.23 5.01 2.97
CA GLU A 1051 27.88 5.54 2.80
C GLU A 1051 27.87 6.84 2.00
N THR A 1052 27.00 6.91 1.00
CA THR A 1052 26.80 8.10 0.18
C THR A 1052 25.34 8.53 0.23
N TYR A 1053 25.12 9.84 0.13
CA TYR A 1053 23.82 10.45 0.38
C TYR A 1053 23.49 11.49 -0.70
N HIS A 1054 22.20 11.58 -1.03
CA HIS A 1054 21.63 12.62 -1.88
C HIS A 1054 21.04 13.73 -1.00
N PRO A 1055 21.01 14.99 -1.46
CA PRO A 1055 20.46 16.12 -0.70
C PRO A 1055 18.96 15.94 -0.47
N PHE A 1056 18.51 16.09 0.77
CA PHE A 1056 17.09 16.04 1.07
C PHE A 1056 16.43 17.40 0.83
N LEU A 1057 15.63 17.50 -0.23
CA LEU A 1057 15.04 18.78 -0.67
C LEU A 1057 13.66 19.08 -0.04
N SER A 1058 13.29 18.38 1.03
CA SER A 1058 11.98 18.52 1.69
C SER A 1058 12.18 18.67 3.21
N GLY A 1059 11.33 19.42 3.91
CA GLY A 1059 11.38 19.54 5.38
C GLY A 1059 12.55 20.35 5.96
N SER A 1060 13.63 20.59 5.22
CA SER A 1060 14.68 21.56 5.56
C SER A 1060 15.18 22.24 4.28
N PHE A 1061 15.43 23.54 4.36
CA PHE A 1061 16.11 24.28 3.30
C PHE A 1061 17.60 24.28 3.63
N VAL A 1062 18.39 23.59 2.80
CA VAL A 1062 19.83 23.39 3.03
C VAL A 1062 20.64 24.16 1.99
N GLU A 1063 21.66 24.86 2.47
CA GLU A 1063 22.66 25.54 1.65
C GLU A 1063 24.06 25.00 2.00
N PHE A 1064 25.03 25.28 1.13
CA PHE A 1064 26.35 24.68 1.19
C PHE A 1064 27.43 25.75 0.95
N ILE A 1065 28.23 26.05 1.96
CA ILE A 1065 29.36 26.98 1.83
C ILE A 1065 30.54 26.20 1.25
N PRO A 1066 31.10 26.57 0.09
CA PRO A 1066 32.31 25.94 -0.41
C PRO A 1066 33.47 26.22 0.57
N ILE A 1067 34.25 25.19 0.88
CA ILE A 1067 35.43 25.32 1.75
C ILE A 1067 36.67 24.69 1.11
N ASP A 1068 37.84 25.19 1.46
CA ASP A 1068 39.11 24.56 1.12
C ASP A 1068 39.42 23.37 2.06
N ALA A 1069 40.56 22.70 1.83
CA ALA A 1069 41.05 21.65 2.71
C ALA A 1069 41.30 22.16 4.14
N ASP A 1070 41.51 23.48 4.26
CA ASP A 1070 41.74 24.20 5.49
C ASP A 1070 40.46 24.53 6.27
N GLY A 1071 39.29 24.32 5.66
CA GLY A 1071 38.01 24.67 6.24
C GLY A 1071 37.68 26.16 6.19
N ASN A 1072 38.41 26.98 5.43
CA ASN A 1072 38.09 28.37 5.18
C ASN A 1072 36.97 28.49 4.15
N ASP A 1073 36.14 29.53 4.31
CA ASP A 1073 35.02 29.79 3.41
C ASP A 1073 35.54 30.35 2.08
N LEU A 1074 35.17 29.72 0.97
CA LEU A 1074 35.61 30.09 -0.39
C LEU A 1074 34.59 30.93 -1.16
N GLY A 1075 33.44 31.23 -0.57
CA GLY A 1075 32.40 32.02 -1.22
C GLY A 1075 31.03 31.92 -0.54
N GLU A 1076 30.03 32.45 -1.25
CA GLU A 1076 28.64 32.48 -0.79
C GLU A 1076 27.99 31.08 -0.75
N PRO A 1077 26.97 30.88 0.11
CA PRO A 1077 26.24 29.62 0.18
C PRO A 1077 25.57 29.24 -1.14
N LEU A 1078 25.83 28.01 -1.59
CA LEU A 1078 25.29 27.42 -2.80
C LEU A 1078 24.09 26.52 -2.51
N LEU A 1079 23.20 26.37 -3.49
CA LEU A 1079 22.15 25.34 -3.48
C LEU A 1079 22.70 24.01 -3.98
N ALA A 1080 22.02 22.92 -3.64
CA ALA A 1080 22.49 21.57 -3.94
C ALA A 1080 22.83 21.32 -5.44
N HIS A 1081 22.10 21.90 -6.39
CA HIS A 1081 22.36 21.67 -7.82
C HIS A 1081 23.58 22.43 -8.36
N GLU A 1082 24.20 23.29 -7.55
CA GLU A 1082 25.36 24.12 -7.92
C GLU A 1082 26.69 23.51 -7.44
N LEU A 1083 26.64 22.40 -6.69
CA LEU A 1083 27.83 21.77 -6.12
C LEU A 1083 28.63 21.00 -7.18
N LYS A 1084 29.94 20.92 -6.97
CA LYS A 1084 30.90 20.30 -7.89
C LYS A 1084 31.52 19.06 -7.28
N VAL A 1085 31.69 18.04 -8.11
CA VAL A 1085 32.36 16.78 -7.74
C VAL A 1085 33.78 17.06 -7.27
N GLY A 1086 34.19 16.41 -6.17
CA GLY A 1086 35.51 16.52 -5.56
C GLY A 1086 35.65 17.64 -4.52
N GLN A 1087 34.74 18.63 -4.49
CA GLN A 1087 34.82 19.77 -3.59
C GLN A 1087 34.20 19.50 -2.20
N LEU A 1088 34.68 20.25 -1.21
CA LEU A 1088 34.20 20.24 0.17
C LEU A 1088 33.22 21.38 0.41
N TYR A 1089 32.18 21.09 1.20
CA TYR A 1089 31.19 22.10 1.58
C TYR A 1089 30.78 21.96 3.04
N GLU A 1090 30.65 23.10 3.73
CA GLU A 1090 30.02 23.18 5.05
C GLU A 1090 28.50 23.37 4.90
N THR A 1091 27.71 22.63 5.68
CA THR A 1091 26.24 22.69 5.61
C THR A 1091 25.67 23.85 6.42
N VAL A 1092 24.67 24.53 5.82
CA VAL A 1092 23.88 25.59 6.44
C VAL A 1092 22.41 25.16 6.43
N SER A 1093 21.76 25.21 7.60
CA SER A 1093 20.39 24.71 7.78
C SER A 1093 19.39 25.84 8.02
N THR A 1094 18.23 25.74 7.36
CA THR A 1094 17.00 26.40 7.76
C THR A 1094 15.91 25.34 7.94
N SER A 1095 15.41 25.18 9.16
CA SER A 1095 14.51 24.10 9.56
C SER A 1095 13.51 24.56 10.62
N PHE A 1096 12.81 23.63 11.26
CA PHE A 1096 11.77 23.88 12.27
C PHE A 1096 12.27 24.51 13.59
N ASN A 1097 13.58 24.76 13.73
CA ASN A 1097 14.15 25.35 14.95
C ASN A 1097 15.30 26.34 14.69
N CYS A 1098 15.65 26.62 13.44
CA CYS A 1098 16.73 27.56 13.10
C CYS A 1098 16.59 28.10 11.67
N PHE A 1099 17.15 29.29 11.43
CA PHE A 1099 17.19 29.94 10.11
C PHE A 1099 18.64 30.28 9.75
N ARG A 1100 19.09 29.83 8.58
CA ARG A 1100 20.46 29.95 8.02
C ARG A 1100 21.59 29.74 9.04
N LEU A 1101 21.49 28.68 9.82
CA LEU A 1101 22.47 28.32 10.85
C LEU A 1101 23.58 27.44 10.26
N ARG A 1102 24.84 27.79 10.53
CA ARG A 1102 26.02 26.95 10.28
C ARG A 1102 25.99 25.72 11.20
N VAL A 1103 25.93 24.54 10.60
CA VAL A 1103 25.83 23.27 11.34
C VAL A 1103 27.21 22.79 11.79
N GLY A 1104 28.22 23.04 10.95
CA GLY A 1104 29.61 22.62 11.14
C GLY A 1104 29.95 21.23 10.59
N ASP A 1105 29.00 20.57 9.93
CA ASP A 1105 29.23 19.30 9.23
C ASP A 1105 29.77 19.58 7.82
N VAL A 1106 30.86 18.90 7.46
CA VAL A 1106 31.51 19.03 6.14
C VAL A 1106 31.20 17.81 5.29
N ILE A 1107 30.71 18.05 4.07
CA ILE A 1107 30.43 17.02 3.08
C ILE A 1107 31.42 17.09 1.91
N LYS A 1108 31.68 15.94 1.27
CA LYS A 1108 32.45 15.86 0.02
C LYS A 1108 31.57 15.31 -1.09
N VAL A 1109 31.45 16.02 -2.20
CA VAL A 1109 30.68 15.54 -3.36
C VAL A 1109 31.49 14.48 -4.12
N THR A 1110 30.94 13.29 -4.25
CA THR A 1110 31.60 12.12 -4.85
C THR A 1110 31.23 11.91 -6.32
N LYS A 1111 29.96 12.17 -6.67
CA LYS A 1111 29.44 12.04 -8.03
C LYS A 1111 28.17 12.87 -8.19
N MET A 1112 27.66 12.95 -9.42
CA MET A 1112 26.34 13.51 -9.73
C MET A 1112 25.38 12.38 -10.15
N ASP A 1113 24.15 12.41 -9.63
CA ASP A 1113 23.01 11.59 -10.05
C ASP A 1113 21.95 12.50 -10.70
N GLY A 1114 21.96 12.58 -12.03
CA GLY A 1114 21.30 13.67 -12.74
C GLY A 1114 21.95 15.01 -12.37
N CYS A 1115 21.15 15.93 -11.83
CA CYS A 1115 21.62 17.21 -11.29
C CYS A 1115 21.84 17.17 -9.76
N ALA A 1116 21.58 16.05 -9.09
CA ALA A 1116 21.75 15.94 -7.65
C ALA A 1116 23.19 15.54 -7.29
N PRO A 1117 23.88 16.28 -6.41
CA PRO A 1117 25.16 15.86 -5.88
C PRO A 1117 24.97 14.68 -4.93
N VAL A 1118 25.80 13.66 -5.09
CA VAL A 1118 25.89 12.55 -4.16
C VAL A 1118 27.14 12.76 -3.32
N PHE A 1119 27.00 12.81 -2.00
CA PHE A 1119 28.08 13.19 -1.09
C PHE A 1119 28.31 12.18 0.04
N GLU A 1120 29.53 12.18 0.57
CA GLU A 1120 29.90 11.49 1.82
C GLU A 1120 30.12 12.52 2.93
N ILE A 1121 29.95 12.11 4.20
CA ILE A 1121 30.42 12.93 5.33
C ILE A 1121 31.95 12.86 5.33
N SER A 1122 32.59 14.03 5.31
CA SER A 1122 34.04 14.13 5.42
C SER A 1122 34.45 14.18 6.89
N HIS A 1123 34.02 15.22 7.60
CA HIS A 1123 34.35 15.45 9.01
C HIS A 1123 33.43 16.52 9.61
N ARG A 1124 33.53 16.72 10.91
CA ARG A 1124 33.00 17.92 11.57
C ARG A 1124 34.12 18.95 11.68
N LYS A 1125 33.87 20.21 11.33
CA LYS A 1125 34.88 21.28 11.38
C LYS A 1125 35.50 21.43 12.77
N SER A 1126 34.76 21.11 13.82
CA SER A 1126 35.22 21.11 15.22
C SER A 1126 36.04 19.88 15.67
N HIS A 1127 36.16 18.83 14.84
CA HIS A 1127 36.93 17.61 15.13
C HIS A 1127 38.24 17.52 14.34
N VAL A 1128 38.70 18.65 13.80
CA VAL A 1128 40.02 18.74 13.21
C VAL A 1128 41.03 18.89 14.34
N LEU A 1129 41.97 17.96 14.41
CA LEU A 1129 43.15 18.01 15.25
C LEU A 1129 44.25 18.70 14.44
N ALA A 1130 44.98 19.59 15.08
CA ALA A 1130 46.11 20.28 14.47
C ALA A 1130 47.06 20.61 15.62
N VAL A 1131 48.29 20.11 15.56
CA VAL A 1131 49.35 20.51 16.50
C VAL A 1131 50.28 21.53 15.85
N HIS A 1132 50.36 21.53 14.52
CA HIS A 1132 50.97 22.57 13.71
C HIS A 1132 49.93 23.12 12.69
N VAL A 1133 50.30 23.46 11.45
CA VAL A 1133 49.35 23.96 10.43
C VAL A 1133 48.58 22.83 9.74
N GLU A 1134 49.08 21.59 9.86
CA GLU A 1134 48.45 20.40 9.34
C GLU A 1134 47.11 20.15 10.02
N LYS A 1135 46.11 19.83 9.20
CA LYS A 1135 44.77 19.53 9.67
C LYS A 1135 44.53 18.05 9.61
N THR A 1136 44.79 17.42 10.74
CA THR A 1136 44.46 16.02 10.96
C THR A 1136 42.96 15.90 11.18
N THR A 1137 42.25 15.57 10.11
CA THR A 1137 40.82 15.30 10.19
C THR A 1137 40.55 13.98 10.90
N GLU A 1138 39.34 13.86 11.44
CA GLU A 1138 38.81 12.62 12.01
C GLU A 1138 38.99 11.40 11.08
N LYS A 1139 38.74 11.57 9.77
CA LYS A 1139 38.90 10.52 8.75
C LYS A 1139 40.36 10.05 8.63
N SER A 1140 41.32 10.96 8.78
CA SER A 1140 42.74 10.64 8.71
C SER A 1140 43.19 9.80 9.91
N LEU A 1141 42.69 10.12 11.10
CA LEU A 1141 42.92 9.33 12.32
C LEU A 1141 42.29 7.94 12.20
N GLN A 1142 41.07 7.84 11.65
CA GLN A 1142 40.42 6.54 11.42
C GLN A 1142 41.21 5.66 10.44
N ASN A 1143 41.69 6.23 9.34
CA ASN A 1143 42.52 5.51 8.37
C ASN A 1143 43.83 5.02 8.99
N CYS A 1144 44.49 5.89 9.78
CA CYS A 1144 45.68 5.54 10.55
C CYS A 1144 45.43 4.32 11.45
N VAL A 1145 44.44 4.40 12.34
CA VAL A 1145 44.10 3.32 13.29
C VAL A 1145 43.75 2.03 12.57
N ALA A 1146 42.96 2.12 11.49
CA ALA A 1146 42.58 0.98 10.66
C ALA A 1146 43.75 0.30 9.93
N LEU A 1147 44.74 1.08 9.50
CA LEU A 1147 45.94 0.56 8.84
C LEU A 1147 46.89 -0.07 9.87
N ALA A 1148 47.04 0.56 11.03
CA ALA A 1148 47.82 0.04 12.13
C ALA A 1148 47.26 -1.29 12.65
N ALA A 1149 45.95 -1.36 12.92
CA ALA A 1149 45.27 -2.60 13.33
C ALA A 1149 45.54 -3.76 12.35
N ARG A 1150 45.45 -3.49 11.04
CA ARG A 1150 45.72 -4.50 9.98
C ARG A 1150 47.17 -4.99 9.99
N ARG A 1151 48.13 -4.08 10.19
CA ARG A 1151 49.57 -4.43 10.25
C ARG A 1151 49.92 -5.24 11.50
N LEU A 1152 49.27 -4.93 12.61
CA LEU A 1152 49.49 -5.57 13.91
C LEU A 1152 48.71 -6.87 14.10
N GLY A 1153 47.75 -7.16 13.21
CA GLY A 1153 46.85 -8.30 13.33
C GLY A 1153 45.99 -8.24 14.59
N CYS A 1154 45.62 -7.03 15.03
CA CYS A 1154 44.81 -6.81 16.23
C CYS A 1154 43.47 -6.16 15.89
N GLU A 1155 42.47 -6.38 16.75
CA GLU A 1155 41.17 -5.72 16.66
C GLU A 1155 41.11 -4.56 17.65
N ILE A 1156 40.88 -3.35 17.13
CA ILE A 1156 40.70 -2.13 17.92
C ILE A 1156 39.21 -1.96 18.20
N VAL A 1157 38.86 -1.89 19.47
CA VAL A 1157 37.50 -1.65 19.95
C VAL A 1157 37.13 -0.18 19.73
N ASP A 1158 37.93 0.74 20.27
CA ASP A 1158 37.68 2.17 20.20
C ASP A 1158 38.99 2.97 20.32
N PHE A 1159 38.94 4.24 19.94
CA PHE A 1159 40.09 5.15 20.02
C PHE A 1159 39.67 6.62 20.13
N SER A 1160 40.48 7.44 20.79
CA SER A 1160 40.34 8.89 20.79
C SER A 1160 41.74 9.50 20.73
N ALA A 1161 41.84 10.68 20.14
CA ALA A 1161 43.08 11.41 20.04
C ALA A 1161 42.98 12.77 20.74
N THR A 1162 44.11 13.33 21.12
CA THR A 1162 44.22 14.71 21.59
C THR A 1162 45.53 15.33 21.10
N ASP A 1163 45.65 16.64 21.28
CA ASP A 1163 46.88 17.37 21.01
C ASP A 1163 47.82 17.30 22.21
N CYS A 1164 49.13 17.45 21.95
CA CYS A 1164 50.13 17.52 23.00
C CYS A 1164 49.86 18.64 24.00
N PHE A 1165 49.30 19.77 23.58
CA PHE A 1165 49.06 20.91 24.47
C PHE A 1165 48.14 20.53 25.64
N LEU A 1166 47.05 19.81 25.34
CA LEU A 1166 46.15 19.32 26.39
C LEU A 1166 46.81 18.20 27.21
N TYR A 1167 47.47 17.25 26.57
CA TYR A 1167 48.10 16.11 27.25
C TYR A 1167 49.20 16.51 28.23
N GLU A 1168 50.05 17.44 27.82
CA GLU A 1168 51.17 17.96 28.60
C GLU A 1168 50.68 18.75 29.80
N SER A 1169 49.63 19.57 29.61
CA SER A 1169 49.01 20.33 30.70
C SER A 1169 48.48 19.45 31.84
N ILE A 1170 48.18 18.19 31.55
CA ILE A 1170 47.62 17.21 32.49
C ILE A 1170 48.71 16.36 33.13
N THR A 1171 49.61 15.84 32.32
CA THR A 1171 50.64 14.89 32.77
C THR A 1171 51.82 15.58 33.44
N GLY A 1172 51.93 16.91 33.30
CA GLY A 1172 53.10 17.67 33.71
C GLY A 1172 54.35 17.31 32.91
N THR A 1173 54.18 16.55 31.82
CA THR A 1173 55.25 16.24 30.87
C THR A 1173 55.32 17.37 29.85
N SER A 1174 56.51 17.71 29.39
CA SER A 1174 56.68 18.67 28.29
C SER A 1174 57.75 18.12 27.37
N LYS A 1175 57.33 17.76 26.15
CA LYS A 1175 58.20 17.58 25.01
C LYS A 1175 58.30 18.94 24.33
N GLU A 1176 59.52 19.38 24.01
CA GLU A 1176 59.73 20.64 23.28
C GLU A 1176 59.13 20.63 21.86
N THR A 1177 58.85 19.43 21.35
CA THR A 1177 58.26 19.16 20.04
C THR A 1177 56.78 18.86 20.13
N LYS A 1178 56.03 19.20 19.09
CA LYS A 1178 54.58 18.96 18.99
C LYS A 1178 54.30 17.52 18.57
N PHE A 1179 53.29 16.87 19.14
CA PHE A 1179 52.95 15.49 18.77
C PHE A 1179 51.47 15.20 19.01
N TYR A 1180 50.96 14.16 18.35
CA TYR A 1180 49.63 13.63 18.61
C TYR A 1180 49.66 12.59 19.70
N ILE A 1181 48.58 12.51 20.47
CA ILE A 1181 48.34 11.40 21.38
C ILE A 1181 47.13 10.65 20.87
N ILE A 1182 47.23 9.32 20.80
CA ILE A 1182 46.12 8.44 20.47
C ILE A 1182 45.95 7.37 21.54
N PHE A 1183 44.77 7.31 22.11
CA PHE A 1183 44.36 6.28 23.06
C PHE A 1183 43.70 5.15 22.28
N VAL A 1184 44.11 3.89 22.52
CA VAL A 1184 43.60 2.72 21.80
C VAL A 1184 43.19 1.61 22.76
N GLU A 1185 41.96 1.11 22.61
CA GLU A 1185 41.43 -0.05 23.33
C GLU A 1185 41.42 -1.27 22.41
N LEU A 1186 42.03 -2.39 22.83
CA LEU A 1186 42.04 -3.65 22.08
C LEU A 1186 40.99 -4.62 22.62
N ASP A 1187 40.48 -5.51 21.74
CA ASP A 1187 39.55 -6.58 22.12
C ASP A 1187 40.24 -7.71 22.91
N SER A 1188 41.57 -7.77 22.80
CA SER A 1188 42.40 -8.79 23.46
C SER A 1188 43.10 -8.23 24.69
N SER A 1189 43.40 -9.11 25.65
CA SER A 1189 44.34 -8.83 26.75
C SER A 1189 45.80 -8.68 26.30
N ARG A 1190 46.10 -8.73 25.00
CA ARG A 1190 47.43 -8.47 24.44
C ARG A 1190 47.84 -7.03 24.73
N VAL A 1191 49.03 -6.87 25.29
CA VAL A 1191 49.69 -5.57 25.43
C VAL A 1191 50.64 -5.39 24.25
N LEU A 1192 50.52 -4.27 23.55
CA LEU A 1192 51.37 -3.89 22.43
C LEU A 1192 52.74 -3.47 22.96
N VAL A 1193 53.81 -3.96 22.34
CA VAL A 1193 55.17 -3.51 22.65
C VAL A 1193 55.50 -2.20 21.94
N GLU A 1194 56.56 -1.53 22.36
CA GLU A 1194 56.92 -0.18 21.88
C GLU A 1194 57.06 -0.10 20.35
N ASP A 1195 57.68 -1.09 19.71
CA ASP A 1195 57.78 -1.20 18.26
C ASP A 1195 56.43 -1.34 17.55
N GLU A 1196 55.46 -1.96 18.20
CA GLU A 1196 54.10 -2.13 17.67
C GLU A 1196 53.29 -0.85 17.79
N LEU A 1197 53.53 -0.04 18.82
CA LEU A 1197 52.93 1.29 18.97
C LEU A 1197 53.40 2.24 17.86
N LEU A 1198 54.67 2.14 17.42
CA LEU A 1198 55.20 2.93 16.30
C LEU A 1198 54.49 2.66 14.96
N VAL A 1199 53.79 1.53 14.84
CA VAL A 1199 53.03 1.20 13.63
C VAL A 1199 51.88 2.20 13.40
N PHE A 1200 51.33 2.81 14.45
CA PHE A 1200 50.32 3.86 14.34
C PHE A 1200 50.91 5.17 13.77
N ASP A 1201 52.08 5.57 14.24
CA ASP A 1201 52.80 6.74 13.68
C ASP A 1201 53.04 6.55 12.19
N LYS A 1202 53.61 5.39 11.81
CA LYS A 1202 53.84 5.02 10.42
C LYS A 1202 52.55 5.00 9.61
N ALA A 1203 51.45 4.51 10.20
CA ALA A 1203 50.17 4.46 9.52
C ALA A 1203 49.59 5.87 9.26
N LEU A 1204 49.78 6.84 10.15
CA LEU A 1204 49.35 8.22 9.91
C LEU A 1204 50.21 8.91 8.85
N ARG A 1205 51.54 8.67 8.86
CA ARG A 1205 52.44 9.14 7.81
C ARG A 1205 52.04 8.63 6.42
N ASP A 1206 51.72 7.35 6.33
CA ASP A 1206 51.27 6.76 5.06
C ASP A 1206 49.89 7.28 4.61
N SER A 1207 49.12 7.88 5.53
CA SER A 1207 47.73 8.31 5.29
C SER A 1207 47.57 9.82 5.08
N LEU A 1208 48.49 10.65 5.58
CA LEU A 1208 48.41 12.11 5.52
C LEU A 1208 49.77 12.69 5.11
N GLU A 1209 49.82 13.21 3.88
CA GLU A 1209 51.05 13.73 3.27
C GLU A 1209 51.63 14.91 4.08
N ASP A 1210 50.78 15.85 4.51
CA ASP A 1210 51.21 16.99 5.34
C ASP A 1210 51.78 16.54 6.69
N TYR A 1211 51.17 15.54 7.33
CA TYR A 1211 51.73 14.99 8.58
C TYR A 1211 53.05 14.30 8.31
N ASN A 1212 53.18 13.54 7.22
CA ASN A 1212 54.44 12.90 6.88
C ASN A 1212 55.54 13.92 6.57
N LEU A 1213 55.21 15.02 5.90
CA LEU A 1213 56.11 16.13 5.64
C LEU A 1213 56.63 16.70 6.96
N PHE A 1214 55.74 17.21 7.82
CA PHE A 1214 56.13 17.82 9.10
C PHE A 1214 56.74 16.80 10.08
N ARG A 1215 56.36 15.53 10.01
CA ARG A 1215 56.99 14.44 10.77
C ARG A 1215 58.41 14.15 10.28
N SER A 1216 58.67 14.28 8.98
CA SER A 1216 60.01 14.07 8.39
C SER A 1216 60.91 15.29 8.57
N GLU A 1217 60.33 16.49 8.60
CA GLU A 1217 61.03 17.75 8.89
C GLU A 1217 61.31 17.94 10.39
N GLY A 1218 60.63 17.19 11.26
CA GLY A 1218 60.83 17.22 12.71
C GLY A 1218 59.96 18.25 13.44
N ASP A 1219 59.12 18.99 12.71
CA ASP A 1219 58.15 19.94 13.26
C ASP A 1219 57.04 19.26 14.06
N ILE A 1220 56.75 18.01 13.71
CA ILE A 1220 55.90 17.10 14.48
C ILE A 1220 56.72 15.87 14.86
N ASP A 1221 56.66 15.48 16.13
CA ASP A 1221 57.34 14.30 16.67
C ASP A 1221 56.44 13.06 16.59
N THR A 1222 57.02 11.87 16.89
CA THR A 1222 56.33 10.59 16.86
C THR A 1222 55.08 10.66 17.71
N MET A 1223 53.95 10.20 17.18
CA MET A 1223 52.74 10.15 17.99
C MET A 1223 52.92 9.24 19.21
N THR A 1224 52.32 9.63 20.32
CA THR A 1224 52.25 8.79 21.51
C THR A 1224 50.98 7.95 21.43
N VAL A 1225 51.14 6.63 21.42
CA VAL A 1225 50.02 5.69 21.51
C VAL A 1225 49.90 5.20 22.95
N VAL A 1226 48.76 5.45 23.57
CA VAL A 1226 48.44 4.95 24.91
C VAL A 1226 47.47 3.80 24.76
N GLN A 1227 47.95 2.58 24.97
CA GLN A 1227 47.04 1.45 25.12
C GLN A 1227 46.32 1.55 26.46
N VAL A 1228 45.01 1.39 26.42
CA VAL A 1228 44.16 1.39 27.63
C VAL A 1228 43.58 0.01 27.90
N GLN A 1229 43.24 -0.24 29.16
CA GLN A 1229 42.62 -1.48 29.62
C GLN A 1229 41.30 -1.75 28.85
N PRO A 1230 40.94 -3.02 28.58
CA PRO A 1230 39.63 -3.35 28.05
C PRO A 1230 38.50 -2.75 28.90
N GLY A 1231 37.59 -1.99 28.27
CA GLY A 1231 36.52 -1.27 28.96
C GLY A 1231 36.85 0.17 29.36
N ALA A 1232 38.07 0.66 29.15
CA ALA A 1232 38.48 2.03 29.50
C ALA A 1232 37.64 3.12 28.81
N PHE A 1233 37.31 2.96 27.52
CA PHE A 1233 36.41 3.90 26.85
C PHE A 1233 34.98 3.84 27.39
N GLY A 1234 34.58 2.70 27.96
CA GLY A 1234 33.34 2.57 28.73
C GLY A 1234 33.37 3.39 30.03
N THR A 1235 34.52 3.45 30.71
CA THR A 1235 34.74 4.29 31.89
C THR A 1235 34.76 5.77 31.51
N LEU A 1236 35.51 6.16 30.47
CA LEU A 1236 35.53 7.54 29.98
C LEU A 1236 34.11 8.01 29.62
N ARG A 1237 33.36 7.20 28.87
CA ARG A 1237 31.96 7.48 28.54
C ARG A 1237 31.12 7.79 29.77
N ARG A 1238 31.20 6.97 30.83
CA ARG A 1238 30.46 7.20 32.08
C ARG A 1238 30.83 8.54 32.71
N ARG A 1239 32.13 8.83 32.84
CA ARG A 1239 32.61 10.09 33.43
C ARG A 1239 32.20 11.32 32.64
N MET A 1240 32.29 11.26 31.31
CA MET A 1240 31.82 12.33 30.42
C MET A 1240 30.31 12.61 30.56
N MET A 1241 29.54 11.57 30.86
CA MET A 1241 28.09 11.68 31.09
C MET A 1241 27.74 12.17 32.49
N GLU A 1242 28.53 11.85 33.52
CA GLU A 1242 28.37 12.41 34.86
C GLU A 1242 28.58 13.94 34.86
N LEU A 1243 29.60 14.39 34.11
CA LEU A 1243 29.92 15.81 33.94
C LEU A 1243 28.90 16.56 33.06
N ASN A 1244 28.28 15.84 32.13
CA ASN A 1244 27.22 16.38 31.27
C ASN A 1244 25.94 15.60 31.51
N PRO A 1245 25.30 15.79 32.67
CA PRO A 1245 24.20 14.92 33.06
C PRO A 1245 23.06 15.02 32.03
N ASP A 1246 22.92 16.14 31.32
CA ASP A 1246 21.85 16.35 30.33
C ASP A 1246 22.02 15.59 29.01
N ILE A 1247 23.17 14.92 28.80
CA ILE A 1247 23.41 14.07 27.63
C ILE A 1247 22.98 12.64 27.98
N SER A 1248 22.02 12.10 27.22
CA SER A 1248 21.61 10.70 27.37
C SER A 1248 22.71 9.74 26.89
N GLU A 1249 22.86 8.61 27.58
CA GLU A 1249 23.78 7.55 27.16
C GLU A 1249 23.59 7.13 25.71
N ALA A 1250 22.33 7.02 25.30
CA ALA A 1250 21.94 6.56 23.98
C ALA A 1250 22.30 7.53 22.85
N GLN A 1251 22.67 8.78 23.13
CA GLN A 1251 23.12 9.77 22.14
C GLN A 1251 24.60 10.08 22.21
N PHE A 1252 25.27 9.51 23.21
CA PHE A 1252 26.64 9.85 23.50
C PHE A 1252 27.54 9.40 22.33
N LYS A 1253 28.22 10.37 21.72
CA LYS A 1253 29.23 10.11 20.70
C LYS A 1253 30.59 10.28 21.36
N MET A 1254 31.39 9.22 21.40
CA MET A 1254 32.78 9.31 21.81
C MET A 1254 33.49 10.33 20.91
N PRO A 1255 34.00 11.45 21.45
CA PRO A 1255 34.74 12.40 20.65
C PRO A 1255 36.06 11.79 20.22
N ARG A 1256 36.33 11.80 18.91
CA ARG A 1256 37.63 11.37 18.36
C ARG A 1256 38.74 12.35 18.70
N VAL A 1257 38.37 13.58 19.07
CA VAL A 1257 39.28 14.62 19.54
C VAL A 1257 38.87 15.02 20.95
N LEU A 1258 39.69 14.71 21.94
CA LEU A 1258 39.49 15.15 23.32
C LEU A 1258 40.03 16.57 23.47
N ARG A 1259 39.20 17.47 23.99
CA ARG A 1259 39.52 18.89 24.21
C ARG A 1259 39.39 19.33 25.68
N LEU A 1260 39.01 18.41 26.57
CA LEU A 1260 38.83 18.66 27.99
C LEU A 1260 39.81 17.80 28.79
N ALA A 1261 40.45 18.42 29.78
CA ALA A 1261 41.51 17.80 30.57
C ALA A 1261 41.02 16.53 31.29
N GLU A 1262 39.87 16.65 31.95
CA GLU A 1262 39.20 15.59 32.70
C GLU A 1262 38.97 14.31 31.88
N HIS A 1263 38.79 14.43 30.56
CA HIS A 1263 38.57 13.28 29.67
C HIS A 1263 39.86 12.53 29.38
N VAL A 1264 40.96 13.26 29.20
CA VAL A 1264 42.27 12.69 28.92
C VAL A 1264 42.83 12.02 30.19
N GLU A 1265 42.64 12.65 31.35
CA GLU A 1265 42.97 12.06 32.67
C GLU A 1265 42.31 10.70 32.88
N CYS A 1266 41.02 10.59 32.59
CA CYS A 1266 40.27 9.37 32.78
C CYS A 1266 40.81 8.18 31.95
N LEU A 1267 41.31 8.42 30.73
CA LEU A 1267 41.94 7.35 29.94
C LEU A 1267 43.35 7.04 30.42
N LEU A 1268 44.08 8.04 30.92
CA LEU A 1268 45.40 7.83 31.50
C LEU A 1268 45.37 7.00 32.79
N GLU A 1269 44.34 7.17 33.62
CA GLU A 1269 44.07 6.32 34.79
C GLU A 1269 43.88 4.83 34.41
N GLN A 1270 43.49 4.57 33.16
CA GLN A 1270 43.20 3.24 32.63
C GLN A 1270 44.28 2.73 31.67
N ARG A 1271 45.48 3.34 31.66
CA ARG A 1271 46.58 2.92 30.77
C ARG A 1271 47.11 1.53 31.16
N LEU A 1272 47.52 0.75 30.16
CA LEU A 1272 48.20 -0.54 30.32
C LEU A 1272 49.72 -0.37 30.47
#